data_AF-K3YZS3-F1
#
_entry.id   AF-K3YZS3-F1
#
_cell.length_a   1.000
_cell.length_b   1.000
_cell.length_c   1.000
_cell.angle_alpha   90.00
_cell.angle_beta   90.00
_cell.angle_gamma   90.00
#
_symmetry.space_group_name_H-M   'P 1'
#
loop_
_entity.id
_entity.type
_entity.pdbx_description
1 polymer ?
#
loop_
_entity_poly.entity_id
_entity_poly.type
_entity_poly.pdbx_seq_one_letter_code
_entity_poly.pdbx_strand_id
1 'polypeptide(L)'
;MDPTKVALMLVLCSKLLAAIPLHDDDDNTLAPPGMQGGQYDAVSSTSNMGEGVVIGVLDDGIDAGHPSFGDDGMPPPPARWRGRCKHTGVAACNNKLVGAREFTRHLRHPAGRAVRAGTHGTHASSVAAGTPVRRDDGGGAVVSGVAPRAHLAFYQVCAAAGCSRGPIMHAVESALADGVDVLSMSLGDDDGFGFHEDPVVAATFSAVTRGVFVCAAAGNKGPAAGSVANDAPWILTVGASSRSSAHSTNVAAFSSRGPSRNNGGVLKPDILGPGVDILAASAHPTWSPAAIKSAIMTTADTSVTDEAGAPASYFAMGAGLVNPAKATDPGLVYDISPEEYIPYLCGLGYTDDQVNRIIYPAPAVRCAEMESTEAKDLNTPSIMVALTAERPAVTVRRTVTNVGAARSVYRVDVSEPEGVSVTVIPGELQFDDVNQRASFTVTVERAPGSALASQVLSAQIAWVSEEHVARTRHNRFHLGSVCSSMDPPNPMRLPVLLPIRIAVFLLASLLVTTAVAHHDLGLHKNYLIIVRTPYEYDRNLFKDVSSWHASLLASVCDMAEEELDKDPSAMARLIYSYRHVVNGFAARLTEEEVRDMATRDWFVKAMPEKTYRLMTTHTPQMLALTSEASHGGLWKRSNMGEGIIIGVLDDGIRPGHPSFDATGMKPPPARWKGRCDFNSSVCNNKLIGARSFYESAKWKWQGIDDPVLPVSEGSHGTHTASTAAGAFVPGANVMGNGLGTASGMAPRAHIALYQVCFEDKGCDRDDILAALDDAVEEGVDVLSLSLGDDEAGDFAYDPIALGGYTAIMKGVFVSAAGGNMGPDPATVANEAPWLLTVAAATTDRRFVASVKLGNGVELDGESLFQPKDILGVHRPLVRDLSDGTCSDEKVLTPEHVGGKIVVCDAGGNLTSLEMGAALREGGAAGMVVITVEELGSVIQPKAHALPASQVTYSTGQKIRAYMNSTNNPTGELVFKGTMLGNRDSPVVAAFSSRGPSKQNQGILKPDITGPGVNIIAGVPKPAGLMTPPNPLAAKFDILSGTSMATPHLSGIAAVIKRAHPTWTPAAIKSALITTADTTDRSGKPIAAHNGSPANLLTVGAGFVNPMKALRPGLVYNLTATDYIPYLCGLRYSDAEINSIIHPLPPVSCAGMPAVEQKDLNYPSITAFLDQEPYVLNVSRVVTNVGRAKSVYVAKVEVPGELSVTVTPDTLRFKKVNQAKGFTVTIRPVGAPRKKGIAQGQLKWVSPENVVSSPILVSFKKFVQDNSTTAHLKH
;
A
#
# COMPACT_ATOMS: atom_id res chain seq x y z
N MET A 1 20.18 45.14 3.94
CA MET A 1 19.06 44.18 3.80
C MET A 1 19.65 42.81 3.53
N ASP A 2 18.94 41.75 3.88
CA ASP A 2 19.56 40.55 4.47
C ASP A 2 19.75 39.39 3.45
N PRO A 3 20.99 39.13 2.96
CA PRO A 3 21.26 38.14 1.92
C PRO A 3 21.26 36.69 2.43
N THR A 4 21.10 36.49 3.74
CA THR A 4 21.41 35.22 4.41
C THR A 4 20.43 34.08 4.09
N LYS A 5 19.27 34.40 3.51
CA LYS A 5 18.07 33.56 3.61
C LYS A 5 17.81 32.60 2.46
N VAL A 6 18.39 32.88 1.30
CA VAL A 6 18.07 32.17 0.05
C VAL A 6 18.99 30.98 -0.20
N ALA A 7 20.26 31.06 0.20
CA ALA A 7 21.26 29.98 0.06
C ALA A 7 20.83 28.63 0.68
N LEU A 8 19.87 28.67 1.61
CA LEU A 8 19.30 27.50 2.27
C LEU A 8 18.20 26.80 1.44
N MET A 9 17.43 27.53 0.64
CA MET A 9 16.31 26.98 -0.14
C MET A 9 16.76 25.88 -1.11
N LEU A 10 17.92 26.09 -1.75
CA LEU A 10 18.57 25.14 -2.68
C LEU A 10 18.87 23.78 -2.05
N VAL A 11 19.26 23.75 -0.77
CA VAL A 11 19.75 22.52 -0.11
C VAL A 11 18.62 21.79 0.62
N LEU A 12 17.64 22.49 1.19
CA LEU A 12 16.48 21.88 1.88
C LEU A 12 15.72 20.91 0.97
N CYS A 13 15.40 21.34 -0.25
CA CYS A 13 14.69 20.50 -1.23
C CYS A 13 15.54 19.37 -1.82
N SER A 14 16.81 19.22 -1.43
CA SER A 14 17.58 18.03 -1.81
C SER A 14 17.31 16.82 -0.90
N LYS A 15 16.83 17.00 0.35
CA LYS A 15 16.93 15.94 1.40
C LYS A 15 15.70 15.74 2.28
N LEU A 16 14.62 16.50 2.10
CA LEU A 16 13.38 16.38 2.88
C LEU A 16 12.46 15.24 2.39
N LEU A 17 12.92 13.99 2.46
CA LEU A 17 12.11 12.79 2.20
C LEU A 17 12.75 11.47 2.71
N ALA A 18 12.82 11.26 4.03
CA ALA A 18 13.20 9.97 4.65
C ALA A 18 12.84 9.90 6.15
N ALA A 19 12.71 8.69 6.70
CA ALA A 19 12.83 8.41 8.14
C ALA A 19 13.11 6.91 8.42
N ILE A 20 14.38 6.50 8.41
CA ILE A 20 14.88 5.26 9.03
C ILE A 20 16.19 5.62 9.78
N PRO A 21 16.40 5.18 11.03
CA PRO A 21 17.68 5.36 11.73
C PRO A 21 18.54 4.08 11.74
N LEU A 22 19.83 4.21 11.43
CA LEU A 22 20.89 3.17 11.52
C LEU A 22 22.21 3.81 12.02
N HIS A 23 23.31 3.01 12.02
CA HIS A 23 24.74 3.32 12.29
C HIS A 23 25.25 3.16 13.75
N ASP A 24 26.54 2.83 13.99
CA ASP A 24 27.69 2.72 13.03
C ASP A 24 28.75 1.61 13.33
N ASP A 25 29.75 1.52 12.44
CA ASP A 25 30.86 0.53 12.32
C ASP A 25 32.26 1.02 12.81
N ASP A 26 33.25 0.11 12.87
CA ASP A 26 34.72 0.35 13.00
C ASP A 26 35.51 -0.93 12.55
N ASP A 27 36.71 -0.92 11.92
CA ASP A 27 37.55 0.12 11.28
C ASP A 27 38.65 -0.52 10.36
N ASN A 28 39.23 0.28 9.44
CA ASN A 28 40.59 0.25 8.82
C ASN A 28 41.21 -1.08 8.28
N THR A 29 41.79 -1.17 7.07
CA THR A 29 42.83 -0.31 6.44
C THR A 29 43.04 -0.62 4.95
N LEU A 30 43.45 0.37 4.13
CA LEU A 30 44.65 0.37 3.25
C LEU A 30 44.64 1.55 2.26
N ALA A 31 45.75 2.30 2.17
CA ALA A 31 45.93 3.42 1.23
C ALA A 31 47.28 3.35 0.51
N PRO A 32 47.34 3.75 -0.78
CA PRO A 32 48.33 4.76 -1.19
C PRO A 32 47.81 5.65 -2.36
N PRO A 33 48.58 6.65 -2.84
CA PRO A 33 49.13 7.78 -2.09
C PRO A 33 48.79 9.14 -2.76
N GLY A 34 48.70 10.23 -1.98
CA GLY A 34 48.90 11.57 -2.54
C GLY A 34 47.68 12.51 -2.69
N MET A 35 46.75 12.53 -1.73
CA MET A 35 46.03 13.78 -1.40
C MET A 35 46.17 14.03 0.10
N GLN A 36 46.61 15.23 0.48
CA GLN A 36 46.77 15.64 1.88
C GLN A 36 45.46 16.20 2.43
N GLY A 37 45.22 16.03 3.73
CA GLY A 37 44.04 16.59 4.40
C GLY A 37 44.10 18.12 4.42
N GLY A 38 43.12 18.78 3.80
CA GLY A 38 43.08 20.24 3.72
C GLY A 38 41.97 20.82 2.83
N GLN A 39 40.78 20.20 2.80
CA GLN A 39 39.66 20.66 1.93
C GLN A 39 38.29 20.79 2.59
N TYR A 40 38.14 20.51 3.90
CA TYR A 40 36.90 20.85 4.62
C TYR A 40 36.83 22.35 4.98
N ASP A 41 37.98 23.04 5.07
CA ASP A 41 38.05 24.47 5.38
C ASP A 41 37.64 25.39 4.22
N ALA A 42 37.44 24.86 3.01
CA ALA A 42 37.14 25.62 1.79
C ALA A 42 35.73 26.27 1.75
N VAL A 43 34.88 26.03 2.75
CA VAL A 43 33.60 26.73 2.93
C VAL A 43 33.73 27.91 3.93
N SER A 44 34.93 28.12 4.49
CA SER A 44 35.22 29.26 5.37
C SER A 44 35.54 30.54 4.57
N SER A 45 34.54 31.43 4.44
CA SER A 45 34.72 32.89 4.36
C SER A 45 33.43 33.69 4.18
N THR A 46 32.35 33.12 3.61
CA THR A 46 31.18 33.92 3.16
C THR A 46 29.78 33.39 3.49
N SER A 47 29.59 32.19 4.06
CA SER A 47 28.24 31.61 4.29
C SER A 47 27.83 31.52 5.77
N ASN A 48 26.78 32.23 6.18
CA ASN A 48 26.30 32.26 7.58
C ASN A 48 25.40 31.06 7.99
N MET A 49 25.35 29.98 7.21
CA MET A 49 24.67 28.71 7.53
C MET A 49 23.16 28.78 7.87
N GLY A 50 22.44 29.75 7.29
CA GLY A 50 20.97 29.90 7.43
C GLY A 50 20.49 30.87 8.52
N GLU A 51 21.40 31.62 9.14
CA GLU A 51 21.09 32.66 10.13
C GLU A 51 19.95 33.62 9.70
N GLY A 52 18.99 33.85 10.59
CA GLY A 52 17.84 34.74 10.35
C GLY A 52 16.70 34.16 9.50
N VAL A 53 16.81 32.92 9.01
CA VAL A 53 15.72 32.16 8.37
C VAL A 53 14.83 31.47 9.41
N VAL A 54 13.52 31.43 9.17
CA VAL A 54 12.59 30.54 9.90
C VAL A 54 11.97 29.55 8.92
N ILE A 55 12.22 28.25 9.13
CA ILE A 55 11.63 27.15 8.36
C ILE A 55 10.35 26.68 9.07
N GLY A 56 9.24 26.62 8.33
CA GLY A 56 8.00 25.99 8.75
C GLY A 56 7.94 24.53 8.32
N VAL A 57 7.90 23.60 9.29
CA VAL A 57 7.73 22.15 9.03
C VAL A 57 6.32 21.74 9.40
N LEU A 58 5.59 21.15 8.43
CA LEU A 58 4.20 20.70 8.59
C LEU A 58 4.14 19.17 8.61
N ASP A 59 3.99 18.57 9.79
CA ASP A 59 4.18 17.11 9.97
C ASP A 59 3.41 16.49 11.17
N ASP A 60 3.77 15.27 11.56
CA ASP A 60 3.10 14.40 12.54
C ASP A 60 3.36 14.72 14.02
N GLY A 61 4.53 15.25 14.35
CA GLY A 61 4.94 15.69 15.69
C GLY A 61 6.43 16.03 15.75
N ILE A 62 6.87 16.66 16.83
CA ILE A 62 8.28 16.99 17.05
C ILE A 62 8.68 16.70 18.50
N ASP A 63 9.84 16.09 18.70
CA ASP A 63 10.52 16.06 19.99
C ASP A 63 11.35 17.34 20.15
N ALA A 64 10.82 18.31 20.90
CA ALA A 64 11.51 19.55 21.20
C ALA A 64 12.74 19.38 22.10
N GLY A 65 12.88 18.23 22.79
CA GLY A 65 14.03 17.93 23.64
C GLY A 65 15.22 17.30 22.90
N HIS A 66 15.10 17.05 21.60
CA HIS A 66 16.15 16.40 20.82
C HIS A 66 17.42 17.28 20.73
N PRO A 67 18.65 16.74 20.91
CA PRO A 67 19.89 17.52 20.93
C PRO A 67 20.10 18.43 19.70
N SER A 68 19.62 18.00 18.53
CA SER A 68 19.65 18.78 17.27
C SER A 68 18.81 20.07 17.31
N PHE A 69 18.05 20.32 18.38
CA PHE A 69 17.31 21.56 18.61
C PHE A 69 17.83 22.37 19.82
N GLY A 70 19.01 22.04 20.35
CA GLY A 70 19.75 22.94 21.24
C GLY A 70 20.11 24.25 20.53
N ASP A 71 20.22 25.36 21.26
CA ASP A 71 20.42 26.70 20.72
C ASP A 71 21.74 27.38 21.10
N ASP A 72 22.73 26.60 21.54
CA ASP A 72 24.10 27.07 21.76
C ASP A 72 24.67 27.74 20.50
N GLY A 73 25.03 29.02 20.61
CA GLY A 73 25.54 29.83 19.49
C GLY A 73 24.48 30.31 18.47
N MET A 74 23.19 30.08 18.71
CA MET A 74 22.12 30.66 17.89
C MET A 74 21.90 32.15 18.23
N PRO A 75 21.70 33.01 17.22
CA PRO A 75 21.18 34.36 17.43
C PRO A 75 19.71 34.32 17.86
N PRO A 76 19.16 35.40 18.44
CA PRO A 76 17.72 35.50 18.67
C PRO A 76 16.93 35.52 17.33
N PRO A 77 15.67 35.05 17.32
CA PRO A 77 14.83 35.05 16.12
C PRO A 77 14.70 36.44 15.48
N PRO A 78 14.60 36.53 14.13
CA PRO A 78 14.59 37.80 13.41
C PRO A 78 13.40 38.67 13.82
N ALA A 79 13.59 39.98 13.99
CA ALA A 79 12.60 40.91 14.56
C ALA A 79 11.23 41.03 13.83
N ARG A 80 11.07 40.37 12.68
CA ARG A 80 9.78 40.17 11.97
C ARG A 80 8.94 39.01 12.50
N TRP A 81 9.55 38.04 13.20
CA TRP A 81 8.91 36.83 13.70
C TRP A 81 7.76 37.19 14.66
N ARG A 82 6.60 36.56 14.48
CA ARG A 82 5.38 36.76 15.29
C ARG A 82 4.89 35.48 15.96
N GLY A 83 5.47 34.34 15.58
CA GLY A 83 5.19 33.05 16.21
C GLY A 83 5.57 33.04 17.69
N ARG A 84 4.81 32.24 18.44
CA ARG A 84 4.93 32.08 19.90
C ARG A 84 4.49 30.68 20.28
N CYS A 85 5.24 30.03 21.15
CA CYS A 85 4.84 28.78 21.78
C CYS A 85 3.78 29.05 22.85
N LYS A 86 2.50 28.99 22.46
CA LYS A 86 1.34 29.18 23.34
C LYS A 86 0.48 27.92 23.34
N HIS A 87 0.08 27.48 24.53
CA HIS A 87 -0.91 26.40 24.77
C HIS A 87 -0.56 24.98 24.30
N THR A 88 0.70 24.66 23.96
CA THR A 88 1.11 23.30 23.52
C THR A 88 1.53 22.35 24.64
N GLY A 89 1.90 22.86 25.82
CA GLY A 89 2.44 22.05 26.93
C GLY A 89 3.88 21.58 26.74
N VAL A 90 4.56 22.04 25.69
CA VAL A 90 5.98 21.82 25.44
C VAL A 90 6.80 22.73 26.38
N ALA A 91 7.73 22.15 27.14
CA ALA A 91 8.72 22.91 27.89
C ALA A 91 9.87 23.32 26.95
N ALA A 92 10.38 24.55 27.12
CA ALA A 92 11.49 25.12 26.36
C ALA A 92 11.35 25.11 24.82
N CYS A 93 10.61 26.09 24.29
CA CYS A 93 11.02 26.69 23.02
C CYS A 93 12.21 27.63 23.28
N ASN A 94 13.18 27.68 22.37
CA ASN A 94 14.47 28.36 22.54
C ASN A 94 14.83 29.15 21.26
N ASN A 95 16.07 29.62 21.11
CA ASN A 95 16.46 30.36 19.90
C ASN A 95 16.59 29.46 18.65
N LYS A 96 16.47 28.14 18.81
CA LYS A 96 16.50 27.17 17.71
C LYS A 96 15.10 26.76 17.27
N LEU A 97 14.29 26.16 18.16
CA LEU A 97 12.88 25.89 17.95
C LEU A 97 12.06 27.09 18.46
N VAL A 98 11.84 28.07 17.59
CA VAL A 98 11.25 29.38 17.91
C VAL A 98 9.72 29.40 17.84
N GLY A 99 9.11 28.29 17.42
CA GLY A 99 7.65 28.11 17.37
C GLY A 99 7.24 26.64 17.33
N ALA A 100 6.16 26.31 18.04
CA ALA A 100 5.47 25.03 17.95
C ALA A 100 3.96 25.25 18.12
N ARG A 101 3.13 24.70 17.22
CA ARG A 101 1.66 24.76 17.25
C ARG A 101 1.01 23.45 16.83
N GLU A 102 -0.17 23.15 17.37
CA GLU A 102 -0.95 21.95 17.07
C GLU A 102 -2.30 22.32 16.44
N PHE A 103 -2.60 21.75 15.26
CA PHE A 103 -3.81 22.02 14.47
C PHE A 103 -4.81 20.85 14.49
N THR A 104 -4.50 19.80 15.25
CA THR A 104 -5.29 18.56 15.34
C THR A 104 -6.18 18.51 16.58
N ARG A 105 -6.24 19.58 17.39
CA ARG A 105 -6.94 19.61 18.69
C ARG A 105 -8.42 19.19 18.63
N HIS A 106 -9.09 19.42 17.51
CA HIS A 106 -10.50 19.10 17.28
C HIS A 106 -10.73 17.63 16.85
N LEU A 107 -9.66 16.85 16.65
CA LEU A 107 -9.67 15.42 16.31
C LEU A 107 -9.49 14.50 17.56
N ARG A 108 -9.71 15.04 18.76
CA ARG A 108 -9.38 14.40 20.04
C ARG A 108 -10.63 14.05 20.86
N HIS A 109 -10.61 12.90 21.54
CA HIS A 109 -11.51 12.64 22.67
C HIS A 109 -11.16 13.53 23.88
N PRO A 110 -12.09 13.77 24.84
CA PRO A 110 -12.00 14.85 25.83
C PRO A 110 -10.92 14.72 26.93
N ALA A 111 -10.00 13.74 26.84
CA ALA A 111 -8.85 13.62 27.74
C ALA A 111 -7.62 14.36 27.17
N GLY A 112 -7.51 15.65 27.47
CA GLY A 112 -6.43 16.51 26.94
C GLY A 112 -5.03 16.13 27.46
N ARG A 113 -4.10 15.80 26.54
CA ARG A 113 -2.66 15.68 26.80
C ARG A 113 -1.84 16.33 25.67
N ALA A 114 -0.59 16.69 25.91
CA ALA A 114 0.22 17.53 25.01
C ALA A 114 0.52 16.89 23.63
N VAL A 115 1.15 17.68 22.75
CA VAL A 115 1.79 17.24 21.50
C VAL A 115 2.62 15.97 21.76
N ARG A 116 2.49 14.96 20.89
CA ARG A 116 3.35 13.77 20.92
C ARG A 116 4.61 14.03 20.08
N ALA A 117 5.73 13.48 20.53
CA ALA A 117 6.90 13.33 19.67
C ALA A 117 6.54 12.46 18.46
N GLY A 118 6.66 13.03 17.26
CA GLY A 118 6.53 12.34 15.98
C GLY A 118 7.92 12.06 15.44
N THR A 119 8.23 10.81 15.10
CA THR A 119 9.58 10.46 14.63
C THR A 119 9.89 11.05 13.26
N HIS A 120 8.87 11.22 12.42
CA HIS A 120 9.00 11.76 11.07
C HIS A 120 9.22 13.29 11.11
N GLY A 121 8.34 14.05 11.78
CA GLY A 121 8.49 15.50 11.92
C GLY A 121 9.75 15.93 12.69
N THR A 122 10.19 15.13 13.67
CA THR A 122 11.50 15.30 14.34
C THR A 122 12.65 15.11 13.35
N HIS A 123 12.65 14.01 12.59
CA HIS A 123 13.69 13.71 11.61
C HIS A 123 13.74 14.77 10.49
N ALA A 124 12.59 15.14 9.92
CA ALA A 124 12.47 16.19 8.90
C ALA A 124 13.01 17.54 9.41
N SER A 125 12.67 17.94 10.64
CA SER A 125 13.17 19.17 11.26
C SER A 125 14.69 19.12 11.51
N SER A 126 15.22 17.95 11.92
CA SER A 126 16.66 17.74 12.14
C SER A 126 17.46 17.73 10.83
N VAL A 127 16.95 17.10 9.77
CA VAL A 127 17.57 17.17 8.43
C VAL A 127 17.54 18.59 7.89
N ALA A 128 16.41 19.30 8.03
CA ALA A 128 16.26 20.66 7.56
C ALA A 128 17.23 21.65 8.25
N ALA A 129 17.28 21.62 9.58
CA ALA A 129 18.01 22.63 10.35
C ALA A 129 18.51 22.16 11.72
N GLY A 130 18.77 20.87 11.95
CA GLY A 130 19.44 20.43 13.18
C GLY A 130 20.76 21.17 13.43
N THR A 131 21.03 21.57 14.68
CA THR A 131 22.35 22.05 15.10
C THR A 131 23.43 20.96 14.94
N PRO A 132 24.72 21.32 14.89
CA PRO A 132 25.80 20.34 14.76
C PRO A 132 25.98 19.59 16.08
N VAL A 133 25.55 18.34 16.13
CA VAL A 133 25.66 17.45 17.29
C VAL A 133 26.79 16.45 17.03
N ARG A 134 27.75 16.33 17.95
CA ARG A 134 28.68 15.19 17.94
C ARG A 134 27.90 13.94 18.32
N ARG A 135 28.11 12.85 17.59
CA ARG A 135 27.66 11.54 18.07
C ARG A 135 28.49 11.12 19.30
N ASP A 136 27.84 10.46 20.25
CA ASP A 136 28.48 9.84 21.41
C ASP A 136 28.95 8.38 21.12
N ASP A 137 29.06 7.99 19.84
CA ASP A 137 29.47 6.67 19.38
C ASP A 137 30.99 6.45 19.33
N GLY A 138 31.78 7.47 19.65
CA GLY A 138 33.24 7.43 19.67
C GLY A 138 33.92 7.88 18.37
N GLY A 139 33.23 7.81 17.22
CA GLY A 139 33.79 8.18 15.91
C GLY A 139 34.02 9.69 15.72
N GLY A 140 33.54 10.53 16.64
CA GLY A 140 33.79 11.98 16.67
C GLY A 140 33.10 12.80 15.56
N ALA A 141 32.37 12.13 14.67
CA ALA A 141 31.65 12.75 13.56
C ALA A 141 30.55 13.71 14.06
N VAL A 142 30.42 14.85 13.37
CA VAL A 142 29.43 15.88 13.68
C VAL A 142 28.26 15.77 12.71
N VAL A 143 27.11 15.34 13.20
CA VAL A 143 25.85 15.32 12.44
C VAL A 143 25.23 16.71 12.54
N SER A 144 25.11 17.38 11.39
CA SER A 144 24.47 18.70 11.26
C SER A 144 23.29 18.60 10.31
N GLY A 145 22.22 19.33 10.61
CA GLY A 145 21.19 19.63 9.63
C GLY A 145 21.71 20.56 8.53
N VAL A 146 20.87 20.77 7.51
CA VAL A 146 21.20 21.53 6.30
C VAL A 146 21.40 23.03 6.56
N ALA A 147 20.66 23.63 7.50
CA ALA A 147 21.04 24.91 8.12
C ALA A 147 21.18 24.79 9.65
N PRO A 148 22.40 24.57 10.17
CA PRO A 148 22.63 24.57 11.61
C PRO A 148 22.34 25.92 12.27
N ARG A 149 22.27 27.03 11.51
CA ARG A 149 22.00 28.38 12.06
C ARG A 149 20.63 28.98 11.68
N ALA A 150 19.75 28.23 11.00
CA ALA A 150 18.35 28.62 10.81
C ALA A 150 17.48 28.28 12.03
N HIS A 151 16.39 29.03 12.20
CA HIS A 151 15.37 28.77 13.21
C HIS A 151 14.29 27.81 12.66
N LEU A 152 13.70 27.00 13.52
CA LEU A 152 12.62 26.06 13.23
C LEU A 152 11.30 26.53 13.83
N ALA A 153 10.23 26.37 13.06
CA ALA A 153 8.85 26.52 13.51
C ALA A 153 8.05 25.28 13.10
N PHE A 154 7.51 24.56 14.08
CA PHE A 154 6.80 23.30 13.85
C PHE A 154 5.28 23.47 13.91
N TYR A 155 4.58 22.90 12.93
CA TYR A 155 3.13 22.96 12.81
C TYR A 155 2.58 21.53 12.69
N GLN A 156 2.05 20.99 13.79
CA GLN A 156 1.52 19.63 13.82
C GLN A 156 0.16 19.58 13.10
N VAL A 157 0.12 18.94 11.93
CA VAL A 157 -1.06 18.86 11.04
C VAL A 157 -1.64 17.45 10.91
N CYS A 158 -0.91 16.43 11.36
CA CYS A 158 -1.34 15.03 11.35
C CYS A 158 -1.55 14.49 12.76
N ALA A 159 -2.49 13.57 12.90
CA ALA A 159 -2.76 12.81 14.13
C ALA A 159 -2.67 11.30 13.84
N ALA A 160 -2.91 10.45 14.84
CA ALA A 160 -2.90 8.99 14.68
C ALA A 160 -3.96 8.44 13.69
N ALA A 161 -4.90 9.29 13.23
CA ALA A 161 -5.88 8.99 12.18
C ALA A 161 -5.48 9.52 10.77
N GLY A 162 -4.27 10.05 10.62
CA GLY A 162 -3.76 10.70 9.41
C GLY A 162 -3.79 12.23 9.48
N CYS A 163 -3.54 12.86 8.33
CA CYS A 163 -3.56 14.31 8.13
C CYS A 163 -4.90 14.72 7.49
N SER A 164 -5.41 15.91 7.81
CA SER A 164 -6.68 16.42 7.25
C SER A 164 -6.46 17.77 6.56
N ARG A 165 -7.13 18.01 5.42
CA ARG A 165 -6.90 19.20 4.58
C ARG A 165 -7.08 20.52 5.36
N GLY A 166 -8.10 20.62 6.23
CA GLY A 166 -8.34 21.80 7.09
C GLY A 166 -7.17 22.17 8.03
N PRO A 167 -6.69 21.26 8.90
CA PRO A 167 -5.48 21.45 9.69
C PRO A 167 -4.24 21.84 8.88
N ILE A 168 -4.01 21.23 7.70
CA ILE A 168 -2.89 21.59 6.81
C ILE A 168 -3.01 23.04 6.34
N MET A 169 -4.19 23.43 5.84
CA MET A 169 -4.49 24.80 5.43
C MET A 169 -4.30 25.81 6.58
N HIS A 170 -4.79 25.49 7.79
CA HIS A 170 -4.67 26.38 8.95
C HIS A 170 -3.23 26.48 9.51
N ALA A 171 -2.38 25.50 9.23
CA ALA A 171 -0.94 25.59 9.48
C ALA A 171 -0.22 26.48 8.46
N VAL A 172 -0.54 26.40 7.16
CA VAL A 172 0.00 27.31 6.14
C VAL A 172 -0.39 28.77 6.46
N GLU A 173 -1.66 29.00 6.80
CA GLU A 173 -2.16 30.28 7.33
C GLU A 173 -1.32 30.79 8.51
N SER A 174 -1.08 29.92 9.50
CA SER A 174 -0.33 30.25 10.71
C SER A 174 1.14 30.54 10.44
N ALA A 175 1.77 29.82 9.52
CA ALA A 175 3.15 30.03 9.12
C ALA A 175 3.35 31.38 8.40
N LEU A 176 2.39 31.76 7.53
CA LEU A 176 2.37 33.06 6.88
C LEU A 176 2.14 34.21 7.89
N ALA A 177 1.28 34.01 8.88
CA ALA A 177 1.02 34.99 9.94
C ALA A 177 2.19 35.11 10.94
N ASP A 178 2.92 34.03 11.20
CA ASP A 178 4.07 34.00 12.10
C ASP A 178 5.35 34.53 11.44
N GLY A 179 5.45 34.46 10.10
CA GLY A 179 6.54 35.07 9.31
C GLY A 179 7.63 34.09 8.85
N VAL A 180 7.24 32.85 8.52
CA VAL A 180 8.09 31.79 7.93
C VAL A 180 8.63 32.18 6.54
N ASP A 181 9.83 31.72 6.18
CA ASP A 181 10.44 31.89 4.84
C ASP A 181 10.27 30.69 3.91
N VAL A 182 10.29 29.48 4.49
CA VAL A 182 10.28 28.21 3.75
C VAL A 182 9.26 27.28 4.38
N LEU A 183 8.34 26.75 3.56
CA LEU A 183 7.41 25.69 3.96
C LEU A 183 7.90 24.34 3.44
N SER A 184 8.11 23.41 4.37
CA SER A 184 8.46 22.02 4.12
C SER A 184 7.24 21.12 4.34
N MET A 185 6.85 20.37 3.32
CA MET A 185 5.68 19.49 3.33
C MET A 185 6.05 18.07 2.83
N SER A 186 6.34 17.16 3.76
CA SER A 186 6.56 15.73 3.47
C SER A 186 5.21 14.99 3.33
N LEU A 187 4.30 15.56 2.54
CA LEU A 187 2.87 15.22 2.43
C LEU A 187 2.41 15.32 0.97
N GLY A 188 1.35 14.60 0.58
CA GLY A 188 0.76 14.66 -0.77
C GLY A 188 -0.59 13.94 -0.86
N ASP A 189 -1.34 14.16 -1.94
CA ASP A 189 -2.68 13.61 -2.17
C ASP A 189 -2.74 12.68 -3.40
N ASP A 190 -3.77 11.85 -3.44
CA ASP A 190 -3.89 10.65 -4.26
C ASP A 190 -5.21 10.56 -5.05
N ASP A 191 -6.19 11.43 -4.75
CA ASP A 191 -7.56 11.37 -5.27
C ASP A 191 -7.67 11.55 -6.81
N GLY A 192 -6.61 11.98 -7.50
CA GLY A 192 -6.55 12.10 -8.97
C GLY A 192 -7.22 13.34 -9.57
N PHE A 193 -7.81 14.21 -8.73
CA PHE A 193 -8.28 15.54 -9.14
C PHE A 193 -7.15 16.39 -9.71
N GLY A 194 -7.50 17.40 -10.52
CA GLY A 194 -6.53 18.41 -10.93
C GLY A 194 -6.16 19.32 -9.76
N PHE A 195 -4.92 19.85 -9.79
CA PHE A 195 -4.40 20.79 -8.79
C PHE A 195 -5.28 22.05 -8.60
N HIS A 196 -6.21 22.32 -9.52
CA HIS A 196 -7.21 23.38 -9.46
C HIS A 196 -8.42 23.08 -8.54
N GLU A 197 -8.60 21.85 -8.05
CA GLU A 197 -9.68 21.49 -7.12
C GLU A 197 -9.21 21.28 -5.66
N ASP A 198 -7.90 21.20 -5.41
CA ASP A 198 -7.34 21.02 -4.07
C ASP A 198 -7.10 22.36 -3.35
N PRO A 199 -7.78 22.64 -2.21
CA PRO A 199 -7.55 23.85 -1.45
C PRO A 199 -6.17 23.89 -0.73
N VAL A 200 -5.45 22.76 -0.61
CA VAL A 200 -4.06 22.77 -0.13
C VAL A 200 -3.12 23.36 -1.19
N VAL A 201 -3.33 23.02 -2.48
CA VAL A 201 -2.61 23.67 -3.58
C VAL A 201 -2.86 25.18 -3.63
N ALA A 202 -4.11 25.64 -3.46
CA ALA A 202 -4.43 27.07 -3.37
C ALA A 202 -3.70 27.75 -2.18
N ALA A 203 -3.65 27.08 -1.02
CA ALA A 203 -2.90 27.55 0.14
C ALA A 203 -1.41 27.76 -0.15
N THR A 204 -0.78 26.83 -0.90
CA THR A 204 0.63 26.99 -1.31
C THR A 204 0.85 28.11 -2.33
N PHE A 205 -0.11 28.39 -3.21
CA PHE A 205 -0.02 29.55 -4.12
C PHE A 205 -0.04 30.87 -3.35
N SER A 206 -0.92 31.00 -2.35
CA SER A 206 -0.93 32.17 -1.45
C SER A 206 0.33 32.28 -0.58
N ALA A 207 1.14 31.23 -0.46
CA ALA A 207 2.45 31.30 0.20
C ALA A 207 3.53 31.81 -0.76
N VAL A 208 3.63 31.24 -1.97
CA VAL A 208 4.62 31.63 -2.99
C VAL A 208 4.45 33.09 -3.42
N THR A 209 3.22 33.55 -3.62
CA THR A 209 2.91 34.97 -3.93
C THR A 209 3.29 35.95 -2.82
N ARG A 210 3.55 35.47 -1.60
CA ARG A 210 4.04 36.26 -0.45
C ARG A 210 5.55 36.11 -0.22
N GLY A 211 6.26 35.50 -1.16
CA GLY A 211 7.70 35.26 -1.08
C GLY A 211 8.12 34.05 -0.23
N VAL A 212 7.17 33.21 0.21
CA VAL A 212 7.46 31.99 0.96
C VAL A 212 7.66 30.83 0.01
N PHE A 213 8.85 30.23 0.03
CA PHE A 213 9.20 29.11 -0.84
C PHE A 213 8.56 27.82 -0.34
N VAL A 214 7.92 27.05 -1.24
CA VAL A 214 7.20 25.82 -0.88
C VAL A 214 7.88 24.60 -1.51
N CYS A 215 8.27 23.67 -0.64
CA CYS A 215 8.94 22.42 -0.99
C CYS A 215 8.05 21.23 -0.61
N ALA A 216 7.81 20.31 -1.55
CA ALA A 216 6.97 19.15 -1.29
C ALA A 216 7.50 17.84 -1.90
N ALA A 217 7.18 16.74 -1.22
CA ALA A 217 7.43 15.38 -1.68
C ALA A 217 6.74 15.11 -3.04
N ALA A 218 7.42 14.43 -3.97
CA ALA A 218 6.77 13.92 -5.19
C ALA A 218 5.72 12.84 -4.92
N GLY A 219 5.84 12.15 -3.78
CA GLY A 219 5.08 10.97 -3.42
C GLY A 219 5.87 9.68 -3.62
N ASN A 220 5.39 8.61 -2.97
CA ASN A 220 6.05 7.31 -2.92
C ASN A 220 5.31 6.27 -3.81
N LYS A 221 4.91 6.69 -5.02
CA LYS A 221 4.11 5.91 -5.98
C LYS A 221 4.82 5.58 -7.30
N GLY A 222 6.14 5.69 -7.32
CA GLY A 222 6.97 5.15 -8.39
C GLY A 222 6.84 3.63 -8.53
N PRO A 223 7.31 3.05 -9.65
CA PRO A 223 7.92 3.70 -10.81
C PRO A 223 6.92 4.12 -11.91
N ALA A 224 5.61 4.13 -11.64
CA ALA A 224 4.59 4.36 -12.66
C ALA A 224 4.58 5.81 -13.19
N ALA A 225 4.32 6.00 -14.48
CA ALA A 225 4.24 7.32 -15.10
C ALA A 225 2.98 8.11 -14.65
N GLY A 226 3.16 9.38 -14.33
CA GLY A 226 2.13 10.26 -13.77
C GLY A 226 1.66 9.83 -12.37
N SER A 227 2.60 9.44 -11.51
CA SER A 227 2.36 9.07 -10.11
C SER A 227 2.67 10.21 -9.12
N VAL A 228 3.04 11.38 -9.61
CA VAL A 228 3.37 12.56 -8.78
C VAL A 228 2.12 13.10 -8.09
N ALA A 229 2.19 13.28 -6.77
CA ALA A 229 1.12 13.80 -5.92
C ALA A 229 1.05 15.34 -5.91
N ASN A 230 2.19 16.01 -5.75
CA ASN A 230 2.29 17.47 -5.76
C ASN A 230 2.75 17.97 -7.14
N ASP A 231 1.85 18.20 -8.09
CA ASP A 231 2.20 18.49 -9.49
C ASP A 231 2.05 19.96 -9.95
N ALA A 232 1.68 20.86 -9.04
CA ALA A 232 1.50 22.29 -9.31
C ALA A 232 2.80 22.99 -9.79
N PRO A 233 2.75 23.97 -10.72
CA PRO A 233 3.94 24.61 -11.30
C PRO A 233 4.89 25.27 -10.28
N TRP A 234 4.30 25.94 -9.28
CA TRP A 234 4.97 26.82 -8.31
C TRP A 234 5.52 26.11 -7.06
N ILE A 235 5.15 24.84 -6.83
CA ILE A 235 5.77 23.99 -5.80
C ILE A 235 7.05 23.39 -6.40
N LEU A 236 8.15 23.35 -5.63
CA LEU A 236 9.29 22.50 -5.99
C LEU A 236 9.04 21.07 -5.51
N THR A 237 8.86 20.17 -6.47
CA THR A 237 8.45 18.78 -6.26
C THR A 237 9.65 17.85 -6.32
N VAL A 238 9.96 17.22 -5.20
CA VAL A 238 11.20 16.45 -4.99
C VAL A 238 10.94 14.94 -5.08
N GLY A 239 11.48 14.28 -6.08
CA GLY A 239 11.57 12.82 -6.13
C GLY A 239 12.75 12.31 -5.30
N ALA A 240 12.70 11.08 -4.82
CA ALA A 240 13.76 10.47 -4.02
C ALA A 240 14.80 9.73 -4.90
N SER A 241 16.08 9.83 -4.54
CA SER A 241 17.18 9.01 -5.09
C SER A 241 17.90 8.23 -4.00
N SER A 242 18.55 7.12 -4.36
CA SER A 242 19.36 6.28 -3.47
C SER A 242 20.79 6.15 -3.98
N ARG A 243 21.78 6.18 -3.08
CA ARG A 243 23.19 6.03 -3.42
C ARG A 243 23.54 4.55 -3.55
N SER A 244 24.07 4.14 -4.69
CA SER A 244 24.36 2.71 -4.99
C SER A 244 25.86 2.38 -4.94
N SER A 245 26.72 3.39 -5.06
CA SER A 245 28.15 3.28 -4.79
C SER A 245 28.78 4.66 -4.52
N ALA A 246 30.10 4.72 -4.35
CA ALA A 246 30.84 5.99 -4.31
C ALA A 246 30.64 6.85 -5.58
N HIS A 247 30.33 6.24 -6.74
CA HIS A 247 30.28 6.87 -8.06
C HIS A 247 28.93 6.71 -8.80
N SER A 248 27.88 6.20 -8.16
CA SER A 248 26.58 5.99 -8.80
C SER A 248 25.40 6.29 -7.86
N THR A 249 24.36 6.93 -8.40
CA THR A 249 23.13 7.26 -7.67
C THR A 249 21.92 6.97 -8.57
N ASN A 250 20.96 6.23 -8.03
CA ASN A 250 19.82 5.69 -8.76
C ASN A 250 18.54 6.42 -8.35
N VAL A 251 17.52 6.42 -9.20
CA VAL A 251 16.17 6.85 -8.77
C VAL A 251 15.64 5.85 -7.75
N ALA A 252 15.20 6.30 -6.57
CA ALA A 252 14.65 5.38 -5.57
C ALA A 252 13.38 4.73 -6.14
N ALA A 253 13.24 3.41 -6.03
CA ALA A 253 12.19 2.67 -6.74
C ALA A 253 10.76 3.11 -6.37
N PHE A 254 10.57 3.65 -5.16
CA PHE A 254 9.30 4.21 -4.70
C PHE A 254 9.04 5.63 -5.18
N SER A 255 10.03 6.39 -5.67
CA SER A 255 9.86 7.80 -6.03
C SER A 255 8.90 7.97 -7.19
N SER A 256 7.83 8.74 -6.99
CA SER A 256 6.87 9.08 -8.04
C SER A 256 7.54 9.72 -9.27
N ARG A 257 7.06 9.34 -10.46
CA ARG A 257 7.57 9.71 -11.80
C ARG A 257 6.47 10.39 -12.63
N GLY A 258 6.85 11.29 -13.54
CA GLY A 258 5.93 12.07 -14.39
C GLY A 258 5.53 11.36 -15.69
N PRO A 259 5.04 12.13 -16.71
CA PRO A 259 4.69 13.56 -16.65
C PRO A 259 3.46 13.81 -15.76
N SER A 260 3.17 15.07 -15.42
CA SER A 260 1.87 15.40 -14.78
C SER A 260 0.72 14.96 -15.68
N ARG A 261 -0.35 14.42 -15.05
CA ARG A 261 -1.59 14.05 -15.73
C ARG A 261 -2.55 15.24 -15.93
N ASN A 262 -2.45 16.26 -15.06
CA ASN A 262 -3.46 17.30 -14.92
C ASN A 262 -2.94 18.72 -15.21
N ASN A 263 -1.64 18.87 -15.49
CA ASN A 263 -0.94 20.15 -15.68
C ASN A 263 -0.23 20.20 -17.05
N GLY A 264 -0.99 20.07 -18.15
CA GLY A 264 -0.51 20.25 -19.53
C GLY A 264 0.64 19.33 -20.00
N GLY A 265 0.99 18.28 -19.24
CA GLY A 265 2.16 17.45 -19.48
C GLY A 265 3.49 18.03 -18.96
N VAL A 266 3.46 19.03 -18.06
CA VAL A 266 4.65 19.60 -17.40
C VAL A 266 5.50 18.50 -16.74
N LEU A 267 6.82 18.65 -16.86
CA LEU A 267 7.80 17.72 -16.30
C LEU A 267 7.79 17.81 -14.77
N LYS A 268 7.46 16.68 -14.12
CA LYS A 268 7.47 16.47 -12.67
C LYS A 268 7.99 15.04 -12.38
N PRO A 269 8.61 14.74 -11.22
CA PRO A 269 9.14 15.70 -10.25
C PRO A 269 10.12 16.66 -10.92
N ASP A 270 10.27 17.86 -10.36
CA ASP A 270 11.18 18.86 -10.94
C ASP A 270 12.65 18.42 -10.80
N ILE A 271 12.93 17.61 -9.77
CA ILE A 271 14.28 17.20 -9.38
C ILE A 271 14.29 15.87 -8.61
N LEU A 272 15.47 15.23 -8.53
CA LEU A 272 15.76 14.12 -7.61
C LEU A 272 16.67 14.57 -6.45
N GLY A 273 16.12 14.50 -5.24
CA GLY A 273 16.81 14.69 -3.97
C GLY A 273 17.16 13.34 -3.30
N PRO A 274 18.37 13.15 -2.77
CA PRO A 274 18.71 11.92 -2.05
C PRO A 274 17.84 11.64 -0.82
N GLY A 275 17.17 10.49 -0.81
CA GLY A 275 16.21 10.02 0.20
C GLY A 275 16.55 8.66 0.83
N VAL A 276 17.81 8.24 0.71
CA VAL A 276 18.40 7.05 1.38
C VAL A 276 19.84 7.38 1.77
N ASP A 277 20.11 7.44 3.09
CA ASP A 277 21.42 7.51 3.79
C ASP A 277 22.40 8.67 3.42
N ILE A 278 22.22 9.89 3.98
CA ILE A 278 22.78 11.15 3.42
C ILE A 278 23.19 12.25 4.45
N LEU A 279 24.25 13.03 4.12
CA LEU A 279 24.68 14.31 4.75
C LEU A 279 24.84 15.47 3.71
N ALA A 280 24.98 16.75 4.13
CA ALA A 280 24.88 18.04 3.35
C ALA A 280 26.04 18.34 2.33
N ALA A 281 26.26 19.48 1.61
CA ALA A 281 25.68 20.85 1.42
C ALA A 281 26.03 21.35 -0.06
N SER A 282 26.19 22.61 -0.57
CA SER A 282 25.94 24.05 -0.20
C SER A 282 26.22 25.03 -1.39
N ALA A 283 25.49 26.17 -1.56
CA ALA A 283 26.04 27.42 -2.20
C ALA A 283 25.06 28.35 -3.01
N HIS A 284 25.47 29.63 -3.21
CA HIS A 284 24.94 30.85 -3.93
C HIS A 284 23.44 31.29 -3.88
N PRO A 285 23.10 32.62 -4.02
CA PRO A 285 21.86 33.15 -3.41
C PRO A 285 21.06 34.29 -4.10
N THR A 286 21.25 34.68 -5.36
CA THR A 286 20.79 36.00 -5.88
C THR A 286 19.48 36.05 -6.69
N TRP A 287 18.69 34.97 -6.81
CA TRP A 287 17.63 34.89 -7.84
C TRP A 287 16.22 34.56 -7.33
N SER A 288 15.23 34.60 -8.24
CA SER A 288 13.81 34.27 -7.98
C SER A 288 13.58 32.79 -7.66
N PRO A 289 12.42 32.39 -7.09
CA PRO A 289 12.07 30.97 -6.92
C PRO A 289 12.11 30.15 -8.22
N ALA A 290 11.80 30.78 -9.37
CA ALA A 290 11.85 30.15 -10.68
C ALA A 290 13.30 29.98 -11.20
N ALA A 291 14.13 31.00 -11.03
CA ALA A 291 15.55 30.92 -11.37
C ALA A 291 16.31 29.95 -10.44
N ILE A 292 15.96 29.89 -9.15
CA ILE A 292 16.46 28.89 -8.18
C ILE A 292 16.10 27.48 -8.66
N LYS A 293 14.85 27.25 -9.06
CA LYS A 293 14.42 26.00 -9.70
C LYS A 293 15.20 25.72 -10.99
N SER A 294 15.51 26.75 -11.79
CA SER A 294 16.37 26.60 -12.97
C SER A 294 17.81 26.21 -12.63
N ALA A 295 18.43 26.75 -11.57
CA ALA A 295 19.79 26.40 -11.14
C ALA A 295 20.00 24.88 -11.13
N ILE A 296 19.09 24.26 -10.40
CA ILE A 296 19.12 22.86 -10.04
C ILE A 296 18.88 22.01 -11.30
N MET A 297 18.00 22.48 -12.20
CA MET A 297 17.67 21.78 -13.44
C MET A 297 18.74 21.92 -14.53
N THR A 298 19.46 23.05 -14.62
CA THR A 298 20.44 23.29 -15.71
C THR A 298 21.81 22.66 -15.45
N THR A 299 22.14 22.30 -14.21
CA THR A 299 23.47 21.76 -13.83
C THR A 299 23.48 20.37 -13.20
N ALA A 300 22.31 19.75 -13.04
CA ALA A 300 22.17 18.40 -12.50
C ALA A 300 22.90 17.32 -13.34
N ASP A 301 23.31 16.24 -12.68
CA ASP A 301 24.10 15.17 -13.29
C ASP A 301 23.23 14.29 -14.21
N THR A 302 23.80 13.93 -15.35
CA THR A 302 23.18 13.14 -16.42
C THR A 302 23.45 11.65 -16.29
N SER A 303 24.40 11.22 -15.45
CA SER A 303 24.86 9.83 -15.29
C SER A 303 23.92 8.93 -14.45
N VAL A 304 22.62 9.16 -14.54
CA VAL A 304 21.59 8.40 -13.80
C VAL A 304 21.15 7.19 -14.62
N THR A 305 21.20 6.00 -14.02
CA THR A 305 20.66 4.75 -14.60
C THR A 305 19.31 4.37 -13.99
N ASP A 306 18.54 3.58 -14.73
CA ASP A 306 17.26 3.01 -14.28
C ASP A 306 17.44 1.66 -13.54
N GLU A 307 16.33 1.08 -13.11
CA GLU A 307 16.27 -0.22 -12.45
C GLU A 307 16.76 -1.43 -13.29
N ALA A 308 17.11 -1.24 -14.56
CA ALA A 308 17.75 -2.24 -15.42
C ALA A 308 19.23 -1.93 -15.74
N GLY A 309 19.77 -0.83 -15.22
CA GLY A 309 21.14 -0.38 -15.50
C GLY A 309 21.31 0.35 -16.83
N ALA A 310 20.22 0.62 -17.55
CA ALA A 310 20.25 1.45 -18.76
C ALA A 310 20.25 2.95 -18.39
N PRO A 311 20.68 3.87 -19.27
CA PRO A 311 20.54 5.30 -19.03
C PRO A 311 19.07 5.68 -18.80
N ALA A 312 18.78 6.29 -17.64
CA ALA A 312 17.40 6.53 -17.22
C ALA A 312 16.66 7.46 -18.20
N SER A 313 15.41 7.12 -18.56
CA SER A 313 14.60 8.03 -19.36
C SER A 313 14.39 9.37 -18.66
N TYR A 314 14.27 10.46 -19.42
CA TYR A 314 14.05 11.80 -18.88
C TYR A 314 12.72 11.94 -18.09
N PHE A 315 11.73 11.06 -18.33
CA PHE A 315 10.51 10.98 -17.51
C PHE A 315 10.71 10.25 -16.17
N ALA A 316 11.84 9.55 -15.99
CA ALA A 316 12.24 8.89 -14.74
C ALA A 316 13.29 9.69 -13.94
N MET A 317 14.29 10.30 -14.62
CA MET A 317 15.31 11.13 -13.95
C MET A 317 15.00 12.64 -13.90
N GLY A 318 13.99 13.12 -14.64
CA GLY A 318 13.68 14.54 -14.74
C GLY A 318 14.86 15.34 -15.29
N ALA A 319 15.32 16.32 -14.51
CA ALA A 319 16.50 17.12 -14.82
C ALA A 319 17.85 16.47 -14.44
N GLY A 320 17.84 15.27 -13.83
CA GLY A 320 19.04 14.55 -13.37
C GLY A 320 19.19 14.51 -11.85
N LEU A 321 20.32 14.00 -11.37
CA LEU A 321 20.67 14.02 -9.96
C LEU A 321 21.10 15.44 -9.54
N VAL A 322 20.65 15.91 -8.37
CA VAL A 322 21.14 17.18 -7.80
C VAL A 322 22.67 17.23 -7.73
N ASN A 323 23.26 18.31 -8.26
CA ASN A 323 24.64 18.68 -8.00
C ASN A 323 24.63 20.03 -7.28
N PRO A 324 24.73 20.09 -5.94
CA PRO A 324 24.64 21.33 -5.16
C PRO A 324 25.97 22.10 -5.03
N ALA A 325 27.02 21.73 -5.78
CA ALA A 325 28.27 22.49 -5.87
C ALA A 325 28.39 23.23 -7.22
N LYS A 326 27.89 22.60 -8.30
CA LYS A 326 27.24 23.30 -9.41
C LYS A 326 25.85 23.78 -8.91
N ALA A 327 25.02 24.37 -9.77
CA ALA A 327 23.77 25.09 -9.40
C ALA A 327 24.01 26.35 -8.55
N THR A 328 24.98 26.32 -7.64
CA THR A 328 25.60 27.48 -6.98
C THR A 328 26.00 28.53 -8.04
N ASP A 329 26.88 28.16 -8.96
CA ASP A 329 27.23 28.97 -10.13
C ASP A 329 26.95 28.18 -11.42
N PRO A 330 25.84 28.46 -12.12
CA PRO A 330 25.45 27.79 -13.35
C PRO A 330 25.81 28.59 -14.62
N GLY A 331 26.34 29.81 -14.48
CA GLY A 331 26.41 30.80 -15.55
C GLY A 331 25.06 31.41 -15.96
N LEU A 332 24.10 30.59 -16.39
CA LEU A 332 22.81 31.03 -16.96
C LEU A 332 21.58 30.37 -16.30
N VAL A 333 20.48 31.14 -16.18
CA VAL A 333 19.20 30.68 -15.60
C VAL A 333 17.97 31.09 -16.41
N TYR A 334 16.95 30.25 -16.35
CA TYR A 334 15.60 30.52 -16.86
C TYR A 334 14.73 31.08 -15.73
N ASP A 335 14.23 32.29 -15.92
CA ASP A 335 13.44 33.03 -14.94
C ASP A 335 12.01 33.25 -15.48
N ILE A 336 11.01 33.12 -14.60
CA ILE A 336 9.58 33.28 -14.92
C ILE A 336 8.84 33.77 -13.67
N SER A 337 8.03 34.81 -13.83
CA SER A 337 7.28 35.45 -12.74
C SER A 337 5.96 34.72 -12.41
N PRO A 338 5.42 34.86 -11.18
CA PRO A 338 4.10 34.33 -10.82
C PRO A 338 2.97 34.80 -11.76
N GLU A 339 3.08 36.03 -12.27
CA GLU A 339 2.14 36.67 -13.19
C GLU A 339 2.10 35.97 -14.56
N GLU A 340 3.23 35.44 -15.05
CA GLU A 340 3.32 34.69 -16.32
C GLU A 340 2.60 33.32 -16.26
N TYR A 341 2.29 32.78 -15.08
CA TYR A 341 1.47 31.57 -14.97
C TYR A 341 -0.02 31.83 -15.23
N ILE A 342 -0.51 33.07 -15.13
CA ILE A 342 -1.95 33.33 -15.24
C ILE A 342 -2.44 33.24 -16.71
N PRO A 343 -1.73 33.82 -17.71
CA PRO A 343 -2.04 33.58 -19.13
C PRO A 343 -1.88 32.11 -19.56
N TYR A 344 -1.05 31.33 -18.86
CA TYR A 344 -0.94 29.88 -19.04
C TYR A 344 -2.16 29.13 -18.49
N LEU A 345 -2.63 29.46 -17.28
CA LEU A 345 -3.88 28.91 -16.73
C LEU A 345 -5.09 29.20 -17.65
N CYS A 346 -5.13 30.40 -18.23
CA CYS A 346 -6.13 30.75 -19.26
C CYS A 346 -5.95 29.92 -20.55
N GLY A 347 -4.71 29.71 -21.00
CA GLY A 347 -4.40 28.90 -22.19
C GLY A 347 -4.71 27.40 -22.05
N LEU A 348 -4.84 26.88 -20.82
CA LEU A 348 -5.36 25.54 -20.54
C LEU A 348 -6.89 25.43 -20.70
N GLY A 349 -7.60 26.52 -21.02
CA GLY A 349 -9.05 26.55 -21.21
C GLY A 349 -9.85 26.62 -19.90
N TYR A 350 -9.21 27.00 -18.78
CA TYR A 350 -9.94 27.29 -17.54
C TYR A 350 -10.78 28.55 -17.69
N THR A 351 -12.00 28.52 -17.15
CA THR A 351 -12.87 29.70 -17.06
C THR A 351 -12.30 30.74 -16.10
N ASP A 352 -12.65 32.02 -16.29
CA ASP A 352 -12.34 33.11 -15.35
C ASP A 352 -12.62 32.70 -13.90
N ASP A 353 -13.77 32.06 -13.66
CA ASP A 353 -14.21 31.63 -12.33
C ASP A 353 -13.37 30.49 -11.75
N GLN A 354 -12.74 29.65 -12.58
CA GLN A 354 -11.76 28.65 -12.14
C GLN A 354 -10.40 29.31 -11.86
N VAL A 355 -9.89 30.15 -12.76
CA VAL A 355 -8.58 30.83 -12.58
C VAL A 355 -8.61 31.72 -11.34
N ASN A 356 -9.70 32.48 -11.12
CA ASN A 356 -9.87 33.34 -9.95
C ASN A 356 -10.02 32.59 -8.61
N ARG A 357 -10.33 31.29 -8.64
CA ARG A 357 -10.27 30.42 -7.44
C ARG A 357 -8.86 29.89 -7.18
N ILE A 358 -8.04 29.71 -8.22
CA ILE A 358 -6.64 29.25 -8.12
C ILE A 358 -5.73 30.37 -7.64
N ILE A 359 -5.86 31.58 -8.22
CA ILE A 359 -4.91 32.68 -7.98
C ILE A 359 -5.17 33.48 -6.69
N TYR A 360 -6.19 33.14 -5.91
CA TYR A 360 -6.53 33.86 -4.68
C TYR A 360 -5.32 33.94 -3.73
N PRO A 361 -4.98 35.11 -3.16
CA PRO A 361 -5.75 36.36 -3.11
C PRO A 361 -5.34 37.43 -4.17
N ALA A 362 -4.79 37.04 -5.32
CA ALA A 362 -4.45 37.98 -6.40
C ALA A 362 -5.71 38.65 -7.01
N PRO A 363 -5.56 39.80 -7.70
CA PRO A 363 -6.67 40.47 -8.39
C PRO A 363 -7.36 39.55 -9.39
N ALA A 364 -8.68 39.66 -9.50
CA ALA A 364 -9.47 38.85 -10.42
C ALA A 364 -9.14 39.18 -11.88
N VAL A 365 -8.86 38.15 -12.68
CA VAL A 365 -8.55 38.23 -14.11
C VAL A 365 -9.72 37.75 -14.97
N ARG A 366 -9.70 38.14 -16.25
CA ARG A 366 -10.58 37.60 -17.30
C ARG A 366 -9.73 36.99 -18.39
N CYS A 367 -9.86 35.69 -18.61
CA CYS A 367 -9.03 34.95 -19.57
C CYS A 367 -9.32 35.34 -21.02
N ALA A 368 -10.50 35.90 -21.30
CA ALA A 368 -10.84 36.48 -22.60
C ALA A 368 -10.10 37.79 -22.93
N GLU A 369 -9.37 38.39 -21.96
CA GLU A 369 -8.67 39.67 -22.11
C GLU A 369 -7.13 39.53 -22.00
N MET A 370 -6.61 38.30 -21.95
CA MET A 370 -5.16 38.03 -21.83
C MET A 370 -4.63 37.15 -22.96
N GLU A 371 -3.36 37.34 -23.34
CA GLU A 371 -2.72 36.59 -24.42
C GLU A 371 -2.31 35.19 -23.95
N SER A 372 -3.16 34.19 -24.27
CA SER A 372 -3.00 32.78 -23.93
C SER A 372 -1.60 32.23 -24.23
N THR A 373 -0.93 31.68 -23.22
CA THR A 373 0.41 31.06 -23.35
C THR A 373 0.31 29.54 -23.35
N GLU A 374 0.87 28.86 -24.37
CA GLU A 374 0.91 27.38 -24.41
C GLU A 374 2.01 26.80 -23.49
N ALA A 375 1.84 25.55 -23.05
CA ALA A 375 2.81 24.84 -22.20
C ALA A 375 4.24 24.77 -22.79
N LYS A 376 4.37 24.82 -24.12
CA LYS A 376 5.67 24.82 -24.81
C LYS A 376 6.43 26.14 -24.69
N ASP A 377 5.73 27.26 -24.47
CA ASP A 377 6.28 28.62 -24.49
C ASP A 377 6.61 29.17 -23.10
N LEU A 378 6.15 28.51 -22.03
CA LEU A 378 6.61 28.76 -20.66
C LEU A 378 8.15 28.78 -20.61
N ASN A 379 8.73 29.81 -19.99
CA ASN A 379 10.18 30.01 -19.97
C ASN A 379 10.90 29.09 -18.95
N THR A 380 10.87 27.79 -19.20
CA THR A 380 11.49 26.74 -18.38
C THR A 380 12.72 26.13 -19.07
N PRO A 381 13.69 25.56 -18.31
CA PRO A 381 14.86 24.85 -18.87
C PRO A 381 14.52 23.51 -19.55
N SER A 382 13.25 23.14 -19.54
CA SER A 382 12.68 22.00 -20.25
C SER A 382 11.91 22.47 -21.50
N ILE A 383 12.05 21.73 -22.59
CA ILE A 383 11.27 21.93 -23.82
C ILE A 383 10.59 20.61 -24.20
N MET A 384 9.29 20.69 -24.52
CA MET A 384 8.51 19.59 -25.08
C MET A 384 7.67 20.14 -26.24
N VAL A 385 7.69 19.48 -27.39
CA VAL A 385 6.87 19.80 -28.56
C VAL A 385 6.22 18.53 -29.13
N ALA A 386 5.54 18.63 -30.27
CA ALA A 386 5.07 17.48 -31.03
C ALA A 386 5.18 17.75 -32.53
N LEU A 387 6.15 17.10 -33.19
CA LEU A 387 6.29 17.15 -34.65
C LEU A 387 5.28 16.19 -35.30
N THR A 388 4.21 16.73 -35.87
CA THR A 388 3.19 15.96 -36.60
C THR A 388 3.42 16.09 -38.12
N ALA A 389 2.64 15.35 -38.93
CA ALA A 389 2.65 15.54 -40.38
C ALA A 389 2.20 16.96 -40.81
N GLU A 390 1.39 17.62 -39.99
CA GLU A 390 0.85 18.97 -40.21
C GLU A 390 1.75 20.08 -39.62
N ARG A 391 2.57 19.74 -38.62
CA ARG A 391 3.55 20.62 -37.98
C ARG A 391 4.93 19.93 -37.97
N PRO A 392 5.61 19.80 -39.13
CA PRO A 392 6.88 19.09 -39.25
C PRO A 392 8.06 19.82 -38.60
N ALA A 393 7.89 21.12 -38.33
CA ALA A 393 8.79 21.95 -37.52
C ALA A 393 7.99 22.70 -36.43
N VAL A 394 8.61 22.90 -35.27
CA VAL A 394 8.09 23.73 -34.18
C VAL A 394 9.21 24.60 -33.63
N THR A 395 9.00 25.91 -33.61
CA THR A 395 9.88 26.88 -32.94
C THR A 395 9.33 27.25 -31.58
N VAL A 396 10.19 27.27 -30.55
CA VAL A 396 9.92 27.89 -29.25
C VAL A 396 10.90 29.01 -28.99
N ARG A 397 10.48 30.03 -28.22
CA ARG A 397 11.36 31.07 -27.68
C ARG A 397 11.74 30.72 -26.24
N ARG A 398 12.94 31.11 -25.83
CA ARG A 398 13.40 31.11 -24.44
C ARG A 398 14.18 32.39 -24.15
N THR A 399 14.27 32.72 -22.86
CA THR A 399 15.05 33.85 -22.35
C THR A 399 15.85 33.40 -21.14
N VAL A 400 17.17 33.57 -21.21
CA VAL A 400 18.10 33.31 -20.11
C VAL A 400 18.60 34.61 -19.50
N THR A 401 18.88 34.56 -18.21
CA THR A 401 19.52 35.64 -17.44
C THR A 401 20.95 35.21 -17.10
N ASN A 402 21.94 36.06 -17.38
CA ASN A 402 23.31 35.82 -16.92
C ASN A 402 23.41 36.04 -15.41
N VAL A 403 23.94 35.07 -14.68
CA VAL A 403 24.13 35.11 -13.22
C VAL A 403 25.54 34.73 -12.78
N GLY A 404 26.39 34.29 -13.72
CA GLY A 404 27.84 34.15 -13.53
C GLY A 404 28.58 35.46 -13.82
N ALA A 405 29.77 35.35 -14.40
CA ALA A 405 30.64 36.50 -14.67
C ALA A 405 30.04 37.54 -15.64
N ALA A 406 30.35 38.81 -15.41
CA ALA A 406 30.15 39.87 -16.40
C ALA A 406 31.18 39.73 -17.55
N ARG A 407 30.80 40.08 -18.78
CA ARG A 407 31.59 39.89 -20.02
C ARG A 407 31.87 38.42 -20.34
N SER A 408 30.83 37.60 -20.24
CA SER A 408 30.84 36.18 -20.60
C SER A 408 30.23 35.93 -21.99
N VAL A 409 30.79 34.98 -22.73
CA VAL A 409 30.29 34.49 -24.02
C VAL A 409 29.97 33.01 -23.92
N TYR A 410 28.76 32.62 -24.33
CA TYR A 410 28.29 31.23 -24.34
C TYR A 410 27.99 30.79 -25.77
N ARG A 411 28.57 29.67 -26.20
CA ARG A 411 28.27 29.02 -27.48
C ARG A 411 27.28 27.89 -27.27
N VAL A 412 26.44 27.64 -28.26
CA VAL A 412 25.51 26.52 -28.23
C VAL A 412 26.20 25.23 -28.68
N ASP A 413 26.08 24.20 -27.86
CA ASP A 413 26.35 22.79 -28.19
C ASP A 413 25.01 22.04 -28.25
N VAL A 414 24.83 21.18 -29.23
CA VAL A 414 23.55 20.54 -29.55
C VAL A 414 23.74 19.05 -29.83
N SER A 415 23.14 18.21 -29.00
CA SER A 415 23.05 16.77 -29.20
C SER A 415 21.71 16.42 -29.83
N GLU A 416 21.72 16.22 -31.15
CA GLU A 416 20.56 15.87 -31.97
C GLU A 416 20.29 14.35 -31.95
N PRO A 417 19.03 13.90 -31.82
CA PRO A 417 18.65 12.51 -31.97
C PRO A 417 18.41 12.14 -33.43
N GLU A 418 18.67 10.88 -33.79
CA GLU A 418 18.55 10.37 -35.15
C GLU A 418 17.15 10.67 -35.77
N GLY A 419 17.15 11.40 -36.89
CA GLY A 419 15.94 11.77 -37.64
C GLY A 419 15.33 13.14 -37.31
N VAL A 420 15.90 13.92 -36.39
CA VAL A 420 15.39 15.26 -35.98
C VAL A 420 16.53 16.28 -35.86
N SER A 421 16.40 17.42 -36.53
CA SER A 421 17.36 18.53 -36.50
C SER A 421 16.90 19.67 -35.57
N VAL A 422 17.82 20.23 -34.79
CA VAL A 422 17.58 21.20 -33.70
C VAL A 422 18.42 22.47 -33.94
N THR A 423 17.85 23.46 -34.60
CA THR A 423 18.51 24.73 -34.92
C THR A 423 18.28 25.76 -33.81
N VAL A 424 19.36 26.34 -33.29
CA VAL A 424 19.31 27.38 -32.24
C VAL A 424 19.82 28.72 -32.79
N ILE A 425 19.05 29.81 -32.59
CA ILE A 425 19.37 31.14 -33.13
C ILE A 425 19.21 32.21 -32.03
N PRO A 426 20.21 33.08 -31.78
CA PRO A 426 21.59 32.99 -32.28
C PRO A 426 22.32 31.76 -31.72
N GLY A 427 23.41 31.33 -32.36
CA GLY A 427 24.25 30.22 -31.88
C GLY A 427 25.28 30.63 -30.80
N GLU A 428 25.38 31.92 -30.49
CA GLU A 428 26.26 32.48 -29.48
C GLU A 428 25.51 33.59 -28.73
N LEU A 429 25.68 33.65 -27.41
CA LEU A 429 25.11 34.66 -26.52
C LEU A 429 26.22 35.38 -25.77
N GLN A 430 26.29 36.70 -25.91
CA GLN A 430 27.22 37.57 -25.18
C GLN A 430 26.46 38.36 -24.11
N PHE A 431 27.06 38.46 -22.93
CA PHE A 431 26.55 39.26 -21.80
C PHE A 431 27.67 40.13 -21.25
N ASP A 432 27.50 41.44 -21.31
CA ASP A 432 28.47 42.42 -20.82
C ASP A 432 28.31 42.67 -19.31
N ASP A 433 27.12 42.43 -18.74
CA ASP A 433 26.75 42.64 -17.33
C ASP A 433 26.10 41.40 -16.68
N VAL A 434 26.06 41.38 -15.34
CA VAL A 434 25.32 40.40 -14.53
C VAL A 434 23.84 40.80 -14.43
N ASN A 435 22.94 39.82 -14.46
CA ASN A 435 21.49 39.95 -14.60
C ASN A 435 21.01 40.48 -15.97
N GLN A 436 21.91 40.63 -16.95
CA GLN A 436 21.53 40.89 -18.33
C GLN A 436 20.76 39.69 -18.90
N ARG A 437 19.63 39.96 -19.56
CA ARG A 437 18.77 38.95 -20.19
C ARG A 437 18.99 38.89 -21.69
N ALA A 438 19.03 37.68 -22.25
CA ALA A 438 19.08 37.44 -23.69
C ALA A 438 18.06 36.38 -24.09
N SER A 439 17.37 36.59 -25.23
CA SER A 439 16.47 35.60 -25.82
C SER A 439 17.14 34.84 -26.96
N PHE A 440 16.76 33.57 -27.12
CA PHE A 440 17.06 32.76 -28.29
C PHE A 440 15.82 31.97 -28.72
N THR A 441 15.83 31.47 -29.95
CA THR A 441 14.82 30.53 -30.46
C THR A 441 15.44 29.16 -30.68
N VAL A 442 14.64 28.12 -30.42
CA VAL A 442 14.95 26.73 -30.78
C VAL A 442 13.90 26.30 -31.78
N THR A 443 14.31 26.11 -33.04
CA THR A 443 13.50 25.46 -34.06
C THR A 443 13.88 23.99 -34.11
N VAL A 444 12.91 23.10 -33.89
CA VAL A 444 13.12 21.68 -34.10
C VAL A 444 12.30 21.21 -35.27
N GLU A 445 12.93 20.49 -36.19
CA GLU A 445 12.38 20.06 -37.48
C GLU A 445 12.70 18.59 -37.76
N ARG A 446 11.77 17.91 -38.44
CA ARG A 446 11.93 16.53 -38.88
C ARG A 446 12.88 16.44 -40.07
N ALA A 447 13.94 15.63 -39.97
CA ALA A 447 14.87 15.41 -41.07
C ALA A 447 14.17 14.76 -42.29
N PRO A 448 14.43 15.21 -43.54
CA PRO A 448 13.84 14.64 -44.75
C PRO A 448 14.11 13.13 -44.88
N GLY A 449 13.06 12.36 -45.23
CA GLY A 449 13.15 10.90 -45.41
C GLY A 449 13.04 10.05 -44.15
N SER A 450 13.06 10.64 -42.95
CA SER A 450 12.79 9.94 -41.68
C SER A 450 11.42 9.23 -41.68
N ALA A 451 11.32 8.06 -41.05
CA ALA A 451 10.06 7.31 -40.95
C ALA A 451 9.12 7.86 -39.85
N LEU A 452 7.81 7.68 -40.01
CA LEU A 452 6.82 7.94 -38.95
C LEU A 452 6.76 6.75 -37.99
N ALA A 453 7.65 6.75 -36.99
CA ALA A 453 7.64 5.78 -35.89
C ALA A 453 7.14 6.44 -34.59
N SER A 454 6.31 5.72 -33.83
CA SER A 454 5.76 6.16 -32.54
C SER A 454 6.81 6.03 -31.40
N GLN A 455 7.94 6.71 -31.55
CA GLN A 455 9.08 6.66 -30.63
C GLN A 455 9.29 8.01 -29.93
N VAL A 456 9.75 7.97 -28.68
CA VAL A 456 10.10 9.17 -27.91
C VAL A 456 11.59 9.44 -28.06
N LEU A 457 11.92 10.44 -28.87
CA LEU A 457 13.29 10.93 -29.06
C LEU A 457 13.62 12.04 -28.05
N SER A 458 14.89 12.14 -27.66
CA SER A 458 15.40 13.04 -26.61
C SER A 458 16.60 13.83 -27.14
N ALA A 459 16.74 15.12 -26.79
CA ALA A 459 17.85 15.97 -27.22
C ALA A 459 18.40 16.84 -26.08
N GLN A 460 19.64 17.30 -26.21
CA GLN A 460 20.27 18.24 -25.27
C GLN A 460 20.75 19.49 -26.01
N ILE A 461 20.49 20.66 -25.42
CA ILE A 461 21.11 21.93 -25.81
C ILE A 461 21.91 22.41 -24.60
N ALA A 462 23.20 22.72 -24.78
CA ALA A 462 24.06 23.25 -23.73
C ALA A 462 24.66 24.60 -24.14
N TRP A 463 24.58 25.58 -23.25
CA TRP A 463 25.29 26.85 -23.38
C TRP A 463 26.63 26.72 -22.67
N VAL A 464 27.72 26.80 -23.43
CA VAL A 464 29.10 26.51 -22.98
C VAL A 464 29.96 27.77 -23.04
N SER A 465 30.56 28.15 -21.92
CA SER A 465 31.64 29.15 -21.82
C SER A 465 32.96 28.46 -21.45
N GLU A 466 34.02 29.22 -21.17
CA GLU A 466 35.30 28.67 -20.69
C GLU A 466 35.22 28.17 -19.23
N GLU A 467 34.22 28.61 -18.46
CA GLU A 467 34.05 28.29 -17.03
C GLU A 467 32.75 27.53 -16.70
N HIS A 468 31.68 27.65 -17.51
CA HIS A 468 30.33 27.18 -17.18
C HIS A 468 29.66 26.37 -18.30
N VAL A 469 28.74 25.49 -17.92
CA VAL A 469 27.90 24.71 -18.85
C VAL A 469 26.45 24.68 -18.34
N ALA A 470 25.59 25.50 -18.95
CA ALA A 470 24.16 25.59 -18.60
C ALA A 470 23.31 24.76 -19.57
N ARG A 471 22.69 23.67 -19.09
CA ARG A 471 22.00 22.68 -19.94
C ARG A 471 20.50 22.90 -20.01
N THR A 472 19.93 22.61 -21.17
CA THR A 472 18.51 22.73 -21.51
C THR A 472 18.07 21.40 -22.13
N ARG A 473 17.09 20.71 -21.54
CA ARG A 473 16.73 19.34 -21.94
C ARG A 473 15.45 19.36 -22.81
N HIS A 474 15.49 18.69 -23.97
CA HIS A 474 14.35 18.61 -24.89
C HIS A 474 13.78 17.19 -24.93
N ASN A 475 12.50 17.02 -24.60
CA ASN A 475 11.85 15.71 -24.50
C ASN A 475 10.39 15.72 -24.94
N ARG A 476 10.14 15.66 -26.26
CA ARG A 476 9.18 14.78 -26.96
C ARG A 476 9.15 15.18 -28.45
N PHE A 477 9.18 14.20 -29.34
CA PHE A 477 8.80 14.35 -30.75
C PHE A 477 7.86 13.19 -31.08
N HIS A 478 6.72 13.44 -31.75
CA HIS A 478 5.65 12.44 -31.87
C HIS A 478 5.31 12.15 -33.34
N LEU A 479 6.22 11.46 -34.03
CA LEU A 479 6.10 11.13 -35.45
C LEU A 479 5.08 10.00 -35.72
N GLY A 480 3.78 10.28 -35.51
CA GLY A 480 2.68 9.37 -35.85
C GLY A 480 1.30 10.02 -35.67
N SER A 481 0.29 9.54 -36.43
CA SER A 481 -1.05 10.13 -36.50
C SER A 481 -2.15 9.19 -36.00
N VAL A 482 -3.10 9.71 -35.22
CA VAL A 482 -4.47 9.19 -35.07
C VAL A 482 -5.47 10.34 -34.89
N CYS A 483 -6.63 10.18 -35.52
CA CYS A 483 -7.83 11.02 -35.66
C CYS A 483 -8.26 11.97 -34.52
N SER A 484 -8.79 13.11 -34.95
CA SER A 484 -9.64 14.03 -34.19
C SER A 484 -10.99 13.42 -33.78
N SER A 485 -11.51 13.81 -32.60
CA SER A 485 -12.96 13.98 -32.36
C SER A 485 -13.24 14.65 -30.99
N MET A 486 -13.12 15.97 -30.93
CA MET A 486 -13.69 16.80 -29.86
C MET A 486 -14.18 18.13 -30.45
N ASP A 487 -15.28 18.09 -31.21
CA ASP A 487 -16.06 19.29 -31.49
C ASP A 487 -16.85 19.70 -30.23
N PRO A 488 -16.87 20.98 -29.85
CA PRO A 488 -17.67 21.45 -28.73
C PRO A 488 -19.17 21.49 -29.11
N PRO A 489 -20.09 21.14 -28.18
CA PRO A 489 -21.53 21.19 -28.45
C PRO A 489 -22.00 22.65 -28.60
N ASN A 490 -22.35 23.02 -29.83
CA ASN A 490 -22.75 24.38 -30.20
C ASN A 490 -24.16 24.73 -29.63
N PRO A 491 -24.33 25.82 -28.86
CA PRO A 491 -25.61 26.13 -28.21
C PRO A 491 -26.59 26.84 -29.16
N MET A 492 -27.74 26.23 -29.43
CA MET A 492 -28.81 26.83 -30.24
C MET A 492 -29.88 27.53 -29.37
N ARG A 493 -30.27 28.74 -29.79
CA ARG A 493 -31.18 29.69 -29.08
C ARG A 493 -32.65 29.20 -29.14
N LEU A 494 -33.65 29.67 -28.38
CA LEU A 494 -34.24 31.02 -28.14
C LEU A 494 -35.30 30.89 -26.98
N PRO A 495 -36.03 31.95 -26.51
CA PRO A 495 -35.64 33.34 -26.23
C PRO A 495 -36.18 33.95 -24.89
N VAL A 496 -35.54 35.04 -24.47
CA VAL A 496 -36.03 36.27 -23.80
C VAL A 496 -37.53 36.39 -23.42
N LEU A 497 -37.83 36.73 -22.14
CA LEU A 497 -38.56 37.97 -21.74
C LEU A 497 -38.65 38.20 -20.21
N LEU A 498 -38.45 39.47 -19.81
CA LEU A 498 -38.80 40.13 -18.53
C LEU A 498 -39.94 41.14 -18.86
N PRO A 499 -40.53 41.96 -17.94
CA PRO A 499 -40.48 41.99 -16.47
C PRO A 499 -41.89 42.17 -15.82
N ILE A 500 -41.97 42.47 -14.51
CA ILE A 500 -42.65 43.66 -13.91
C ILE A 500 -42.50 43.66 -12.36
N ARG A 501 -42.70 44.82 -11.71
CA ARG A 501 -42.49 45.10 -10.27
C ARG A 501 -43.81 45.45 -9.54
N ILE A 502 -43.71 45.76 -8.23
CA ILE A 502 -44.71 46.43 -7.34
C ILE A 502 -45.76 45.42 -6.81
N ALA A 503 -45.87 45.07 -5.52
CA ALA A 503 -46.03 45.82 -4.25
C ALA A 503 -47.48 46.39 -4.08
N VAL A 504 -48.08 46.60 -2.89
CA VAL A 504 -47.60 46.56 -1.49
C VAL A 504 -48.80 46.45 -0.49
N PHE A 505 -48.50 46.34 0.82
CA PHE A 505 -49.33 46.61 2.03
C PHE A 505 -50.32 45.59 2.64
N LEU A 506 -50.08 45.37 3.96
CA LEU A 506 -51.00 45.41 5.12
C LEU A 506 -52.28 44.56 5.15
N LEU A 507 -52.34 43.69 6.17
CA LEU A 507 -52.97 44.08 7.45
C LEU A 507 -52.44 43.20 8.60
N ALA A 508 -52.36 43.76 9.81
CA ALA A 508 -51.86 43.04 11.00
C ALA A 508 -52.71 43.37 12.23
N SER A 509 -53.23 42.33 12.89
CA SER A 509 -53.79 42.42 14.24
C SER A 509 -53.94 41.02 14.86
N LEU A 510 -53.10 40.73 15.85
CA LEU A 510 -53.40 40.09 17.15
C LEU A 510 -54.48 38.96 17.16
N LEU A 511 -54.20 37.74 17.62
CA LEU A 511 -53.63 37.42 18.94
C LEU A 511 -53.20 35.94 19.07
N VAL A 512 -52.76 35.56 20.28
CA VAL A 512 -52.37 34.22 20.78
C VAL A 512 -50.98 33.72 20.34
N THR A 513 -50.07 33.76 21.31
CA THR A 513 -48.76 33.11 21.27
C THR A 513 -48.86 31.61 21.56
N THR A 514 -48.23 30.78 20.72
CA THR A 514 -47.72 29.47 21.13
C THR A 514 -46.23 29.41 20.84
N ALA A 515 -45.39 29.37 21.88
CA ALA A 515 -43.96 29.16 21.72
C ALA A 515 -43.71 27.73 21.24
N VAL A 516 -43.42 27.55 19.95
CA VAL A 516 -42.94 26.27 19.41
C VAL A 516 -41.44 26.24 19.59
N ALA A 517 -40.97 25.57 20.64
CA ALA A 517 -39.54 25.30 20.80
C ALA A 517 -39.09 24.35 19.68
N HIS A 518 -38.28 24.84 18.74
CA HIS A 518 -37.63 24.00 17.74
C HIS A 518 -36.57 23.14 18.41
N HIS A 519 -36.98 21.95 18.86
CA HIS A 519 -36.07 20.97 19.44
C HIS A 519 -35.07 20.47 18.40
N ASP A 520 -33.80 20.70 18.65
CA ASP A 520 -32.70 20.22 17.82
C ASP A 520 -32.59 18.69 17.88
N LEU A 521 -33.00 18.04 16.80
CA LEU A 521 -33.05 16.59 16.63
C LEU A 521 -32.27 16.13 15.37
N GLY A 522 -31.44 17.00 14.79
CA GLY A 522 -30.74 16.76 13.52
C GLY A 522 -29.42 16.00 13.67
N LEU A 523 -29.13 15.09 12.74
CA LEU A 523 -27.83 14.41 12.68
C LEU A 523 -26.77 15.33 12.05
N HIS A 524 -26.06 16.08 12.89
CA HIS A 524 -25.02 17.01 12.49
C HIS A 524 -23.79 16.31 11.87
N LYS A 525 -23.19 16.96 10.88
CA LYS A 525 -21.95 16.58 10.20
C LYS A 525 -21.02 17.79 10.13
N ASN A 526 -19.73 17.59 9.96
CA ASN A 526 -18.78 18.68 9.72
C ASN A 526 -18.80 19.07 8.22
N TYR A 527 -18.83 20.36 7.91
CA TYR A 527 -18.77 20.92 6.56
C TYR A 527 -17.77 22.07 6.46
N LEU A 528 -17.07 22.18 5.32
CA LEU A 528 -16.36 23.38 4.89
C LEU A 528 -17.32 24.25 4.06
N ILE A 529 -17.52 25.50 4.49
CA ILE A 529 -18.36 26.51 3.85
C ILE A 529 -17.47 27.54 3.17
N ILE A 530 -17.68 27.77 1.87
CA ILE A 530 -16.98 28.76 1.06
C ILE A 530 -17.89 29.98 0.87
N VAL A 531 -17.35 31.18 1.07
CA VAL A 531 -18.10 32.44 0.99
C VAL A 531 -17.57 33.35 -0.12
N ARG A 532 -18.43 34.24 -0.62
CA ARG A 532 -18.20 35.01 -1.86
C ARG A 532 -17.36 36.27 -1.63
N THR A 533 -16.48 36.60 -2.57
CA THR A 533 -15.77 37.88 -2.68
C THR A 533 -16.39 38.78 -3.76
N PRO A 534 -16.24 40.11 -3.68
CA PRO A 534 -15.66 40.89 -2.59
C PRO A 534 -16.75 41.35 -1.59
N TYR A 535 -16.58 41.03 -0.33
CA TYR A 535 -17.27 41.71 0.78
C TYR A 535 -16.28 41.97 1.91
N GLU A 536 -16.13 43.23 2.29
CA GLU A 536 -15.33 43.63 3.44
C GLU A 536 -16.15 43.39 4.71
N TYR A 537 -15.59 42.64 5.66
CA TYR A 537 -16.15 42.61 7.02
C TYR A 537 -15.87 43.98 7.67
N ASP A 538 -16.91 44.68 8.09
CA ASP A 538 -16.74 45.98 8.72
C ASP A 538 -16.04 45.82 10.08
N ARG A 539 -14.82 46.35 10.18
CA ARG A 539 -13.99 46.33 11.39
C ARG A 539 -14.56 47.17 12.54
N ASN A 540 -15.55 48.02 12.28
CA ASN A 540 -16.28 48.76 13.30
C ASN A 540 -17.40 47.90 13.94
N LEU A 541 -17.87 46.86 13.24
CA LEU A 541 -18.92 45.93 13.68
C LEU A 541 -18.37 44.61 14.21
N PHE A 542 -17.34 44.05 13.56
CA PHE A 542 -16.77 42.73 13.90
C PHE A 542 -15.29 42.84 14.31
N LYS A 543 -14.96 42.28 15.48
CA LYS A 543 -13.59 42.34 16.06
C LYS A 543 -12.56 41.66 15.16
N ASP A 544 -12.92 40.53 14.56
CA ASP A 544 -12.11 39.79 13.61
C ASP A 544 -12.95 38.93 12.64
N VAL A 545 -12.28 38.31 11.67
CA VAL A 545 -12.88 37.45 10.64
C VAL A 545 -13.60 36.23 11.22
N SER A 546 -13.17 35.72 12.39
CA SER A 546 -13.83 34.61 13.07
C SER A 546 -15.13 35.06 13.73
N SER A 547 -15.18 36.26 14.33
CA SER A 547 -16.44 36.85 14.82
C SER A 547 -17.42 37.17 13.69
N TRP A 548 -16.92 37.51 12.49
CA TRP A 548 -17.75 37.66 11.30
C TRP A 548 -18.27 36.31 10.76
N HIS A 549 -17.41 35.29 10.61
CA HIS A 549 -17.84 33.94 10.24
C HIS A 549 -18.80 33.32 11.28
N ALA A 550 -18.65 33.64 12.57
CA ALA A 550 -19.61 33.31 13.61
C ALA A 550 -20.98 33.97 13.37
N SER A 551 -21.03 35.23 12.93
CA SER A 551 -22.29 35.89 12.56
C SER A 551 -22.93 35.30 11.29
N LEU A 552 -22.14 34.87 10.30
CA LEU A 552 -22.67 34.17 9.12
C LEU A 552 -23.28 32.82 9.52
N LEU A 553 -22.62 32.07 10.40
CA LEU A 553 -23.13 30.84 11.00
C LEU A 553 -24.42 31.09 11.81
N ALA A 554 -24.42 32.08 12.70
CA ALA A 554 -25.58 32.42 13.52
C ALA A 554 -26.79 32.86 12.67
N SER A 555 -26.56 33.54 11.53
CA SER A 555 -27.63 33.96 10.60
C SER A 555 -28.44 32.81 9.97
N VAL A 556 -28.11 31.54 10.27
CA VAL A 556 -28.81 30.34 9.78
C VAL A 556 -29.02 29.30 10.89
N CYS A 557 -28.83 29.69 12.16
CA CYS A 557 -28.92 28.80 13.32
C CYS A 557 -29.51 29.56 14.53
N ASP A 558 -30.84 29.61 14.68
CA ASP A 558 -31.52 30.44 15.70
C ASP A 558 -31.00 30.21 17.14
N MET A 559 -30.64 28.97 17.52
CA MET A 559 -30.04 28.69 18.84
C MET A 559 -28.64 29.31 19.04
N ALA A 560 -27.91 29.61 17.97
CA ALA A 560 -26.59 30.24 18.06
C ALA A 560 -26.70 31.74 18.39
N GLU A 561 -27.80 32.40 18.03
CA GLU A 561 -28.07 33.79 18.46
C GLU A 561 -28.37 33.82 19.98
N GLU A 562 -29.18 32.88 20.48
CA GLU A 562 -29.52 32.80 21.90
C GLU A 562 -28.38 32.29 22.82
N GLU A 563 -27.31 31.68 22.27
CA GLU A 563 -26.07 31.39 23.02
C GLU A 563 -25.02 32.50 22.88
N LEU A 564 -24.91 33.20 21.74
CA LEU A 564 -23.95 34.31 21.57
C LEU A 564 -24.16 35.42 22.61
N ASP A 565 -25.42 35.72 22.94
CA ASP A 565 -25.81 36.72 23.94
C ASP A 565 -25.55 36.28 25.39
N LYS A 566 -25.28 34.99 25.63
CA LYS A 566 -25.06 34.41 26.97
C LYS A 566 -23.60 34.07 27.25
N ASP A 567 -22.86 33.57 26.25
CA ASP A 567 -21.41 33.33 26.34
C ASP A 567 -20.73 33.53 24.97
N PRO A 568 -19.96 34.63 24.78
CA PRO A 568 -19.16 34.86 23.57
C PRO A 568 -18.07 33.81 23.29
N SER A 569 -17.86 32.83 24.16
CA SER A 569 -16.96 31.69 23.97
C SER A 569 -17.66 30.38 23.56
N ALA A 570 -18.99 30.37 23.42
CA ALA A 570 -19.82 29.22 23.00
C ALA A 570 -19.67 28.81 21.51
N MET A 571 -18.44 28.81 20.98
CA MET A 571 -18.10 28.43 19.60
C MET A 571 -18.15 26.91 19.38
N ALA A 572 -19.20 26.24 19.84
CA ALA A 572 -19.35 24.77 19.76
C ALA A 572 -19.63 24.25 18.34
N ARG A 573 -20.23 25.08 17.46
CA ARG A 573 -20.52 24.73 16.05
C ARG A 573 -19.50 25.27 15.04
N LEU A 574 -18.80 26.38 15.32
CA LEU A 574 -17.75 26.90 14.43
C LEU A 574 -16.43 26.15 14.71
N ILE A 575 -15.97 25.36 13.74
CA ILE A 575 -14.79 24.49 13.88
C ILE A 575 -13.51 25.28 13.59
N TYR A 576 -13.46 25.97 12.43
CA TYR A 576 -12.32 26.79 11.99
C TYR A 576 -12.79 27.99 11.17
N SER A 577 -11.97 29.04 11.12
CA SER A 577 -12.19 30.26 10.33
C SER A 577 -10.92 30.52 9.51
N TYR A 578 -11.04 30.58 8.18
CA TYR A 578 -9.92 30.75 7.24
C TYR A 578 -9.90 32.20 6.72
N ARG A 579 -8.71 32.73 6.37
CA ARG A 579 -8.52 34.19 6.21
C ARG A 579 -7.62 34.61 5.04
N HIS A 580 -6.67 33.76 4.63
CA HIS A 580 -5.74 34.06 3.55
C HIS A 580 -5.58 32.93 2.53
N VAL A 581 -5.87 31.67 2.89
CA VAL A 581 -5.76 30.54 1.95
C VAL A 581 -7.06 30.15 1.28
N VAL A 582 -8.19 30.33 1.98
CA VAL A 582 -9.56 30.14 1.47
C VAL A 582 -10.48 31.16 2.15
N ASN A 583 -11.37 31.78 1.37
CA ASN A 583 -12.42 32.66 1.90
C ASN A 583 -13.60 31.81 2.42
N GLY A 584 -13.64 31.53 3.72
CA GLY A 584 -14.69 30.70 4.31
C GLY A 584 -14.37 30.14 5.70
N PHE A 585 -15.20 29.20 6.17
CA PHE A 585 -15.14 28.63 7.52
C PHE A 585 -15.54 27.15 7.52
N ALA A 586 -15.10 26.39 8.52
CA ALA A 586 -15.60 25.04 8.79
C ALA A 586 -16.58 25.07 9.95
N ALA A 587 -17.74 24.43 9.79
CA ALA A 587 -18.79 24.38 10.81
C ALA A 587 -19.40 22.98 10.95
N ARG A 588 -20.00 22.70 12.10
CA ARG A 588 -20.81 21.51 12.36
C ARG A 588 -22.29 21.85 12.16
N LEU A 589 -22.90 21.25 11.15
CA LEU A 589 -24.22 21.59 10.63
C LEU A 589 -25.02 20.33 10.31
N THR A 590 -26.34 20.44 10.37
CA THR A 590 -27.29 19.50 9.78
C THR A 590 -27.39 19.69 8.26
N GLU A 591 -28.00 18.73 7.56
CA GLU A 591 -28.34 18.89 6.13
C GLU A 591 -29.47 19.91 5.88
N GLU A 592 -30.12 20.42 6.94
CA GLU A 592 -31.12 21.48 6.90
C GLU A 592 -30.44 22.85 6.89
N GLU A 593 -29.62 23.14 7.91
CA GLU A 593 -28.82 24.37 8.01
C GLU A 593 -27.93 24.58 6.77
N VAL A 594 -27.40 23.50 6.17
CA VAL A 594 -26.65 23.57 4.90
C VAL A 594 -27.51 23.93 3.69
N ARG A 595 -28.78 23.50 3.63
CA ARG A 595 -29.72 23.91 2.57
C ARG A 595 -30.11 25.38 2.74
N ASP A 596 -30.33 25.82 3.96
CA ASP A 596 -30.70 27.21 4.25
C ASP A 596 -29.51 28.16 4.04
N MET A 597 -28.29 27.75 4.38
CA MET A 597 -27.05 28.46 4.00
C MET A 597 -26.94 28.62 2.49
N ALA A 598 -27.32 27.61 1.71
CA ALA A 598 -27.30 27.68 0.25
C ALA A 598 -28.29 28.68 -0.36
N THR A 599 -29.20 29.26 0.44
CA THR A 599 -30.08 30.37 0.02
C THR A 599 -29.47 31.76 0.23
N ARG A 600 -28.34 31.88 0.96
CA ARG A 600 -27.74 33.16 1.33
C ARG A 600 -26.80 33.69 0.24
N ASP A 601 -26.90 34.98 -0.10
CA ASP A 601 -26.07 35.61 -1.15
C ASP A 601 -24.56 35.55 -0.90
N TRP A 602 -24.15 35.43 0.38
CA TRP A 602 -22.75 35.28 0.76
C TRP A 602 -22.20 33.85 0.51
N PHE A 603 -23.06 32.85 0.30
CA PHE A 603 -22.66 31.46 0.13
C PHE A 603 -22.18 31.16 -1.30
N VAL A 604 -21.22 30.23 -1.41
CA VAL A 604 -20.72 29.68 -2.68
C VAL A 604 -20.89 28.17 -2.74
N LYS A 605 -20.42 27.43 -1.72
CA LYS A 605 -20.65 25.98 -1.58
C LYS A 605 -20.40 25.49 -0.15
N ALA A 606 -21.06 24.38 0.21
CA ALA A 606 -20.73 23.55 1.37
C ALA A 606 -20.11 22.22 0.90
N MET A 607 -19.11 21.71 1.61
CA MET A 607 -18.42 20.46 1.31
C MET A 607 -18.29 19.60 2.57
N PRO A 608 -18.85 18.37 2.61
CA PRO A 608 -18.80 17.52 3.80
C PRO A 608 -17.39 16.96 4.06
N GLU A 609 -17.07 16.81 5.34
CA GLU A 609 -15.79 16.29 5.85
C GLU A 609 -15.49 14.84 5.42
N LYS A 610 -14.20 14.50 5.30
CA LYS A 610 -13.71 13.16 4.91
C LYS A 610 -12.55 12.68 5.78
N THR A 611 -12.41 11.35 5.93
CA THR A 611 -11.36 10.72 6.74
C THR A 611 -10.54 9.72 5.91
N TYR A 612 -9.21 9.89 5.90
CA TYR A 612 -8.25 8.94 5.31
C TYR A 612 -8.07 7.70 6.22
N ARG A 613 -7.48 6.61 5.71
CA ARG A 613 -7.35 5.33 6.44
C ARG A 613 -6.08 4.56 6.10
N LEU A 614 -5.47 3.95 7.11
CA LEU A 614 -4.40 2.97 6.96
C LEU A 614 -4.95 1.54 7.00
N MET A 615 -4.14 0.58 6.55
CA MET A 615 -4.54 -0.78 6.18
C MET A 615 -3.57 -1.81 6.79
N THR A 616 -4.01 -3.07 6.86
CA THR A 616 -3.15 -4.27 7.01
C THR A 616 -1.74 -4.10 6.48
N THR A 617 -0.74 -4.59 7.23
CA THR A 617 0.68 -4.35 6.94
C THR A 617 1.15 -4.85 5.57
N HIS A 618 0.36 -5.73 4.92
CA HIS A 618 0.38 -5.84 3.45
C HIS A 618 -0.88 -6.44 2.78
N THR A 619 -1.48 -7.50 3.33
CA THR A 619 -2.22 -8.47 2.47
C THR A 619 -3.49 -7.97 1.75
N PRO A 620 -4.47 -7.31 2.38
CA PRO A 620 -5.54 -6.59 1.68
C PRO A 620 -5.11 -5.57 0.61
N GLN A 621 -3.93 -4.96 0.74
CA GLN A 621 -3.38 -4.08 -0.29
C GLN A 621 -2.82 -4.91 -1.47
N MET A 622 -2.05 -5.96 -1.19
CA MET A 622 -1.62 -6.96 -2.19
C MET A 622 -2.81 -7.56 -2.95
N LEU A 623 -3.91 -7.86 -2.25
CA LEU A 623 -5.15 -8.43 -2.79
C LEU A 623 -6.13 -7.38 -3.34
N ALA A 624 -5.72 -6.12 -3.42
CA ALA A 624 -6.48 -4.98 -3.95
C ALA A 624 -7.88 -4.74 -3.32
N LEU A 625 -8.16 -5.29 -2.14
CA LEU A 625 -9.43 -5.10 -1.40
C LEU A 625 -9.77 -3.62 -1.18
N THR A 626 -8.71 -2.81 -1.11
CA THR A 626 -8.68 -1.40 -0.71
C THR A 626 -8.62 -0.42 -1.89
N SER A 627 -8.52 -0.92 -3.14
CA SER A 627 -8.28 -0.09 -4.33
C SER A 627 -9.53 0.63 -4.83
N GLU A 628 -9.46 1.96 -4.97
CA GLU A 628 -10.54 2.78 -5.56
C GLU A 628 -10.69 2.60 -7.09
N ALA A 629 -9.66 2.08 -7.77
CA ALA A 629 -9.46 2.12 -9.23
C ALA A 629 -10.49 1.37 -10.11
N SER A 630 -11.61 0.90 -9.55
CA SER A 630 -12.65 0.15 -10.27
C SER A 630 -14.05 0.43 -9.72
N HIS A 631 -14.42 1.72 -9.58
CA HIS A 631 -15.66 2.21 -8.95
C HIS A 631 -15.85 1.71 -7.49
N GLY A 632 -14.90 2.01 -6.61
CA GLY A 632 -15.09 1.90 -5.16
C GLY A 632 -14.70 0.57 -4.49
N GLY A 633 -13.75 -0.19 -5.07
CA GLY A 633 -13.12 -1.35 -4.42
C GLY A 633 -14.04 -2.49 -4.00
N LEU A 634 -13.50 -3.47 -3.26
CA LEU A 634 -14.31 -4.51 -2.61
C LEU A 634 -14.79 -4.03 -1.23
N TRP A 635 -13.91 -3.47 -0.39
CA TRP A 635 -14.26 -2.99 0.96
C TRP A 635 -15.34 -1.91 1.00
N LYS A 636 -15.35 -0.96 0.05
CA LYS A 636 -16.32 0.14 0.02
C LYS A 636 -17.67 -0.26 -0.61
N ARG A 637 -17.73 -1.41 -1.30
CA ARG A 637 -18.99 -2.06 -1.74
C ARG A 637 -19.57 -3.03 -0.70
N SER A 638 -18.71 -3.84 -0.08
CA SER A 638 -19.12 -4.77 0.98
C SER A 638 -19.27 -4.11 2.34
N ASN A 639 -18.96 -2.80 2.46
CA ASN A 639 -18.79 -2.11 3.73
C ASN A 639 -17.92 -2.92 4.72
N MET A 640 -16.79 -3.47 4.22
CA MET A 640 -15.82 -4.29 4.95
C MET A 640 -16.40 -5.53 5.66
N GLY A 641 -17.56 -6.03 5.21
CA GLY A 641 -18.23 -7.19 5.80
C GLY A 641 -19.25 -6.88 6.90
N GLU A 642 -19.66 -5.60 7.05
CA GLU A 642 -20.59 -5.16 8.11
C GLU A 642 -21.87 -6.01 8.19
N GLY A 643 -22.12 -6.63 9.35
CA GLY A 643 -23.30 -7.47 9.61
C GLY A 643 -23.21 -8.92 9.12
N ILE A 644 -22.04 -9.36 8.66
CA ILE A 644 -21.67 -10.78 8.46
C ILE A 644 -20.99 -11.30 9.73
N ILE A 645 -21.23 -12.56 10.06
CA ILE A 645 -20.63 -13.27 11.20
C ILE A 645 -19.73 -14.38 10.65
N ILE A 646 -18.46 -14.38 11.07
CA ILE A 646 -17.51 -15.45 10.79
C ILE A 646 -17.34 -16.29 12.06
N GLY A 647 -17.75 -17.56 11.98
CA GLY A 647 -17.39 -18.60 12.93
C GLY A 647 -15.95 -19.06 12.70
N VAL A 648 -15.17 -19.16 13.77
CA VAL A 648 -13.77 -19.61 13.75
C VAL A 648 -13.63 -20.78 14.73
N LEU A 649 -13.25 -21.96 14.22
CA LEU A 649 -12.99 -23.15 15.03
C LEU A 649 -11.48 -23.34 15.15
N ASP A 650 -10.94 -23.27 16.37
CA ASP A 650 -9.50 -23.10 16.59
C ASP A 650 -9.06 -23.38 18.06
N ASP A 651 -7.84 -23.00 18.44
CA ASP A 651 -7.23 -23.21 19.78
C ASP A 651 -7.76 -22.32 20.92
N GLY A 652 -8.58 -21.31 20.60
CA GLY A 652 -9.07 -20.30 21.54
C GLY A 652 -8.86 -18.87 21.02
N ILE A 653 -9.01 -17.86 21.88
CA ILE A 653 -8.76 -16.45 21.49
C ILE A 653 -8.18 -15.64 22.65
N ARG A 654 -7.61 -14.46 22.34
CA ARG A 654 -7.29 -13.43 23.34
C ARG A 654 -8.25 -12.23 23.21
N PRO A 655 -9.39 -12.19 23.94
CA PRO A 655 -10.44 -11.19 23.71
C PRO A 655 -9.98 -9.72 23.82
N GLY A 656 -9.11 -9.43 24.79
CA GLY A 656 -8.53 -8.09 24.99
C GLY A 656 -7.42 -7.70 24.00
N HIS A 657 -7.27 -8.42 22.89
CA HIS A 657 -6.35 -8.06 21.81
C HIS A 657 -6.92 -6.92 20.96
N PRO A 658 -6.14 -5.90 20.56
CA PRO A 658 -6.65 -4.74 19.82
C PRO A 658 -7.29 -5.08 18.46
N SER A 659 -6.99 -6.24 17.85
CA SER A 659 -7.68 -6.72 16.65
C SER A 659 -9.14 -7.13 16.91
N PHE A 660 -9.58 -7.20 18.16
CA PHE A 660 -10.98 -7.46 18.54
C PHE A 660 -11.64 -6.24 19.21
N ASP A 661 -11.08 -5.04 18.99
CA ASP A 661 -11.76 -3.80 19.33
C ASP A 661 -13.06 -3.62 18.53
N ALA A 662 -14.05 -3.02 19.19
CA ALA A 662 -15.42 -2.85 18.68
C ALA A 662 -15.75 -1.40 18.27
N THR A 663 -14.77 -0.48 18.27
CA THR A 663 -15.02 0.95 18.00
C THR A 663 -15.60 1.15 16.60
N GLY A 664 -16.80 1.75 16.56
CA GLY A 664 -17.52 1.99 15.30
C GLY A 664 -18.18 0.75 14.68
N MET A 665 -18.23 -0.39 15.37
CA MET A 665 -19.06 -1.52 14.98
C MET A 665 -20.49 -1.41 15.50
N LYS A 666 -21.44 -1.74 14.63
CA LYS A 666 -22.87 -1.90 14.98
C LYS A 666 -23.06 -3.16 15.86
N PRO A 667 -24.16 -3.25 16.62
CA PRO A 667 -24.53 -4.48 17.32
C PRO A 667 -24.61 -5.69 16.37
N PRO A 668 -24.45 -6.92 16.88
CA PRO A 668 -24.70 -8.13 16.11
C PRO A 668 -26.12 -8.13 15.49
N PRO A 669 -26.30 -8.73 14.31
CA PRO A 669 -27.61 -8.78 13.65
C PRO A 669 -28.55 -9.71 14.41
N ALA A 670 -29.85 -9.37 14.48
CA ALA A 670 -30.86 -10.09 15.26
C ALA A 670 -31.15 -11.56 14.85
N ARG A 671 -30.41 -12.13 13.90
CA ARG A 671 -30.38 -13.59 13.64
C ARG A 671 -29.41 -14.34 14.55
N TRP A 672 -28.46 -13.64 15.15
CA TRP A 672 -27.45 -14.19 16.04
C TRP A 672 -28.10 -14.67 17.33
N LYS A 673 -27.95 -15.95 17.65
CA LYS A 673 -28.42 -16.55 18.91
C LYS A 673 -27.28 -16.90 19.88
N GLY A 674 -26.04 -16.88 19.40
CA GLY A 674 -24.91 -17.42 20.14
C GLY A 674 -24.51 -16.62 21.36
N ARG A 675 -23.76 -17.28 22.23
CA ARG A 675 -23.46 -16.80 23.58
C ARG A 675 -21.97 -16.58 23.83
N CYS A 676 -21.69 -15.96 24.96
CA CYS A 676 -20.35 -15.79 25.51
C CYS A 676 -20.23 -16.70 26.73
N ASP A 677 -19.38 -17.73 26.66
CA ASP A 677 -19.10 -18.62 27.79
C ASP A 677 -18.04 -18.02 28.76
N PHE A 678 -17.48 -16.85 28.42
CA PHE A 678 -16.85 -15.95 29.39
C PHE A 678 -17.91 -15.27 30.30
N ASN A 679 -17.45 -14.52 31.31
CA ASN A 679 -18.35 -13.54 31.94
C ASN A 679 -18.84 -12.51 30.90
N SER A 680 -20.04 -11.98 31.11
CA SER A 680 -20.79 -11.19 30.11
C SER A 680 -20.18 -9.84 29.72
N SER A 681 -19.03 -9.45 30.29
CA SER A 681 -18.31 -8.22 29.94
C SER A 681 -17.17 -8.41 28.93
N VAL A 682 -16.85 -9.65 28.54
CA VAL A 682 -15.70 -9.97 27.67
C VAL A 682 -16.06 -9.94 26.17
N CYS A 683 -17.24 -10.43 25.79
CA CYS A 683 -17.73 -10.29 24.42
C CYS A 683 -18.24 -8.86 24.16
N ASN A 684 -18.14 -8.41 22.90
CA ASN A 684 -18.44 -7.06 22.46
C ASN A 684 -19.03 -7.07 21.04
N ASN A 685 -19.27 -5.92 20.40
CA ASN A 685 -19.79 -5.90 19.02
C ASN A 685 -18.85 -6.52 17.96
N LYS A 686 -17.60 -6.83 18.31
CA LYS A 686 -16.60 -7.43 17.43
C LYS A 686 -16.47 -8.93 17.63
N LEU A 687 -16.14 -9.37 18.85
CA LEU A 687 -16.21 -10.77 19.30
C LEU A 687 -17.57 -10.97 19.97
N ILE A 688 -18.56 -11.42 19.18
CA ILE A 688 -19.98 -11.45 19.59
C ILE A 688 -20.38 -12.76 20.31
N GLY A 689 -19.51 -13.77 20.23
CA GLY A 689 -19.61 -15.03 20.96
C GLY A 689 -18.24 -15.69 21.05
N ALA A 690 -18.06 -16.44 22.12
CA ALA A 690 -16.85 -17.20 22.40
C ALA A 690 -17.24 -18.39 23.28
N ARG A 691 -16.96 -19.61 22.82
CA ARG A 691 -17.40 -20.87 23.41
C ARG A 691 -16.28 -21.91 23.40
N SER A 692 -16.32 -22.87 24.32
CA SER A 692 -15.36 -23.98 24.39
C SER A 692 -16.06 -25.32 24.33
N PHE A 693 -15.49 -26.24 23.56
CA PHE A 693 -15.93 -27.63 23.38
C PHE A 693 -14.75 -28.52 23.74
N TYR A 694 -14.94 -29.37 24.74
CA TYR A 694 -13.83 -30.04 25.42
C TYR A 694 -14.25 -31.32 26.14
N GLU A 695 -15.47 -31.83 25.98
CA GLU A 695 -15.92 -32.99 26.77
C GLU A 695 -15.27 -34.29 26.27
N SER A 696 -14.95 -34.39 24.98
CA SER A 696 -14.13 -35.50 24.46
C SER A 696 -12.66 -35.31 24.87
N ALA A 697 -12.14 -34.09 24.70
CA ALA A 697 -10.76 -33.75 25.08
C ALA A 697 -10.47 -33.97 26.59
N LYS A 698 -11.40 -33.62 27.47
CA LYS A 698 -11.37 -33.79 28.94
C LYS A 698 -11.42 -35.24 29.39
N TRP A 699 -12.10 -36.11 28.63
CA TRP A 699 -12.08 -37.55 28.86
C TRP A 699 -10.78 -38.20 28.38
N LYS A 700 -10.22 -37.70 27.27
CA LYS A 700 -9.05 -38.28 26.59
C LYS A 700 -7.70 -37.80 27.15
N TRP A 701 -7.60 -36.54 27.59
CA TRP A 701 -6.35 -35.89 27.95
C TRP A 701 -6.35 -35.36 29.39
N GLN A 702 -5.23 -35.52 30.08
CA GLN A 702 -5.05 -34.97 31.44
C GLN A 702 -4.86 -33.44 31.41
N GLY A 703 -5.26 -32.77 32.48
CA GLY A 703 -5.13 -31.31 32.64
C GLY A 703 -6.03 -30.53 31.68
N ILE A 704 -7.32 -30.87 31.64
CA ILE A 704 -8.41 -30.09 31.04
C ILE A 704 -9.54 -30.14 32.08
N ASP A 705 -9.65 -29.08 32.88
CA ASP A 705 -10.45 -29.05 34.11
C ASP A 705 -11.49 -27.91 34.08
N ASP A 706 -12.63 -28.12 34.74
CA ASP A 706 -13.76 -27.18 34.69
C ASP A 706 -13.52 -25.92 35.54
N PRO A 707 -13.91 -24.71 35.08
CA PRO A 707 -14.49 -24.40 33.78
C PRO A 707 -13.42 -24.05 32.73
N VAL A 708 -13.43 -24.76 31.59
CA VAL A 708 -12.60 -24.40 30.43
C VAL A 708 -13.19 -23.16 29.78
N LEU A 709 -12.46 -22.04 29.85
CA LEU A 709 -12.81 -20.78 29.19
C LEU A 709 -12.14 -20.69 27.80
N PRO A 710 -12.76 -20.04 26.80
CA PRO A 710 -12.20 -19.91 25.44
C PRO A 710 -11.00 -18.94 25.30
N VAL A 711 -10.18 -18.82 26.34
CA VAL A 711 -8.88 -18.13 26.29
C VAL A 711 -7.84 -19.07 25.72
N SER A 712 -7.10 -18.64 24.70
CA SER A 712 -5.85 -19.30 24.31
C SER A 712 -4.66 -18.62 24.96
N GLU A 713 -3.76 -19.43 25.53
CA GLU A 713 -2.35 -19.06 25.72
C GLU A 713 -1.53 -19.40 24.46
N GLY A 714 -2.02 -20.30 23.61
CA GLY A 714 -1.52 -20.59 22.27
C GLY A 714 -1.80 -19.45 21.28
N SER A 715 -1.03 -19.43 20.20
CA SER A 715 -1.03 -18.29 19.26
C SER A 715 -2.07 -18.38 18.14
N HIS A 716 -2.61 -19.56 17.86
CA HIS A 716 -3.17 -19.89 16.55
C HIS A 716 -4.54 -19.27 16.32
N GLY A 717 -5.53 -19.48 17.20
CA GLY A 717 -6.89 -18.97 17.02
C GLY A 717 -7.01 -17.46 17.10
N THR A 718 -6.10 -16.81 17.85
CA THR A 718 -5.97 -15.34 17.84
C THR A 718 -5.45 -14.85 16.47
N HIS A 719 -4.52 -15.58 15.86
CA HIS A 719 -3.91 -15.24 14.56
C HIS A 719 -4.89 -15.46 13.40
N THR A 720 -5.61 -16.58 13.38
CA THR A 720 -6.59 -16.91 12.34
C THR A 720 -7.81 -15.99 12.40
N ALA A 721 -8.39 -15.76 13.59
CA ALA A 721 -9.52 -14.85 13.77
C ALA A 721 -9.17 -13.40 13.39
N SER A 722 -7.98 -12.93 13.77
CA SER A 722 -7.53 -11.58 13.40
C SER A 722 -7.14 -11.47 11.91
N THR A 723 -6.67 -12.54 11.27
CA THR A 723 -6.47 -12.60 9.80
C THR A 723 -7.80 -12.57 9.03
N ALA A 724 -8.84 -13.26 9.51
CA ALA A 724 -10.15 -13.26 8.86
C ALA A 724 -10.84 -11.89 8.95
N ALA A 725 -10.95 -11.35 10.17
CA ALA A 725 -11.79 -10.20 10.44
C ALA A 725 -11.21 -9.18 11.44
N GLY A 726 -9.92 -9.20 11.79
CA GLY A 726 -9.34 -8.26 12.76
C GLY A 726 -9.65 -6.77 12.47
N ALA A 727 -9.85 -5.99 13.52
CA ALA A 727 -9.98 -4.53 13.47
C ALA A 727 -8.66 -3.85 13.07
N PHE A 728 -8.71 -2.56 12.72
CA PHE A 728 -7.54 -1.79 12.31
C PHE A 728 -6.65 -1.45 13.52
N VAL A 729 -5.41 -1.99 13.58
CA VAL A 729 -4.46 -1.77 14.68
C VAL A 729 -3.15 -1.11 14.19
N PRO A 730 -3.02 0.22 14.23
CA PRO A 730 -1.80 0.93 13.83
C PRO A 730 -0.60 0.60 14.71
N GLY A 731 0.59 0.42 14.11
CA GLY A 731 1.84 0.09 14.80
C GLY A 731 2.13 -1.40 14.95
N ALA A 732 1.32 -2.28 14.35
CA ALA A 732 1.56 -3.72 14.32
C ALA A 732 2.87 -4.04 13.56
N ASN A 733 3.76 -4.80 14.22
CA ASN A 733 5.07 -5.23 13.72
C ASN A 733 5.55 -6.43 14.56
N VAL A 734 6.56 -7.15 14.07
CA VAL A 734 7.18 -8.28 14.77
C VAL A 734 8.68 -8.02 14.83
N MET A 735 9.24 -7.78 16.02
CA MET A 735 10.65 -7.37 16.20
C MET A 735 11.06 -6.17 15.32
N GLY A 736 10.15 -5.21 15.09
CA GLY A 736 10.34 -4.08 14.17
C GLY A 736 10.05 -4.38 12.70
N ASN A 737 10.07 -5.65 12.29
CA ASN A 737 9.77 -6.08 10.94
C ASN A 737 8.26 -6.01 10.61
N GLY A 738 7.95 -5.69 9.36
CA GLY A 738 6.60 -5.66 8.80
C GLY A 738 5.68 -4.61 9.42
N LEU A 739 6.25 -3.50 9.88
CA LEU A 739 5.55 -2.39 10.52
C LEU A 739 4.46 -1.79 9.63
N GLY A 740 3.24 -1.69 10.17
CA GLY A 740 2.11 -1.03 9.53
C GLY A 740 0.89 -0.95 10.45
N THR A 741 -0.32 -0.99 9.87
CA THR A 741 -1.56 -1.24 10.62
C THR A 741 -1.96 -2.71 10.44
N ALA A 742 -2.40 -3.46 11.45
CA ALA A 742 -2.99 -4.79 11.24
C ALA A 742 -4.51 -4.70 10.98
N SER A 743 -5.11 -5.73 10.40
CA SER A 743 -6.56 -5.85 10.10
C SER A 743 -6.83 -7.24 9.50
N GLY A 744 -8.08 -7.68 9.47
CA GLY A 744 -8.50 -8.85 8.67
C GLY A 744 -8.85 -8.48 7.23
N MET A 745 -9.35 -9.46 6.46
CA MET A 745 -9.93 -9.20 5.13
C MET A 745 -11.34 -8.62 5.23
N ALA A 746 -12.06 -8.89 6.32
CA ALA A 746 -13.39 -8.37 6.63
C ALA A 746 -13.42 -7.59 7.98
N PRO A 747 -12.75 -6.43 8.09
CA PRO A 747 -12.59 -5.73 9.38
C PRO A 747 -13.90 -5.24 10.03
N ARG A 748 -15.05 -5.26 9.33
CA ARG A 748 -16.38 -5.00 9.92
C ARG A 748 -17.28 -6.23 10.06
N ALA A 749 -16.82 -7.43 9.71
CA ALA A 749 -17.52 -8.66 10.11
C ALA A 749 -17.39 -8.87 11.63
N HIS A 750 -18.38 -9.53 12.21
CA HIS A 750 -18.32 -10.04 13.58
C HIS A 750 -17.57 -11.37 13.61
N ILE A 751 -16.97 -11.70 14.76
CA ILE A 751 -16.30 -12.96 15.03
C ILE A 751 -17.11 -13.71 16.08
N ALA A 752 -17.39 -14.98 15.83
CA ALA A 752 -17.80 -15.95 16.83
C ALA A 752 -16.72 -17.03 16.90
N LEU A 753 -16.19 -17.31 18.09
CA LEU A 753 -15.13 -18.31 18.26
C LEU A 753 -15.64 -19.55 19.01
N TYR A 754 -15.24 -20.72 18.51
CA TYR A 754 -15.54 -22.02 19.05
C TYR A 754 -14.19 -22.73 19.27
N GLN A 755 -13.71 -22.76 20.51
CA GLN A 755 -12.49 -23.48 20.87
C GLN A 755 -12.77 -24.99 20.80
N VAL A 756 -12.02 -25.70 19.95
CA VAL A 756 -12.13 -27.16 19.71
C VAL A 756 -10.78 -27.86 19.71
N CYS A 757 -9.70 -27.08 19.83
CA CYS A 757 -8.32 -27.54 19.86
C CYS A 757 -7.66 -27.09 21.18
N PHE A 758 -6.69 -27.89 21.66
CA PHE A 758 -5.94 -27.61 22.86
C PHE A 758 -4.42 -27.71 22.58
N GLU A 759 -3.68 -26.76 23.14
CA GLU A 759 -2.21 -26.67 23.00
C GLU A 759 -1.56 -28.01 23.44
N ASP A 760 -0.62 -28.49 22.62
CA ASP A 760 0.05 -29.81 22.71
C ASP A 760 -0.84 -31.07 22.72
N LYS A 761 -2.16 -30.95 22.51
CA LYS A 761 -3.13 -32.07 22.57
C LYS A 761 -3.93 -32.28 21.28
N GLY A 762 -3.99 -31.27 20.41
CA GLY A 762 -4.71 -31.33 19.14
C GLY A 762 -6.21 -31.01 19.28
N CYS A 763 -7.01 -31.45 18.32
CA CYS A 763 -8.44 -31.16 18.23
C CYS A 763 -9.23 -32.47 18.18
N ASP A 764 -10.23 -32.65 19.05
CA ASP A 764 -10.96 -33.93 19.13
C ASP A 764 -12.26 -33.93 18.31
N ARG A 765 -12.48 -35.04 17.59
CA ARG A 765 -13.52 -35.20 16.56
C ARG A 765 -14.90 -34.74 17.01
N ASP A 766 -15.30 -35.14 18.21
CA ASP A 766 -16.65 -34.95 18.71
C ASP A 766 -16.88 -33.51 19.20
N ASP A 767 -15.85 -32.88 19.77
CA ASP A 767 -15.85 -31.47 20.15
C ASP A 767 -15.88 -30.55 18.90
N ILE A 768 -15.17 -30.93 17.82
CA ILE A 768 -15.28 -30.27 16.49
C ILE A 768 -16.71 -30.34 15.95
N LEU A 769 -17.34 -31.52 15.99
CA LEU A 769 -18.67 -31.72 15.41
C LEU A 769 -19.75 -30.96 16.21
N ALA A 770 -19.66 -30.96 17.55
CA ALA A 770 -20.53 -30.18 18.42
C ALA A 770 -20.41 -28.66 18.14
N ALA A 771 -19.19 -28.15 17.97
CA ALA A 771 -18.96 -26.75 17.60
C ALA A 771 -19.51 -26.38 16.21
N LEU A 772 -19.44 -27.29 15.23
CA LEU A 772 -20.02 -27.08 13.90
C LEU A 772 -21.56 -26.99 13.95
N ASP A 773 -22.21 -27.85 14.73
CA ASP A 773 -23.68 -27.84 14.88
C ASP A 773 -24.16 -26.56 15.60
N ASP A 774 -23.54 -26.22 16.73
CA ASP A 774 -23.82 -24.99 17.48
C ASP A 774 -23.59 -23.74 16.62
N ALA A 775 -22.46 -23.62 15.91
CA ALA A 775 -22.19 -22.45 15.07
C ALA A 775 -23.24 -22.26 13.96
N VAL A 776 -23.74 -23.37 13.41
CA VAL A 776 -24.79 -23.38 12.37
C VAL A 776 -26.16 -23.02 12.95
N GLU A 777 -26.51 -23.44 14.18
CA GLU A 777 -27.74 -22.99 14.84
C GLU A 777 -27.66 -21.51 15.29
N GLU A 778 -26.51 -21.08 15.82
CA GLU A 778 -26.28 -19.72 16.33
C GLU A 778 -26.31 -18.65 15.23
N GLY A 779 -26.11 -19.05 13.96
CA GLY A 779 -26.41 -18.24 12.78
C GLY A 779 -25.21 -17.57 12.11
N VAL A 780 -24.03 -18.20 12.14
CA VAL A 780 -22.85 -17.73 11.38
C VAL A 780 -23.10 -17.79 9.86
N ASP A 781 -22.50 -16.89 9.08
CA ASP A 781 -22.62 -16.92 7.60
C ASP A 781 -21.42 -17.61 6.92
N VAL A 782 -20.28 -17.64 7.61
CA VAL A 782 -19.01 -18.20 7.14
C VAL A 782 -18.35 -18.96 8.29
N LEU A 783 -17.83 -20.16 8.02
CA LEU A 783 -16.97 -20.94 8.90
C LEU A 783 -15.54 -20.94 8.37
N SER A 784 -14.59 -20.72 9.27
CA SER A 784 -13.14 -20.74 9.01
C SER A 784 -12.51 -21.86 9.84
N LEU A 785 -12.07 -22.93 9.19
CA LEU A 785 -11.59 -24.15 9.80
C LEU A 785 -10.10 -24.31 9.52
N SER A 786 -9.27 -23.80 10.42
CA SER A 786 -7.80 -23.81 10.28
C SER A 786 -7.17 -25.12 10.79
N LEU A 787 -7.93 -26.21 10.69
CA LEU A 787 -7.68 -27.54 11.25
C LEU A 787 -8.11 -28.62 10.24
N GLY A 788 -7.69 -29.87 10.46
CA GLY A 788 -7.97 -31.03 9.62
C GLY A 788 -7.18 -32.24 10.09
N ASP A 789 -7.55 -33.43 9.62
CA ASP A 789 -6.78 -34.66 9.84
C ASP A 789 -5.60 -34.73 8.84
N ASP A 790 -4.42 -35.13 9.30
CA ASP A 790 -3.25 -35.38 8.45
C ASP A 790 -3.45 -36.64 7.59
N GLU A 791 -4.29 -37.59 8.03
CA GLU A 791 -4.83 -38.65 7.19
C GLU A 791 -6.27 -38.31 6.77
N ALA A 792 -6.44 -37.81 5.54
CA ALA A 792 -7.74 -37.50 4.96
C ALA A 792 -8.72 -38.71 5.00
N GLY A 793 -9.56 -38.75 6.02
CA GLY A 793 -10.54 -39.79 6.29
C GLY A 793 -11.72 -39.80 5.31
N ASP A 794 -12.54 -40.84 5.43
CA ASP A 794 -13.76 -40.98 4.64
C ASP A 794 -14.84 -39.95 5.06
N PHE A 795 -15.60 -39.43 4.08
CA PHE A 795 -16.56 -38.34 4.31
C PHE A 795 -17.69 -38.66 5.30
N ALA A 796 -17.99 -39.94 5.56
CA ALA A 796 -19.00 -40.35 6.53
C ALA A 796 -18.49 -40.44 7.99
N TYR A 797 -17.18 -40.26 8.19
CA TYR A 797 -16.50 -40.35 9.49
C TYR A 797 -15.68 -39.08 9.82
N ASP A 798 -15.28 -38.28 8.81
CA ASP A 798 -14.68 -36.95 8.96
C ASP A 798 -15.71 -35.94 9.52
N PRO A 799 -15.50 -35.34 10.71
CA PRO A 799 -16.45 -34.41 11.33
C PRO A 799 -16.58 -33.10 10.52
N ILE A 800 -15.54 -32.72 9.77
CA ILE A 800 -15.51 -31.50 8.96
C ILE A 800 -16.27 -31.72 7.66
N ALA A 801 -16.21 -32.93 7.07
CA ALA A 801 -17.12 -33.33 6.01
C ALA A 801 -18.59 -33.35 6.49
N LEU A 802 -18.88 -34.03 7.61
CA LEU A 802 -20.23 -34.15 8.17
C LEU A 802 -20.84 -32.77 8.51
N GLY A 803 -20.24 -32.03 9.46
CA GLY A 803 -20.74 -30.71 9.86
C GLY A 803 -20.67 -29.68 8.72
N GLY A 804 -19.69 -29.81 7.82
CA GLY A 804 -19.57 -28.98 6.63
C GLY A 804 -20.72 -29.19 5.62
N TYR A 805 -21.28 -30.39 5.53
CA TYR A 805 -22.47 -30.66 4.70
C TYR A 805 -23.69 -29.95 5.29
N THR A 806 -23.91 -30.08 6.60
CA THR A 806 -24.99 -29.39 7.33
C THR A 806 -24.85 -27.86 7.20
N ALA A 807 -23.63 -27.33 7.32
CA ALA A 807 -23.35 -25.92 7.14
C ALA A 807 -23.75 -25.41 5.74
N ILE A 808 -23.32 -26.08 4.65
CA ILE A 808 -23.69 -25.63 3.30
C ILE A 808 -25.19 -25.82 2.99
N MET A 809 -25.85 -26.82 3.60
CA MET A 809 -27.31 -27.01 3.52
C MET A 809 -28.07 -25.81 4.10
N LYS A 810 -27.58 -25.25 5.21
CA LYS A 810 -28.13 -24.05 5.85
C LYS A 810 -27.67 -22.74 5.19
N GLY A 811 -26.83 -22.81 4.17
CA GLY A 811 -26.36 -21.67 3.38
C GLY A 811 -25.11 -20.96 3.91
N VAL A 812 -24.43 -21.58 4.88
CA VAL A 812 -23.16 -21.14 5.49
C VAL A 812 -22.00 -21.52 4.57
N PHE A 813 -21.06 -20.61 4.35
CA PHE A 813 -19.84 -20.90 3.57
C PHE A 813 -18.77 -21.56 4.43
N VAL A 814 -18.13 -22.64 3.98
CA VAL A 814 -17.05 -23.30 4.73
C VAL A 814 -15.72 -23.22 3.99
N SER A 815 -14.72 -22.63 4.66
CA SER A 815 -13.32 -22.53 4.23
C SER A 815 -12.46 -23.40 5.15
N ALA A 816 -11.65 -24.29 4.59
CA ALA A 816 -10.86 -25.26 5.35
C ALA A 816 -9.40 -25.35 4.85
N ALA A 817 -8.48 -25.60 5.78
CA ALA A 817 -7.06 -25.74 5.50
C ALA A 817 -6.75 -26.96 4.63
N GLY A 818 -5.88 -26.81 3.63
CA GLY A 818 -5.45 -27.93 2.79
C GLY A 818 -4.53 -28.94 3.47
N GLY A 819 -4.01 -28.66 4.66
CA GLY A 819 -2.98 -29.45 5.34
C GLY A 819 -1.57 -28.89 5.12
N ASN A 820 -0.64 -29.27 6.00
CA ASN A 820 0.75 -28.79 6.01
C ASN A 820 1.77 -29.94 5.77
N MET A 821 1.33 -31.04 5.19
CA MET A 821 2.08 -32.30 4.98
C MET A 821 2.65 -32.44 3.56
N GLY A 822 2.75 -31.33 2.81
CA GLY A 822 3.47 -31.28 1.54
C GLY A 822 5.00 -31.33 1.72
N PRO A 823 5.79 -31.54 0.64
CA PRO A 823 5.40 -31.33 -0.75
C PRO A 823 4.86 -32.56 -1.50
N ASP A 824 4.77 -33.72 -0.86
CA ASP A 824 4.44 -34.99 -1.53
C ASP A 824 2.99 -35.06 -2.08
N PRO A 825 2.73 -35.86 -3.14
CA PRO A 825 1.39 -36.04 -3.70
C PRO A 825 0.40 -36.73 -2.74
N ALA A 826 -0.88 -36.40 -2.87
CA ALA A 826 -1.99 -36.97 -2.07
C ALA A 826 -1.82 -36.81 -0.54
N THR A 827 -1.39 -35.61 -0.14
CA THR A 827 -1.20 -35.17 1.25
C THR A 827 -2.27 -34.16 1.70
N VAL A 828 -3.26 -33.87 0.84
CA VAL A 828 -4.30 -32.86 1.06
C VAL A 828 -5.38 -33.34 2.04
N ALA A 829 -5.66 -32.51 3.05
CA ALA A 829 -6.75 -32.71 4.02
C ALA A 829 -8.04 -32.02 3.56
N ASN A 830 -9.14 -32.20 4.32
CA ASN A 830 -10.42 -31.51 4.09
C ASN A 830 -10.94 -31.70 2.65
N GLU A 831 -10.93 -32.94 2.15
CA GLU A 831 -11.11 -33.24 0.73
C GLU A 831 -12.56 -33.09 0.22
N ALA A 832 -13.55 -32.92 1.10
CA ALA A 832 -14.96 -32.95 0.72
C ALA A 832 -15.33 -31.87 -0.33
N PRO A 833 -16.14 -32.19 -1.37
CA PRO A 833 -16.46 -31.25 -2.45
C PRO A 833 -17.25 -30.00 -2.04
N TRP A 834 -17.94 -30.01 -0.89
CA TRP A 834 -18.65 -28.84 -0.37
C TRP A 834 -17.74 -27.82 0.35
N LEU A 835 -16.61 -28.26 0.89
CA LEU A 835 -15.60 -27.41 1.56
C LEU A 835 -14.73 -26.67 0.54
N LEU A 836 -14.42 -25.39 0.74
CA LEU A 836 -13.32 -24.74 0.01
C LEU A 836 -11.98 -25.11 0.66
N THR A 837 -11.16 -25.93 -0.01
CA THR A 837 -9.86 -26.39 0.52
C THR A 837 -8.72 -25.50 0.03
N VAL A 838 -8.01 -24.85 0.96
CA VAL A 838 -7.10 -23.73 0.65
C VAL A 838 -5.62 -24.10 0.80
N ALA A 839 -4.84 -23.87 -0.27
CA ALA A 839 -3.38 -24.01 -0.29
C ALA A 839 -2.65 -22.71 0.11
N ALA A 840 -1.40 -22.82 0.57
CA ALA A 840 -0.59 -21.72 1.07
C ALA A 840 0.53 -21.30 0.11
N ALA A 841 0.60 -20.01 -0.20
CA ALA A 841 1.69 -19.40 -0.96
C ALA A 841 2.20 -18.09 -0.32
N THR A 842 3.35 -17.64 -0.82
CA THR A 842 4.02 -16.41 -0.37
C THR A 842 3.24 -15.15 -0.71
N THR A 843 3.38 -14.15 0.16
CA THR A 843 3.13 -12.75 -0.20
C THR A 843 4.32 -12.21 -1.01
N ASP A 844 4.22 -11.00 -1.55
CA ASP A 844 5.38 -10.27 -2.10
C ASP A 844 6.25 -9.58 -1.04
N ARG A 845 6.09 -9.95 0.25
CA ARG A 845 6.91 -9.50 1.38
C ARG A 845 7.99 -10.53 1.74
N ARG A 846 9.20 -10.06 2.04
CA ARG A 846 10.34 -10.83 2.57
C ARG A 846 10.99 -10.08 3.74
N PHE A 847 11.60 -10.82 4.67
CA PHE A 847 12.26 -10.29 5.88
C PHE A 847 13.77 -10.47 5.78
N VAL A 848 14.40 -9.77 4.84
CA VAL A 848 15.70 -10.16 4.28
C VAL A 848 16.86 -9.85 5.21
N ALA A 849 17.69 -10.87 5.43
CA ALA A 849 18.93 -10.84 6.19
C ALA A 849 19.94 -11.66 5.39
N SER A 850 20.94 -11.01 4.81
CA SER A 850 21.80 -11.60 3.77
C SER A 850 23.15 -12.01 4.35
N VAL A 851 23.75 -13.06 3.79
CA VAL A 851 25.12 -13.47 4.12
C VAL A 851 26.04 -12.90 3.05
N LYS A 852 26.89 -11.96 3.44
CA LYS A 852 27.92 -11.37 2.58
C LYS A 852 29.23 -12.09 2.88
N LEU A 853 29.79 -12.74 1.87
CA LEU A 853 30.98 -13.59 2.01
C LEU A 853 32.26 -12.78 1.74
N GLY A 854 33.38 -13.19 2.32
CA GLY A 854 34.67 -12.49 2.19
C GLY A 854 35.28 -12.47 0.78
N ASN A 855 34.62 -13.06 -0.22
CA ASN A 855 34.91 -12.88 -1.66
C ASN A 855 34.02 -11.82 -2.34
N GLY A 856 33.23 -11.06 -1.57
CA GLY A 856 32.29 -10.05 -2.05
C GLY A 856 30.95 -10.59 -2.56
N VAL A 857 30.71 -11.90 -2.54
CA VAL A 857 29.43 -12.49 -2.96
C VAL A 857 28.40 -12.35 -1.84
N GLU A 858 27.33 -11.61 -2.09
CA GLU A 858 26.21 -11.45 -1.18
C GLU A 858 25.06 -12.41 -1.54
N LEU A 859 24.48 -13.03 -0.52
CA LEU A 859 23.50 -14.10 -0.64
C LEU A 859 22.29 -13.84 0.26
N ASP A 860 21.14 -13.51 -0.34
CA ASP A 860 19.88 -13.25 0.37
C ASP A 860 19.41 -14.47 1.20
N GLY A 861 19.22 -14.23 2.50
CA GLY A 861 18.44 -15.07 3.42
C GLY A 861 17.34 -14.25 4.09
N GLU A 862 16.68 -14.79 5.12
CA GLU A 862 15.66 -14.08 5.91
C GLU A 862 15.80 -14.32 7.42
N SER A 863 15.38 -13.34 8.23
CA SER A 863 15.39 -13.41 9.70
C SER A 863 14.44 -12.38 10.31
N LEU A 864 13.82 -12.69 11.45
CA LEU A 864 13.01 -11.73 12.20
C LEU A 864 13.83 -10.90 13.19
N PHE A 865 14.93 -11.47 13.71
CA PHE A 865 15.84 -10.76 14.60
C PHE A 865 16.98 -10.11 13.79
N GLN A 866 16.88 -8.79 13.66
CA GLN A 866 17.78 -7.97 12.85
C GLN A 866 18.32 -6.79 13.70
N PRO A 867 19.29 -7.04 14.60
CA PRO A 867 19.88 -6.00 15.43
C PRO A 867 20.75 -5.04 14.60
N LYS A 868 20.87 -3.78 15.06
CA LYS A 868 21.59 -2.73 14.33
C LYS A 868 23.09 -2.74 14.60
N ASP A 869 23.47 -3.20 15.79
CA ASP A 869 24.79 -2.98 16.40
C ASP A 869 25.84 -4.00 15.93
N ILE A 870 25.51 -4.80 14.89
CA ILE A 870 26.28 -5.97 14.42
C ILE A 870 26.32 -6.00 12.87
N LEU A 871 26.14 -4.85 12.23
CA LEU A 871 26.37 -4.64 10.80
C LEU A 871 27.89 -4.56 10.49
N GLY A 872 28.24 -4.63 9.19
CA GLY A 872 29.54 -4.29 8.61
C GLY A 872 30.76 -5.18 8.95
N VAL A 873 30.88 -5.69 10.17
CA VAL A 873 32.10 -6.38 10.61
C VAL A 873 32.15 -7.83 10.12
N HIS A 874 33.06 -8.09 9.17
CA HIS A 874 33.41 -9.45 8.76
C HIS A 874 33.99 -10.26 9.93
N ARG A 875 33.43 -11.45 10.19
CA ARG A 875 33.91 -12.42 11.18
C ARG A 875 34.41 -13.70 10.50
N PRO A 876 35.25 -14.51 11.16
CA PRO A 876 35.56 -15.87 10.69
C PRO A 876 34.27 -16.67 10.53
N LEU A 877 34.12 -17.34 9.39
CA LEU A 877 32.97 -18.15 9.07
C LEU A 877 33.33 -19.62 9.31
N VAL A 878 32.75 -20.24 10.34
CA VAL A 878 33.02 -21.64 10.71
C VAL A 878 31.78 -22.49 10.49
N ARG A 879 31.94 -23.78 10.23
CA ARG A 879 30.83 -24.75 10.19
C ARG A 879 31.04 -25.75 11.32
N ASP A 880 29.95 -26.20 11.93
CA ASP A 880 29.98 -27.40 12.75
C ASP A 880 30.41 -28.61 11.88
N LEU A 881 31.39 -29.37 12.36
CA LEU A 881 31.95 -30.55 11.70
C LEU A 881 31.57 -31.86 12.41
N SER A 882 30.69 -31.81 13.41
CA SER A 882 30.14 -32.99 14.10
C SER A 882 28.93 -33.56 13.36
N ASP A 883 27.69 -33.24 13.77
CA ASP A 883 26.48 -33.52 12.99
C ASP A 883 26.14 -32.38 12.00
N GLY A 884 26.69 -31.17 12.21
CA GLY A 884 26.48 -30.00 11.36
C GLY A 884 25.26 -29.16 11.73
N THR A 885 24.47 -29.61 12.71
CA THR A 885 23.24 -28.94 13.19
C THR A 885 23.52 -27.91 14.27
N CYS A 886 24.76 -27.81 14.79
CA CYS A 886 25.10 -26.99 15.95
C CYS A 886 24.31 -27.40 17.20
N SER A 887 24.28 -28.71 17.51
CA SER A 887 23.57 -29.26 18.68
C SER A 887 24.43 -29.94 19.75
N ASP A 888 25.70 -30.31 19.48
CA ASP A 888 26.60 -30.85 20.51
C ASP A 888 27.31 -29.71 21.28
N GLU A 889 26.92 -29.52 22.55
CA GLU A 889 27.54 -28.56 23.49
C GLU A 889 29.07 -28.69 23.59
N LYS A 890 29.63 -29.88 23.33
CA LYS A 890 31.09 -30.12 23.32
C LYS A 890 31.82 -29.42 22.17
N VAL A 891 31.09 -29.08 21.10
CA VAL A 891 31.59 -28.36 19.92
C VAL A 891 31.31 -26.86 20.03
N LEU A 892 30.23 -26.46 20.71
CA LEU A 892 29.84 -25.06 20.88
C LEU A 892 30.64 -24.29 21.95
N THR A 893 31.88 -24.72 22.26
CA THR A 893 32.71 -24.08 23.27
C THR A 893 33.31 -22.75 22.78
N PRO A 894 33.67 -21.80 23.68
CA PRO A 894 34.21 -20.50 23.28
C PRO A 894 35.47 -20.53 22.41
N GLU A 895 36.30 -21.57 22.52
CA GLU A 895 37.46 -21.79 21.64
C GLU A 895 37.03 -22.03 20.18
N HIS A 896 35.95 -22.79 19.97
CA HIS A 896 35.45 -23.18 18.66
C HIS A 896 34.54 -22.12 18.03
N VAL A 897 33.65 -21.46 18.79
CA VAL A 897 32.66 -20.53 18.22
C VAL A 897 32.83 -19.05 18.60
N GLY A 898 33.63 -18.73 19.62
CA GLY A 898 33.76 -17.38 20.18
C GLY A 898 34.18 -16.32 19.15
N GLY A 899 33.33 -15.30 18.96
CA GLY A 899 33.56 -14.19 18.02
C GLY A 899 33.35 -14.52 16.54
N LYS A 900 32.86 -15.72 16.20
CA LYS A 900 32.73 -16.24 14.83
C LYS A 900 31.27 -16.25 14.37
N ILE A 901 31.03 -16.34 13.07
CA ILE A 901 29.70 -16.68 12.53
C ILE A 901 29.69 -18.18 12.26
N VAL A 902 28.70 -18.88 12.81
CA VAL A 902 28.58 -20.34 12.68
C VAL A 902 27.54 -20.71 11.65
N VAL A 903 27.93 -21.53 10.67
CA VAL A 903 27.07 -22.13 9.66
C VAL A 903 26.54 -23.46 10.20
N CYS A 904 25.22 -23.51 10.38
CA CYS A 904 24.47 -24.63 10.94
C CYS A 904 23.45 -25.12 9.90
N ASP A 905 23.23 -26.42 9.83
CA ASP A 905 22.20 -27.03 8.99
C ASP A 905 20.90 -27.20 9.79
N ALA A 906 19.75 -26.87 9.19
CA ALA A 906 18.46 -26.95 9.87
C ALA A 906 18.08 -28.41 10.19
N GLY A 907 18.02 -28.74 11.48
CA GLY A 907 17.72 -30.08 11.99
C GLY A 907 18.22 -30.22 13.43
N GLY A 908 18.40 -31.47 13.87
CA GLY A 908 18.86 -31.79 15.22
C GLY A 908 17.74 -31.77 16.27
N ASN A 909 18.12 -31.94 17.54
CA ASN A 909 17.19 -32.05 18.67
C ASN A 909 16.84 -30.71 19.33
N LEU A 910 17.49 -29.60 18.93
CA LEU A 910 17.27 -28.27 19.49
C LEU A 910 16.35 -27.44 18.58
N THR A 911 15.46 -26.64 19.17
CA THR A 911 14.74 -25.62 18.42
C THR A 911 15.69 -24.54 17.90
N SER A 912 15.26 -23.81 16.86
CA SER A 912 15.98 -22.66 16.32
C SER A 912 16.30 -21.57 17.36
N LEU A 913 15.57 -21.54 18.48
CA LEU A 913 15.81 -20.61 19.59
C LEU A 913 16.91 -21.13 20.54
N GLU A 914 16.87 -22.40 20.91
CA GLU A 914 17.85 -23.05 21.79
C GLU A 914 19.22 -23.16 21.11
N MET A 915 19.27 -23.54 19.84
CA MET A 915 20.47 -23.49 19.00
C MET A 915 21.12 -22.10 19.04
N GLY A 916 20.31 -21.04 18.94
CA GLY A 916 20.78 -19.67 19.05
C GLY A 916 21.18 -19.25 20.48
N ALA A 917 20.58 -19.84 21.52
CA ALA A 917 20.96 -19.57 22.91
C ALA A 917 22.32 -20.21 23.23
N ALA A 918 22.50 -21.49 22.90
CA ALA A 918 23.75 -22.22 23.09
C ALA A 918 24.93 -21.57 22.32
N LEU A 919 24.71 -21.17 21.06
CA LEU A 919 25.71 -20.43 20.28
C LEU A 919 26.10 -19.09 20.92
N ARG A 920 25.13 -18.36 21.48
CA ARG A 920 25.38 -17.10 22.19
C ARG A 920 26.15 -17.32 23.50
N GLU A 921 25.88 -18.39 24.22
CA GLU A 921 26.58 -18.76 25.46
C GLU A 921 28.02 -19.24 25.17
N GLY A 922 28.24 -19.90 24.04
CA GLY A 922 29.57 -20.11 23.45
C GLY A 922 30.26 -18.82 22.94
N GLY A 923 29.57 -17.67 22.97
CA GLY A 923 30.12 -16.38 22.54
C GLY A 923 30.18 -16.17 21.02
N ALA A 924 29.38 -16.90 20.22
CA ALA A 924 29.30 -16.69 18.78
C ALA A 924 28.76 -15.28 18.43
N ALA A 925 29.31 -14.67 17.38
CA ALA A 925 28.92 -13.35 16.91
C ALA A 925 27.67 -13.37 16.02
N GLY A 926 27.38 -14.50 15.38
CA GLY A 926 26.18 -14.68 14.56
C GLY A 926 26.03 -16.11 14.04
N MET A 927 24.93 -16.36 13.32
CA MET A 927 24.58 -17.68 12.80
C MET A 927 24.05 -17.62 11.37
N VAL A 928 24.37 -18.63 10.57
CA VAL A 928 23.73 -18.88 9.27
C VAL A 928 23.05 -20.25 9.34
N VAL A 929 21.73 -20.28 9.20
CA VAL A 929 20.96 -21.54 9.21
C VAL A 929 20.62 -21.91 7.76
N ILE A 930 21.18 -23.02 7.27
CA ILE A 930 20.87 -23.56 5.94
C ILE A 930 19.60 -24.40 6.06
N THR A 931 18.52 -24.05 5.34
CA THR A 931 17.31 -24.87 5.32
C THR A 931 17.56 -26.24 4.68
N VAL A 932 16.73 -27.23 5.03
CA VAL A 932 16.66 -28.50 4.29
C VAL A 932 16.23 -28.28 2.83
N GLU A 933 16.53 -29.25 1.95
CA GLU A 933 16.36 -29.13 0.49
C GLU A 933 14.88 -29.05 0.09
N GLU A 934 14.03 -29.77 0.82
CA GLU A 934 12.59 -29.92 0.61
C GLU A 934 11.82 -28.59 0.72
N LEU A 935 12.33 -27.63 1.50
CA LEU A 935 11.74 -26.29 1.64
C LEU A 935 12.00 -25.40 0.40
N GLY A 936 13.02 -25.74 -0.41
CA GLY A 936 13.34 -25.07 -1.66
C GLY A 936 13.64 -23.57 -1.49
N SER A 937 12.82 -22.73 -2.13
CA SER A 937 12.96 -21.27 -2.18
C SER A 937 12.14 -20.51 -1.12
N VAL A 938 11.35 -21.20 -0.29
CA VAL A 938 10.41 -20.56 0.64
C VAL A 938 10.93 -20.66 2.08
N ILE A 939 11.32 -19.52 2.65
CA ILE A 939 11.90 -19.42 3.99
C ILE A 939 10.80 -19.02 5.00
N GLN A 940 10.80 -19.66 6.17
CA GLN A 940 9.97 -19.32 7.34
C GLN A 940 10.84 -18.68 8.44
N PRO A 941 11.25 -17.40 8.29
CA PRO A 941 12.23 -16.77 9.18
C PRO A 941 11.76 -16.82 10.64
N LYS A 942 12.68 -17.18 11.53
CA LYS A 942 12.45 -17.17 12.99
C LYS A 942 13.12 -15.95 13.62
N ALA A 943 12.72 -15.64 14.86
CA ALA A 943 13.56 -14.89 15.78
C ALA A 943 14.60 -15.86 16.38
N HIS A 944 15.82 -15.38 16.56
CA HIS A 944 16.92 -16.14 17.17
C HIS A 944 17.50 -15.34 18.34
N ALA A 945 18.15 -16.03 19.29
CA ALA A 945 18.70 -15.39 20.49
C ALA A 945 20.00 -14.58 20.24
N LEU A 946 20.60 -14.75 19.06
CA LEU A 946 21.71 -13.98 18.50
C LEU A 946 21.42 -13.60 17.03
N PRO A 947 22.20 -12.70 16.40
CA PRO A 947 22.01 -12.29 15.00
C PRO A 947 22.09 -13.50 14.06
N ALA A 948 21.13 -13.64 13.17
CA ALA A 948 21.08 -14.80 12.28
C ALA A 948 20.54 -14.47 10.89
N SER A 949 20.93 -15.27 9.90
CA SER A 949 20.30 -15.36 8.58
C SER A 949 19.89 -16.80 8.31
N GLN A 950 18.64 -17.04 7.93
CA GLN A 950 18.21 -18.32 7.38
C GLN A 950 18.32 -18.27 5.86
N VAL A 951 19.02 -19.22 5.24
CA VAL A 951 19.25 -19.27 3.80
C VAL A 951 18.70 -20.55 3.20
N THR A 952 18.22 -20.50 1.96
CA THR A 952 17.79 -21.70 1.23
C THR A 952 18.93 -22.72 1.14
N TYR A 953 18.60 -24.01 1.05
CA TYR A 953 19.59 -25.07 0.80
C TYR A 953 20.52 -24.75 -0.39
N SER A 954 19.94 -24.29 -1.51
CA SER A 954 20.68 -23.91 -2.73
C SER A 954 21.59 -22.69 -2.56
N THR A 955 21.32 -21.84 -1.58
CA THR A 955 22.21 -20.76 -1.14
C THR A 955 23.27 -21.28 -0.17
N GLY A 956 22.90 -22.16 0.77
CA GLY A 956 23.82 -22.83 1.68
C GLY A 956 24.92 -23.62 0.96
N GLN A 957 24.61 -24.29 -0.15
CA GLN A 957 25.63 -24.95 -0.98
C GLN A 957 26.65 -23.97 -1.58
N LYS A 958 26.26 -22.72 -1.91
CA LYS A 958 27.19 -21.68 -2.38
C LYS A 958 28.11 -21.21 -1.24
N ILE A 959 27.56 -21.07 -0.03
CA ILE A 959 28.34 -20.75 1.18
C ILE A 959 29.36 -21.85 1.46
N ARG A 960 28.94 -23.12 1.48
CA ARG A 960 29.83 -24.29 1.64
C ARG A 960 30.92 -24.34 0.57
N ALA A 961 30.57 -24.08 -0.70
CA ALA A 961 31.53 -24.04 -1.80
C ALA A 961 32.56 -22.91 -1.64
N TYR A 962 32.15 -21.73 -1.17
CA TYR A 962 33.09 -20.66 -0.81
C TYR A 962 33.99 -21.05 0.37
N MET A 963 33.44 -21.65 1.43
CA MET A 963 34.23 -22.08 2.60
C MET A 963 35.32 -23.10 2.22
N ASN A 964 35.05 -23.98 1.27
CA ASN A 964 36.04 -24.93 0.74
C ASN A 964 37.04 -24.30 -0.25
N SER A 965 36.86 -23.03 -0.66
CA SER A 965 37.72 -22.35 -1.64
C SER A 965 38.86 -21.51 -1.02
N THR A 966 38.87 -21.34 0.31
CA THR A 966 39.86 -20.55 1.04
C THR A 966 40.17 -21.19 2.40
N ASN A 967 41.42 -21.08 2.85
CA ASN A 967 41.81 -21.54 4.20
C ASN A 967 41.32 -20.58 5.30
N ASN A 968 40.96 -19.34 4.95
CA ASN A 968 40.46 -18.32 5.88
C ASN A 968 39.09 -17.80 5.38
N PRO A 969 38.00 -18.58 5.52
CA PRO A 969 36.67 -18.12 5.16
C PRO A 969 36.13 -17.09 6.16
N THR A 970 35.53 -16.02 5.64
CA THR A 970 34.91 -14.96 6.44
C THR A 970 33.54 -14.57 5.87
N GLY A 971 32.71 -13.93 6.70
CA GLY A 971 31.44 -13.37 6.26
C GLY A 971 30.86 -12.36 7.25
N GLU A 972 29.74 -11.76 6.83
CA GLU A 972 29.03 -10.65 7.48
C GLU A 972 27.52 -10.87 7.31
N LEU A 973 26.72 -10.47 8.31
CA LEU A 973 25.26 -10.53 8.25
C LEU A 973 24.68 -9.14 7.93
N VAL A 974 24.10 -9.01 6.73
CA VAL A 974 23.57 -7.74 6.20
C VAL A 974 22.05 -7.70 6.38
N PHE A 975 21.58 -6.94 7.37
CA PHE A 975 20.17 -6.80 7.70
C PHE A 975 19.47 -5.76 6.82
N LYS A 976 18.50 -6.20 6.01
CA LYS A 976 17.75 -5.35 5.05
C LYS A 976 16.31 -5.07 5.52
N GLY A 977 15.92 -5.58 6.67
CA GLY A 977 14.57 -5.43 7.23
C GLY A 977 13.50 -6.07 6.36
N THR A 978 12.39 -5.34 6.17
CA THR A 978 11.24 -5.82 5.40
C THR A 978 11.24 -5.25 3.99
N MET A 979 11.37 -6.12 2.99
CA MET A 979 11.21 -5.75 1.58
C MET A 979 9.82 -6.17 1.07
N LEU A 980 9.24 -5.34 0.20
CA LEU A 980 7.93 -5.56 -0.45
C LEU A 980 8.10 -5.56 -1.99
N GLY A 981 7.11 -6.09 -2.72
CA GLY A 981 7.12 -6.07 -4.18
C GLY A 981 7.94 -7.16 -4.84
N ASN A 982 8.26 -8.26 -4.14
CA ASN A 982 8.89 -9.44 -4.75
C ASN A 982 8.11 -9.89 -6.01
N ARG A 983 8.80 -9.94 -7.16
CA ARG A 983 8.17 -10.16 -8.48
C ARG A 983 7.80 -11.61 -8.73
N ASP A 984 8.56 -12.55 -8.18
CA ASP A 984 8.35 -14.00 -8.32
C ASP A 984 7.28 -14.53 -7.34
N SER A 985 6.67 -13.67 -6.52
CA SER A 985 5.54 -14.04 -5.67
C SER A 985 4.20 -13.95 -6.42
N PRO A 986 3.20 -14.81 -6.10
CA PRO A 986 3.24 -15.87 -5.09
C PRO A 986 3.98 -17.14 -5.55
N VAL A 987 4.68 -17.78 -4.61
CA VAL A 987 5.29 -19.12 -4.71
C VAL A 987 4.56 -20.05 -3.75
N VAL A 988 4.10 -21.22 -4.21
CA VAL A 988 3.41 -22.19 -3.35
C VAL A 988 4.41 -22.88 -2.42
N ALA A 989 4.17 -22.79 -1.11
CA ALA A 989 5.09 -23.27 -0.09
C ALA A 989 5.25 -24.79 -0.11
N ALA A 990 6.43 -25.30 0.27
CA ALA A 990 6.75 -26.73 0.27
C ALA A 990 5.73 -27.53 1.10
N PHE A 991 5.58 -27.14 2.37
CA PHE A 991 4.66 -27.73 3.35
C PHE A 991 3.20 -27.73 2.90
N SER A 992 2.76 -26.84 1.99
CA SER A 992 1.36 -26.82 1.58
C SER A 992 1.02 -28.15 0.92
N SER A 993 0.09 -28.90 1.51
CA SER A 993 -0.28 -30.23 1.01
C SER A 993 -0.76 -30.24 -0.45
N ARG A 994 -0.67 -31.40 -1.09
CA ARG A 994 -0.97 -31.61 -2.52
C ARG A 994 -2.11 -32.57 -2.76
N GLY A 995 -2.84 -32.32 -3.84
CA GLY A 995 -3.69 -33.34 -4.45
C GLY A 995 -2.89 -34.51 -5.06
N PRO A 996 -3.58 -35.49 -5.65
CA PRO A 996 -5.05 -35.60 -5.74
C PRO A 996 -5.68 -35.91 -4.38
N SER A 997 -7.01 -35.79 -4.30
CA SER A 997 -7.75 -36.32 -3.15
C SER A 997 -7.64 -37.86 -3.12
N LYS A 998 -7.44 -38.43 -1.93
CA LYS A 998 -7.44 -39.88 -1.64
C LYS A 998 -8.84 -40.45 -1.85
N GLN A 999 -9.87 -39.81 -1.29
CA GLN A 999 -11.25 -40.30 -1.27
C GLN A 999 -11.96 -40.14 -2.62
N ASN A 1000 -11.66 -39.08 -3.37
CA ASN A 1000 -12.31 -38.78 -4.64
C ASN A 1000 -11.33 -38.14 -5.63
N GLN A 1001 -10.87 -38.96 -6.58
CA GLN A 1001 -9.86 -38.55 -7.56
C GLN A 1001 -10.44 -37.68 -8.70
N GLY A 1002 -11.76 -37.67 -8.89
CA GLY A 1002 -12.45 -36.94 -9.98
C GLY A 1002 -12.72 -35.45 -9.74
N ILE A 1003 -12.40 -34.92 -8.56
CA ILE A 1003 -12.43 -33.47 -8.27
C ILE A 1003 -11.01 -32.99 -7.99
N LEU A 1004 -10.71 -31.75 -8.39
CA LEU A 1004 -9.40 -31.14 -8.13
C LEU A 1004 -9.32 -30.65 -6.67
N LYS A 1005 -8.27 -31.06 -5.98
CA LYS A 1005 -7.87 -30.52 -4.67
C LYS A 1005 -6.35 -30.22 -4.70
N PRO A 1006 -5.85 -29.19 -3.98
CA PRO A 1006 -6.61 -28.13 -3.31
C PRO A 1006 -7.46 -27.33 -4.31
N ASP A 1007 -8.48 -26.60 -3.83
CA ASP A 1007 -9.39 -25.85 -4.72
C ASP A 1007 -8.72 -24.60 -5.28
N ILE A 1008 -7.96 -23.89 -4.44
CA ILE A 1008 -7.41 -22.55 -4.70
C ILE A 1008 -6.26 -22.28 -3.72
N THR A 1009 -5.39 -21.33 -4.07
CA THR A 1009 -4.26 -20.88 -3.24
C THR A 1009 -4.49 -19.47 -2.67
N GLY A 1010 -4.08 -19.24 -1.43
CA GLY A 1010 -4.13 -17.93 -0.76
C GLY A 1010 -2.80 -17.53 -0.09
N PRO A 1011 -2.73 -16.31 0.48
CA PRO A 1011 -1.56 -15.86 1.24
C PRO A 1011 -1.47 -16.66 2.55
N GLY A 1012 -0.50 -17.56 2.65
CA GLY A 1012 -0.33 -18.47 3.78
C GLY A 1012 1.09 -18.59 4.30
N VAL A 1013 2.02 -17.77 3.81
CA VAL A 1013 3.42 -17.74 4.27
C VAL A 1013 3.76 -16.35 4.80
N ASN A 1014 4.38 -16.34 5.97
CA ASN A 1014 4.95 -15.20 6.67
C ASN A 1014 3.92 -14.08 6.94
N ILE A 1015 2.77 -14.49 7.48
CA ILE A 1015 1.60 -13.64 7.74
C ILE A 1015 1.68 -13.02 9.13
N ILE A 1016 1.64 -11.69 9.20
CA ILE A 1016 1.56 -10.92 10.45
C ILE A 1016 0.09 -10.81 10.85
N ALA A 1017 -0.26 -11.35 12.01
CA ALA A 1017 -1.56 -11.14 12.64
C ALA A 1017 -1.42 -11.15 14.19
N GLY A 1018 -2.53 -10.96 14.89
CA GLY A 1018 -2.55 -10.84 16.35
C GLY A 1018 -2.30 -12.17 17.04
N VAL A 1019 -1.61 -12.13 18.19
CA VAL A 1019 -1.36 -13.28 19.08
C VAL A 1019 -1.50 -12.86 20.55
N PRO A 1020 -1.67 -13.79 21.52
CA PRO A 1020 -1.62 -13.42 22.95
C PRO A 1020 -0.23 -12.95 23.37
N LYS A 1021 0.80 -13.61 22.82
CA LYS A 1021 2.25 -13.42 23.00
C LYS A 1021 2.97 -13.94 21.74
N PRO A 1022 4.08 -13.34 21.29
CA PRO A 1022 4.90 -13.89 20.21
C PRO A 1022 5.72 -15.09 20.69
N ALA A 1023 6.17 -15.93 19.76
CA ALA A 1023 6.99 -17.10 20.04
C ALA A 1023 8.46 -16.72 20.31
N GLY A 1024 8.90 -16.87 21.57
CA GLY A 1024 10.31 -16.82 21.95
C GLY A 1024 10.63 -15.97 23.18
N LEU A 1025 11.87 -16.08 23.67
CA LEU A 1025 12.33 -15.50 24.94
C LEU A 1025 12.48 -13.96 24.94
N MET A 1026 12.48 -13.31 23.78
CA MET A 1026 12.67 -11.86 23.69
C MET A 1026 11.32 -11.15 23.58
N THR A 1027 10.77 -10.70 24.71
CA THR A 1027 9.62 -9.78 24.70
C THR A 1027 10.01 -8.51 23.94
N PRO A 1028 9.30 -8.13 22.86
CA PRO A 1028 9.63 -6.92 22.11
C PRO A 1028 9.59 -5.66 23.02
N PRO A 1029 10.53 -4.71 22.87
CA PRO A 1029 10.58 -3.51 23.73
C PRO A 1029 9.38 -2.56 23.54
N ASN A 1030 8.51 -2.83 22.56
CA ASN A 1030 7.25 -2.15 22.34
C ASN A 1030 6.07 -3.05 22.81
N PRO A 1031 5.27 -2.64 23.82
CA PRO A 1031 4.12 -3.40 24.32
C PRO A 1031 3.00 -3.69 23.30
N LEU A 1032 3.02 -3.08 22.12
CA LEU A 1032 2.15 -3.43 20.99
C LEU A 1032 2.77 -4.47 20.07
N ALA A 1033 4.09 -4.44 19.85
CA ALA A 1033 4.80 -5.46 19.07
C ALA A 1033 4.75 -6.84 19.77
N ALA A 1034 4.74 -6.85 21.12
CA ALA A 1034 4.51 -8.02 21.95
C ALA A 1034 3.10 -8.66 21.82
N LYS A 1035 2.32 -8.31 20.78
CA LYS A 1035 0.97 -8.82 20.49
C LYS A 1035 0.80 -9.24 19.02
N PHE A 1036 1.85 -9.23 18.21
CA PHE A 1036 1.81 -9.64 16.82
C PHE A 1036 2.94 -10.62 16.54
N ASP A 1037 2.68 -11.62 15.68
CA ASP A 1037 3.69 -12.59 15.27
C ASP A 1037 3.47 -13.07 13.82
N ILE A 1038 4.48 -13.74 13.28
CA ILE A 1038 4.56 -14.24 11.90
C ILE A 1038 4.35 -15.75 11.91
N LEU A 1039 3.17 -16.18 11.43
CA LEU A 1039 2.85 -17.59 11.23
C LEU A 1039 2.75 -17.94 9.73
N SER A 1040 2.95 -19.23 9.44
CA SER A 1040 2.96 -19.82 8.10
C SER A 1040 2.23 -21.16 8.14
N GLY A 1041 1.27 -21.35 7.22
CA GLY A 1041 0.43 -22.55 7.16
C GLY A 1041 -0.73 -22.36 6.19
N THR A 1042 -1.33 -23.47 5.73
CA THR A 1042 -2.67 -23.44 5.11
C THR A 1042 -3.72 -22.89 6.08
N SER A 1043 -3.48 -23.04 7.38
CA SER A 1043 -4.14 -22.37 8.50
C SER A 1043 -4.16 -20.84 8.43
N MET A 1044 -3.19 -20.19 7.75
CA MET A 1044 -3.19 -18.73 7.55
C MET A 1044 -3.82 -18.32 6.21
N ALA A 1045 -3.76 -19.19 5.18
CA ALA A 1045 -4.45 -18.96 3.92
C ALA A 1045 -5.98 -19.10 4.03
N THR A 1046 -6.44 -20.04 4.85
CA THR A 1046 -7.87 -20.31 5.12
C THR A 1046 -8.63 -19.07 5.61
N PRO A 1047 -8.23 -18.38 6.69
CA PRO A 1047 -8.91 -17.18 7.19
C PRO A 1047 -8.84 -16.00 6.21
N HIS A 1048 -7.80 -15.87 5.38
CA HIS A 1048 -7.82 -14.90 4.28
C HIS A 1048 -9.04 -15.17 3.37
N LEU A 1049 -9.22 -16.41 2.92
CA LEU A 1049 -10.34 -16.74 2.02
C LEU A 1049 -11.70 -16.76 2.74
N SER A 1050 -11.76 -17.06 4.04
CA SER A 1050 -12.97 -16.89 4.87
C SER A 1050 -13.41 -15.41 4.93
N GLY A 1051 -12.48 -14.50 5.19
CA GLY A 1051 -12.77 -13.06 5.21
C GLY A 1051 -13.10 -12.50 3.82
N ILE A 1052 -12.48 -13.04 2.76
CA ILE A 1052 -12.85 -12.72 1.36
C ILE A 1052 -14.28 -13.23 1.05
N ALA A 1053 -14.62 -14.46 1.45
CA ALA A 1053 -15.96 -15.01 1.31
C ALA A 1053 -17.00 -14.18 2.07
N ALA A 1054 -16.67 -13.67 3.27
CA ALA A 1054 -17.53 -12.77 4.04
C ALA A 1054 -17.82 -11.45 3.31
N VAL A 1055 -16.81 -10.78 2.72
CA VAL A 1055 -17.06 -9.55 1.93
C VAL A 1055 -17.80 -9.82 0.62
N ILE A 1056 -17.63 -11.00 0.00
CA ILE A 1056 -18.42 -11.42 -1.18
C ILE A 1056 -19.87 -11.72 -0.78
N LYS A 1057 -20.11 -12.48 0.31
CA LYS A 1057 -21.46 -12.75 0.86
C LYS A 1057 -22.17 -11.44 1.23
N ARG A 1058 -21.45 -10.45 1.79
CA ARG A 1058 -22.02 -9.13 2.08
C ARG A 1058 -22.41 -8.34 0.83
N ALA A 1059 -21.64 -8.47 -0.25
CA ALA A 1059 -21.96 -7.85 -1.54
C ALA A 1059 -23.07 -8.61 -2.31
N HIS A 1060 -23.19 -9.92 -2.10
CA HIS A 1060 -24.19 -10.80 -2.73
C HIS A 1060 -24.91 -11.69 -1.69
N PRO A 1061 -25.81 -11.14 -0.85
CA PRO A 1061 -26.39 -11.90 0.28
C PRO A 1061 -27.18 -13.16 -0.12
N THR A 1062 -27.70 -13.19 -1.35
CA THR A 1062 -28.49 -14.29 -1.91
C THR A 1062 -27.65 -15.41 -2.55
N TRP A 1063 -26.32 -15.29 -2.59
CA TRP A 1063 -25.47 -16.36 -3.14
C TRP A 1063 -25.37 -17.54 -2.17
N THR A 1064 -25.42 -18.73 -2.76
CA THR A 1064 -25.14 -20.01 -2.11
C THR A 1064 -23.65 -20.13 -1.77
N PRO A 1065 -23.26 -21.04 -0.84
CA PRO A 1065 -21.87 -21.39 -0.62
C PRO A 1065 -21.15 -21.81 -1.91
N ALA A 1066 -21.80 -22.62 -2.73
CA ALA A 1066 -21.28 -23.07 -4.03
C ALA A 1066 -21.05 -21.92 -5.02
N ALA A 1067 -21.94 -20.92 -5.08
CA ALA A 1067 -21.76 -19.76 -5.95
C ALA A 1067 -20.55 -18.90 -5.53
N ILE A 1068 -20.35 -18.70 -4.23
CA ILE A 1068 -19.16 -17.99 -3.70
C ILE A 1068 -17.88 -18.81 -3.98
N LYS A 1069 -17.92 -20.12 -3.73
CA LYS A 1069 -16.80 -21.04 -4.00
C LYS A 1069 -16.43 -21.03 -5.49
N SER A 1070 -17.43 -21.14 -6.37
CA SER A 1070 -17.22 -21.03 -7.81
C SER A 1070 -16.66 -19.66 -8.19
N ALA A 1071 -17.13 -18.56 -7.62
CA ALA A 1071 -16.65 -17.23 -7.97
C ALA A 1071 -15.16 -17.03 -7.60
N LEU A 1072 -14.72 -17.58 -6.47
CA LEU A 1072 -13.31 -17.60 -6.06
C LEU A 1072 -12.46 -18.44 -7.03
N ILE A 1073 -12.88 -19.68 -7.28
CA ILE A 1073 -12.13 -20.65 -8.10
C ILE A 1073 -12.03 -20.19 -9.56
N THR A 1074 -13.13 -19.75 -10.18
CA THR A 1074 -13.15 -19.46 -11.63
C THR A 1074 -12.51 -18.14 -12.03
N THR A 1075 -12.08 -17.33 -11.06
CA THR A 1075 -11.48 -16.01 -11.28
C THR A 1075 -10.07 -15.85 -10.72
N ALA A 1076 -9.51 -16.93 -10.16
CA ALA A 1076 -8.14 -17.00 -9.66
C ALA A 1076 -7.10 -16.64 -10.73
N ASP A 1077 -5.98 -16.06 -10.30
CA ASP A 1077 -4.84 -15.75 -11.16
C ASP A 1077 -3.89 -16.94 -11.25
N THR A 1078 -3.52 -17.32 -12.47
CA THR A 1078 -2.62 -18.45 -12.75
C THR A 1078 -1.14 -18.05 -12.84
N THR A 1079 -0.82 -16.78 -12.60
CA THR A 1079 0.50 -16.18 -12.82
C THR A 1079 1.02 -15.39 -11.61
N ASP A 1080 2.34 -15.30 -11.50
CA ASP A 1080 3.02 -14.43 -10.56
C ASP A 1080 2.92 -12.94 -10.95
N ARG A 1081 3.51 -12.06 -10.13
CA ARG A 1081 3.55 -10.61 -10.38
C ARG A 1081 4.51 -10.18 -11.50
N SER A 1082 5.26 -11.11 -12.09
CA SER A 1082 6.05 -10.92 -13.31
C SER A 1082 5.35 -11.43 -14.58
N GLY A 1083 4.21 -12.10 -14.45
CA GLY A 1083 3.43 -12.69 -15.54
C GLY A 1083 3.85 -14.11 -15.94
N LYS A 1084 4.78 -14.73 -15.21
CA LYS A 1084 5.13 -16.16 -15.36
C LYS A 1084 4.04 -17.03 -14.71
N PRO A 1085 3.90 -18.32 -15.04
CA PRO A 1085 3.11 -19.26 -14.24
C PRO A 1085 3.58 -19.26 -12.77
N ILE A 1086 2.64 -19.35 -11.83
CA ILE A 1086 2.94 -19.47 -10.39
C ILE A 1086 3.93 -20.60 -10.14
N ALA A 1087 4.97 -20.35 -9.34
CA ALA A 1087 5.99 -21.36 -9.02
C ALA A 1087 5.62 -22.21 -7.80
N ALA A 1088 6.10 -23.45 -7.77
CA ALA A 1088 6.21 -24.27 -6.57
C ALA A 1088 7.51 -23.95 -5.82
N HIS A 1089 7.63 -24.41 -4.57
CA HIS A 1089 8.81 -24.23 -3.70
C HIS A 1089 10.17 -24.47 -4.39
N ASN A 1090 10.27 -25.46 -5.29
CA ASN A 1090 11.50 -25.79 -6.03
C ASN A 1090 11.78 -24.90 -7.26
N GLY A 1091 11.01 -23.82 -7.48
CA GLY A 1091 11.16 -22.89 -8.59
C GLY A 1091 10.58 -23.37 -9.93
N SER A 1092 10.06 -24.60 -10.01
CA SER A 1092 9.35 -25.07 -11.20
C SER A 1092 7.89 -24.58 -11.22
N PRO A 1093 7.24 -24.45 -12.40
CA PRO A 1093 5.83 -24.09 -12.49
C PRO A 1093 4.92 -25.04 -11.67
N ALA A 1094 4.10 -24.48 -10.80
CA ALA A 1094 3.15 -25.22 -9.98
C ALA A 1094 2.11 -25.92 -10.85
N ASN A 1095 1.87 -27.20 -10.58
CA ASN A 1095 0.82 -27.97 -11.24
C ASN A 1095 -0.54 -27.76 -10.54
N LEU A 1096 -1.63 -28.22 -11.13
CA LEU A 1096 -2.99 -28.05 -10.60
C LEU A 1096 -3.20 -28.76 -9.24
N LEU A 1097 -2.48 -29.84 -8.96
CA LEU A 1097 -2.46 -30.52 -7.66
C LEU A 1097 -1.64 -29.75 -6.60
N THR A 1098 -0.86 -28.75 -7.02
CA THR A 1098 -0.07 -27.85 -6.18
C THR A 1098 -0.81 -26.55 -5.87
N VAL A 1099 -1.46 -25.93 -6.88
CA VAL A 1099 -2.02 -24.56 -6.80
C VAL A 1099 -3.55 -24.50 -6.85
N GLY A 1100 -4.23 -25.61 -7.14
CA GLY A 1100 -5.65 -25.62 -7.45
C GLY A 1100 -5.93 -24.84 -8.73
N ALA A 1101 -6.91 -23.95 -8.72
CA ALA A 1101 -7.20 -23.07 -9.86
C ALA A 1101 -6.26 -21.85 -10.00
N GLY A 1102 -5.40 -21.57 -9.01
CA GLY A 1102 -4.53 -20.39 -8.99
C GLY A 1102 -4.57 -19.66 -7.65
N PHE A 1103 -4.00 -18.44 -7.62
CA PHE A 1103 -4.03 -17.55 -6.46
C PHE A 1103 -5.31 -16.70 -6.43
N VAL A 1104 -5.88 -16.46 -5.25
CA VAL A 1104 -7.16 -15.76 -5.10
C VAL A 1104 -7.14 -14.32 -5.64
N ASN A 1105 -8.12 -13.96 -6.46
CA ASN A 1105 -8.37 -12.58 -6.91
C ASN A 1105 -9.76 -12.09 -6.43
N PRO A 1106 -9.85 -11.39 -5.28
CA PRO A 1106 -11.13 -10.95 -4.72
C PRO A 1106 -11.90 -9.97 -5.63
N MET A 1107 -11.18 -9.15 -6.40
CA MET A 1107 -11.76 -8.11 -7.24
C MET A 1107 -12.47 -8.69 -8.47
N LYS A 1108 -11.94 -9.76 -9.05
CA LYS A 1108 -12.62 -10.55 -10.09
C LYS A 1108 -13.72 -11.43 -9.48
N ALA A 1109 -13.49 -12.06 -8.32
CA ALA A 1109 -14.47 -12.92 -7.64
C ALA A 1109 -15.75 -12.18 -7.21
N LEU A 1110 -15.70 -10.85 -7.03
CA LEU A 1110 -16.89 -10.02 -6.83
C LEU A 1110 -17.83 -10.00 -8.07
N ARG A 1111 -17.30 -10.21 -9.28
CA ARG A 1111 -18.05 -10.19 -10.55
C ARG A 1111 -17.52 -11.29 -11.49
N PRO A 1112 -17.80 -12.57 -11.24
CA PRO A 1112 -17.33 -13.68 -12.06
C PRO A 1112 -18.12 -13.81 -13.37
N GLY A 1113 -19.27 -13.14 -13.50
CA GLY A 1113 -20.16 -13.26 -14.65
C GLY A 1113 -20.99 -14.56 -14.64
N LEU A 1114 -20.34 -15.73 -14.60
CA LEU A 1114 -20.97 -17.04 -14.45
C LEU A 1114 -20.46 -17.75 -13.18
N VAL A 1115 -21.31 -18.58 -12.59
CA VAL A 1115 -20.94 -19.52 -11.50
C VAL A 1115 -21.46 -20.92 -11.77
N TYR A 1116 -20.68 -21.92 -11.36
CA TYR A 1116 -21.12 -23.31 -11.22
C TYR A 1116 -21.83 -23.42 -9.88
N ASN A 1117 -23.16 -23.52 -9.91
CA ASN A 1117 -23.98 -23.55 -8.70
C ASN A 1117 -24.34 -24.99 -8.32
N LEU A 1118 -24.38 -25.25 -7.02
CA LEU A 1118 -24.74 -26.51 -6.38
C LEU A 1118 -25.55 -26.22 -5.10
N THR A 1119 -26.40 -27.15 -4.72
CA THR A 1119 -27.13 -27.25 -3.46
C THR A 1119 -26.65 -28.49 -2.68
N ALA A 1120 -26.93 -28.58 -1.38
CA ALA A 1120 -26.59 -29.77 -0.59
C ALA A 1120 -27.17 -31.06 -1.20
N THR A 1121 -28.40 -30.99 -1.71
CA THR A 1121 -29.09 -32.11 -2.39
C THR A 1121 -28.42 -32.59 -3.67
N ASP A 1122 -27.65 -31.74 -4.37
CA ASP A 1122 -26.95 -32.14 -5.60
C ASP A 1122 -25.73 -33.08 -5.33
N TYR A 1123 -25.21 -33.09 -4.11
CA TYR A 1123 -24.13 -34.01 -3.72
C TYR A 1123 -24.63 -35.43 -3.40
N ILE A 1124 -25.92 -35.62 -3.12
CA ILE A 1124 -26.50 -36.93 -2.78
C ILE A 1124 -26.33 -37.96 -3.93
N PRO A 1125 -26.77 -37.69 -5.18
CA PRO A 1125 -26.54 -38.63 -6.29
C PRO A 1125 -25.05 -38.80 -6.63
N TYR A 1126 -24.20 -37.84 -6.25
CA TYR A 1126 -22.75 -37.94 -6.41
C TYR A 1126 -22.11 -38.87 -5.36
N LEU A 1127 -22.58 -38.86 -4.09
CA LEU A 1127 -22.17 -39.85 -3.09
C LEU A 1127 -22.59 -41.28 -3.51
N CYS A 1128 -23.77 -41.43 -4.11
CA CYS A 1128 -24.17 -42.69 -4.76
C CYS A 1128 -23.21 -43.08 -5.91
N GLY A 1129 -22.74 -42.10 -6.69
CA GLY A 1129 -21.73 -42.31 -7.74
C GLY A 1129 -20.33 -42.66 -7.22
N LEU A 1130 -20.00 -42.24 -6.00
CA LEU A 1130 -18.81 -42.68 -5.25
C LEU A 1130 -18.96 -44.09 -4.67
N ARG A 1131 -20.16 -44.68 -4.68
CA ARG A 1131 -20.52 -45.99 -4.09
C ARG A 1131 -20.50 -46.03 -2.55
N TYR A 1132 -20.73 -44.90 -1.90
CA TYR A 1132 -21.08 -44.88 -0.47
C TYR A 1132 -22.35 -45.71 -0.25
N SER A 1133 -22.43 -46.44 0.86
CA SER A 1133 -23.65 -47.17 1.20
C SER A 1133 -24.78 -46.21 1.62
N ASP A 1134 -26.03 -46.67 1.53
CA ASP A 1134 -27.18 -45.91 2.02
C ASP A 1134 -26.99 -45.50 3.50
N ALA A 1135 -26.29 -46.29 4.33
CA ALA A 1135 -26.02 -45.94 5.72
C ALA A 1135 -25.04 -44.76 5.87
N GLU A 1136 -23.94 -44.78 5.10
CA GLU A 1136 -22.89 -43.74 5.12
C GLU A 1136 -23.36 -42.43 4.47
N ILE A 1137 -24.23 -42.51 3.45
CA ILE A 1137 -24.90 -41.31 2.92
C ILE A 1137 -25.85 -40.73 3.96
N ASN A 1138 -26.61 -41.58 4.67
CA ASN A 1138 -27.57 -41.12 5.67
C ASN A 1138 -26.95 -40.59 6.98
N SER A 1139 -25.66 -40.82 7.25
CA SER A 1139 -24.92 -40.04 8.25
C SER A 1139 -24.51 -38.67 7.71
N ILE A 1140 -23.98 -38.59 6.48
CA ILE A 1140 -23.57 -37.32 5.84
C ILE A 1140 -24.74 -36.35 5.67
N ILE A 1141 -25.90 -36.82 5.21
CA ILE A 1141 -26.99 -35.91 4.78
C ILE A 1141 -27.89 -35.41 5.93
N HIS A 1142 -27.58 -35.75 7.18
CA HIS A 1142 -28.39 -35.36 8.34
C HIS A 1142 -28.58 -33.83 8.43
N PRO A 1143 -29.76 -33.31 8.84
CA PRO A 1143 -31.01 -33.98 9.22
C PRO A 1143 -32.01 -34.16 8.05
N LEU A 1144 -31.55 -34.34 6.81
CA LEU A 1144 -32.47 -34.66 5.70
C LEU A 1144 -33.11 -36.06 5.89
N PRO A 1145 -34.30 -36.30 5.33
CA PRO A 1145 -34.92 -37.62 5.37
C PRO A 1145 -34.01 -38.70 4.74
N PRO A 1146 -33.95 -39.92 5.29
CA PRO A 1146 -33.11 -40.98 4.75
C PRO A 1146 -33.41 -41.29 3.28
N VAL A 1147 -32.34 -41.47 2.50
CA VAL A 1147 -32.37 -41.79 1.06
C VAL A 1147 -31.85 -43.19 0.78
N SER A 1148 -32.09 -43.69 -0.43
CA SER A 1148 -31.48 -44.92 -0.95
C SER A 1148 -31.01 -44.72 -2.39
N CYS A 1149 -29.77 -45.12 -2.69
CA CYS A 1149 -29.19 -45.01 -4.03
C CYS A 1149 -29.88 -45.89 -5.07
N ALA A 1150 -30.56 -46.96 -4.65
CA ALA A 1150 -31.27 -47.88 -5.54
C ALA A 1150 -32.39 -47.22 -6.38
N GLY A 1151 -32.85 -46.02 -5.96
CA GLY A 1151 -33.87 -45.23 -6.67
C GLY A 1151 -33.37 -43.93 -7.31
N MET A 1152 -32.07 -43.63 -7.29
CA MET A 1152 -31.53 -42.34 -7.76
C MET A 1152 -30.55 -42.49 -8.94
N PRO A 1153 -30.50 -41.50 -9.87
CA PRO A 1153 -29.49 -41.48 -10.92
C PRO A 1153 -28.13 -41.14 -10.30
N ALA A 1154 -27.21 -42.10 -10.27
CA ALA A 1154 -25.84 -41.87 -9.81
C ALA A 1154 -25.12 -40.84 -10.70
N VAL A 1155 -24.50 -39.83 -10.09
CA VAL A 1155 -23.67 -38.83 -10.76
C VAL A 1155 -22.21 -39.25 -10.63
N GLU A 1156 -21.58 -39.59 -11.75
CA GLU A 1156 -20.15 -39.94 -11.79
C GLU A 1156 -19.28 -38.77 -11.27
N GLN A 1157 -18.12 -39.08 -10.67
CA GLN A 1157 -17.24 -38.08 -10.06
C GLN A 1157 -16.93 -36.89 -10.98
N LYS A 1158 -16.78 -37.16 -12.29
CA LYS A 1158 -16.50 -36.15 -13.31
C LYS A 1158 -17.66 -35.20 -13.58
N ASP A 1159 -18.91 -35.59 -13.35
CA ASP A 1159 -20.13 -34.87 -13.76
C ASP A 1159 -20.80 -34.07 -12.63
N LEU A 1160 -20.30 -34.16 -11.39
CA LEU A 1160 -20.63 -33.18 -10.35
C LEU A 1160 -20.36 -31.76 -10.89
N ASN A 1161 -21.28 -30.82 -10.65
CA ASN A 1161 -21.26 -29.49 -11.29
C ASN A 1161 -20.19 -28.55 -10.68
N TYR A 1162 -18.93 -28.94 -10.81
CA TYR A 1162 -17.79 -28.32 -10.16
C TYR A 1162 -17.06 -27.33 -11.07
N PRO A 1163 -16.48 -26.23 -10.54
CA PRO A 1163 -15.71 -25.26 -11.32
C PRO A 1163 -14.38 -25.76 -11.92
N SER A 1164 -14.02 -27.04 -11.75
CA SER A 1164 -12.90 -27.71 -12.40
C SER A 1164 -13.32 -29.04 -13.04
N ILE A 1165 -12.44 -29.60 -13.86
CA ILE A 1165 -12.62 -30.91 -14.52
C ILE A 1165 -11.36 -31.75 -14.26
N THR A 1166 -11.49 -32.86 -13.53
CA THR A 1166 -10.49 -33.93 -13.55
C THR A 1166 -11.00 -35.07 -14.42
N ALA A 1167 -10.14 -35.57 -15.31
CA ALA A 1167 -10.48 -36.54 -16.34
C ALA A 1167 -9.52 -37.73 -16.33
N PHE A 1168 -10.06 -38.94 -16.30
CA PHE A 1168 -9.30 -40.18 -16.48
C PHE A 1168 -9.49 -40.70 -17.90
N LEU A 1169 -8.36 -41.01 -18.54
CA LEU A 1169 -8.27 -41.62 -19.87
C LEU A 1169 -7.52 -42.94 -19.74
N ASP A 1170 -8.06 -43.84 -18.94
CA ASP A 1170 -7.44 -45.11 -18.51
C ASP A 1170 -8.05 -46.36 -19.18
N GLN A 1171 -9.13 -46.22 -19.95
CA GLN A 1171 -9.82 -47.31 -20.64
C GLN A 1171 -10.22 -46.93 -22.08
N GLU A 1172 -10.45 -47.93 -22.94
CA GLU A 1172 -10.88 -47.74 -24.32
C GLU A 1172 -12.41 -47.72 -24.48
N PRO A 1173 -12.98 -46.81 -25.31
CA PRO A 1173 -12.28 -45.74 -26.03
C PRO A 1173 -11.86 -44.60 -25.09
N TYR A 1174 -10.65 -44.06 -25.27
CA TYR A 1174 -10.08 -42.97 -24.45
C TYR A 1174 -10.76 -41.61 -24.75
N VAL A 1175 -12.07 -41.52 -24.52
CA VAL A 1175 -12.91 -40.35 -24.80
C VAL A 1175 -13.84 -40.13 -23.61
N LEU A 1176 -13.65 -39.02 -22.90
CA LEU A 1176 -14.44 -38.69 -21.71
C LEU A 1176 -15.38 -37.53 -22.01
N ASN A 1177 -16.68 -37.74 -21.81
CA ASN A 1177 -17.70 -36.69 -21.84
C ASN A 1177 -18.02 -36.23 -20.43
N VAL A 1178 -17.93 -34.92 -20.20
CA VAL A 1178 -18.09 -34.23 -18.92
C VAL A 1178 -19.17 -33.15 -19.07
N SER A 1179 -20.25 -33.23 -18.31
CA SER A 1179 -21.37 -32.27 -18.36
C SER A 1179 -21.29 -31.24 -17.23
N ARG A 1180 -21.69 -30.00 -17.53
CA ARG A 1180 -21.67 -28.87 -16.59
C ARG A 1180 -22.84 -27.93 -16.82
N VAL A 1181 -23.22 -27.19 -15.77
CA VAL A 1181 -24.29 -26.19 -15.78
C VAL A 1181 -23.82 -24.90 -15.12
N VAL A 1182 -23.74 -23.82 -15.90
CA VAL A 1182 -23.35 -22.48 -15.43
C VAL A 1182 -24.55 -21.55 -15.32
N THR A 1183 -24.58 -20.77 -14.24
CA THR A 1183 -25.63 -19.78 -13.96
C THR A 1183 -25.08 -18.36 -14.14
N ASN A 1184 -25.75 -17.54 -14.94
CA ASN A 1184 -25.37 -16.14 -15.16
C ASN A 1184 -25.76 -15.25 -13.96
N VAL A 1185 -24.77 -14.86 -13.17
CA VAL A 1185 -24.89 -13.87 -12.07
C VAL A 1185 -24.44 -12.46 -12.50
N GLY A 1186 -23.88 -12.34 -13.70
CA GLY A 1186 -23.56 -11.06 -14.34
C GLY A 1186 -24.76 -10.39 -15.01
N ARG A 1187 -24.49 -9.51 -15.98
CA ARG A 1187 -25.52 -8.76 -16.70
C ARG A 1187 -26.49 -9.69 -17.46
N ALA A 1188 -27.76 -9.27 -17.56
CA ALA A 1188 -28.73 -9.91 -18.45
C ALA A 1188 -28.38 -9.63 -19.93
N LYS A 1189 -28.91 -10.45 -20.86
CA LYS A 1189 -28.62 -10.40 -22.30
C LYS A 1189 -27.12 -10.63 -22.65
N SER A 1190 -26.40 -11.34 -21.78
CA SER A 1190 -24.98 -11.67 -21.96
C SER A 1190 -24.76 -12.87 -22.89
N VAL A 1191 -23.58 -12.89 -23.52
CA VAL A 1191 -23.10 -13.98 -24.39
C VAL A 1191 -21.68 -14.32 -24.00
N TYR A 1192 -21.39 -15.62 -23.90
CA TYR A 1192 -20.06 -16.16 -23.61
C TYR A 1192 -19.69 -17.18 -24.68
N VAL A 1193 -18.42 -17.19 -25.10
CA VAL A 1193 -17.85 -18.14 -26.05
C VAL A 1193 -16.78 -18.97 -25.35
N ALA A 1194 -16.74 -20.28 -25.60
CA ALA A 1194 -15.74 -21.18 -25.07
C ALA A 1194 -14.40 -21.00 -25.80
N LYS A 1195 -13.35 -20.75 -25.02
CA LYS A 1195 -11.95 -20.86 -25.45
C LYS A 1195 -11.30 -21.98 -24.64
N VAL A 1196 -10.62 -22.91 -25.28
CA VAL A 1196 -9.90 -24.00 -24.59
C VAL A 1196 -8.41 -23.83 -24.82
N GLU A 1197 -7.63 -24.01 -23.76
CA GLU A 1197 -6.17 -23.91 -23.75
C GLU A 1197 -5.62 -25.21 -23.13
N VAL A 1198 -5.15 -26.13 -23.98
CA VAL A 1198 -4.62 -27.46 -23.62
C VAL A 1198 -3.37 -27.78 -24.45
N PRO A 1199 -2.44 -28.63 -23.96
CA PRO A 1199 -1.30 -29.09 -24.75
C PRO A 1199 -1.75 -29.91 -25.97
N GLY A 1200 -0.97 -29.88 -27.05
CA GLY A 1200 -1.33 -30.49 -28.34
C GLY A 1200 -1.48 -32.02 -28.35
N GLU A 1201 -1.15 -32.69 -27.25
CA GLU A 1201 -1.43 -34.12 -27.01
C GLU A 1201 -2.89 -34.39 -26.56
N LEU A 1202 -3.68 -33.34 -26.29
CA LEU A 1202 -5.11 -33.42 -25.98
C LEU A 1202 -5.95 -32.69 -27.03
N SER A 1203 -7.10 -33.28 -27.36
CA SER A 1203 -8.18 -32.61 -28.08
C SER A 1203 -9.37 -32.47 -27.13
N VAL A 1204 -9.81 -31.23 -26.93
CA VAL A 1204 -10.93 -30.90 -26.05
C VAL A 1204 -11.91 -29.99 -26.79
N THR A 1205 -13.17 -30.41 -26.85
CA THR A 1205 -14.24 -29.71 -27.58
C THR A 1205 -15.44 -29.47 -26.67
N VAL A 1206 -16.13 -28.33 -26.84
CA VAL A 1206 -17.24 -27.89 -25.99
C VAL A 1206 -18.51 -27.74 -26.83
N THR A 1207 -19.63 -28.29 -26.35
CA THR A 1207 -20.92 -28.29 -27.04
C THR A 1207 -22.05 -27.86 -26.11
N PRO A 1208 -22.81 -26.79 -26.41
CA PRO A 1208 -22.51 -25.79 -27.43
C PRO A 1208 -21.28 -24.96 -27.05
N ASP A 1209 -20.57 -24.43 -28.04
CA ASP A 1209 -19.42 -23.52 -27.85
C ASP A 1209 -19.81 -22.10 -27.37
N THR A 1210 -21.10 -21.76 -27.42
CA THR A 1210 -21.62 -20.42 -27.22
C THR A 1210 -22.84 -20.44 -26.30
N LEU A 1211 -22.74 -19.79 -25.14
CA LEU A 1211 -23.84 -19.67 -24.18
C LEU A 1211 -24.47 -18.27 -24.24
N ARG A 1212 -25.79 -18.23 -24.36
CA ARG A 1212 -26.59 -16.98 -24.47
C ARG A 1212 -27.62 -16.93 -23.34
N PHE A 1213 -27.55 -15.89 -22.52
CA PHE A 1213 -28.38 -15.72 -21.31
C PHE A 1213 -29.33 -14.54 -21.47
N LYS A 1214 -30.64 -14.78 -21.42
CA LYS A 1214 -31.66 -13.73 -21.56
C LYS A 1214 -31.86 -12.91 -20.28
N LYS A 1215 -31.64 -13.53 -19.11
CA LYS A 1215 -31.82 -12.91 -17.78
C LYS A 1215 -30.69 -13.29 -16.80
N VAL A 1216 -30.61 -12.57 -15.68
CA VAL A 1216 -29.82 -12.97 -14.51
C VAL A 1216 -30.46 -14.23 -13.89
N ASN A 1217 -29.66 -15.07 -13.23
CA ASN A 1217 -30.03 -16.37 -12.67
C ASN A 1217 -30.63 -17.35 -13.70
N GLN A 1218 -30.32 -17.17 -14.99
CA GLN A 1218 -30.54 -18.22 -15.99
C GLN A 1218 -29.38 -19.21 -15.95
N ALA A 1219 -29.69 -20.49 -15.76
CA ALA A 1219 -28.77 -21.60 -15.95
C ALA A 1219 -28.69 -22.04 -17.42
N LYS A 1220 -27.52 -22.55 -17.83
CA LYS A 1220 -27.27 -23.19 -19.13
C LYS A 1220 -26.31 -24.37 -18.98
N GLY A 1221 -26.70 -25.51 -19.54
CA GLY A 1221 -25.86 -26.70 -19.64
C GLY A 1221 -24.92 -26.67 -20.85
N PHE A 1222 -23.78 -27.34 -20.73
CA PHE A 1222 -22.85 -27.66 -21.81
C PHE A 1222 -22.12 -28.98 -21.50
N THR A 1223 -21.56 -29.61 -22.53
CA THR A 1223 -20.73 -30.82 -22.41
C THR A 1223 -19.34 -30.54 -22.96
N VAL A 1224 -18.31 -31.05 -22.28
CA VAL A 1224 -16.91 -31.03 -22.68
C VAL A 1224 -16.50 -32.46 -23.03
N THR A 1225 -16.00 -32.67 -24.24
CA THR A 1225 -15.44 -33.96 -24.69
C THR A 1225 -13.92 -33.87 -24.68
N ILE A 1226 -13.25 -34.77 -23.98
CA ILE A 1226 -11.79 -34.83 -23.80
C ILE A 1226 -11.28 -36.15 -24.39
N ARG A 1227 -10.24 -36.09 -25.23
CA ARG A 1227 -9.60 -37.28 -25.85
C ARG A 1227 -8.12 -37.00 -26.19
N PRO A 1228 -7.25 -38.03 -26.31
CA PRO A 1228 -5.87 -37.83 -26.73
C PRO A 1228 -5.79 -37.50 -28.24
N VAL A 1229 -4.65 -36.92 -28.64
CA VAL A 1229 -4.24 -36.75 -30.03
C VAL A 1229 -3.16 -37.79 -30.34
N GLY A 1230 -3.53 -38.82 -31.10
CA GLY A 1230 -2.67 -39.97 -31.36
C GLY A 1230 -2.77 -41.05 -30.29
N ALA A 1231 -1.72 -41.87 -30.14
CA ALA A 1231 -1.70 -42.94 -29.15
C ALA A 1231 -1.54 -42.39 -27.71
N PRO A 1232 -2.28 -42.92 -26.70
CA PRO A 1232 -2.18 -42.43 -25.33
C PRO A 1232 -0.78 -42.63 -24.73
N ARG A 1233 -0.31 -41.63 -23.99
CA ARG A 1233 0.90 -41.76 -23.16
C ARG A 1233 0.59 -42.63 -21.94
N LYS A 1234 1.25 -43.78 -21.79
CA LYS A 1234 1.05 -44.71 -20.65
C LYS A 1234 1.53 -44.17 -19.27
N LYS A 1235 2.05 -42.93 -19.20
CA LYS A 1235 2.48 -42.24 -17.97
C LYS A 1235 2.35 -40.72 -18.16
N GLY A 1236 2.01 -40.02 -17.07
CA GLY A 1236 2.00 -38.55 -16.99
C GLY A 1236 0.62 -37.95 -16.72
N ILE A 1237 0.62 -36.67 -16.37
CA ILE A 1237 -0.58 -35.80 -16.35
C ILE A 1237 -0.47 -34.76 -17.47
N ALA A 1238 -1.61 -34.39 -18.06
CA ALA A 1238 -1.72 -33.26 -18.98
C ALA A 1238 -2.69 -32.23 -18.38
N GLN A 1239 -2.40 -30.94 -18.59
CA GLN A 1239 -3.05 -29.85 -17.85
C GLN A 1239 -3.44 -28.72 -18.79
N GLY A 1240 -4.59 -28.10 -18.55
CA GLY A 1240 -5.08 -26.97 -19.33
C GLY A 1240 -6.27 -26.28 -18.66
N GLN A 1241 -7.03 -25.51 -19.43
CA GLN A 1241 -8.19 -24.76 -18.93
C GLN A 1241 -9.27 -24.52 -20.00
N LEU A 1242 -10.52 -24.56 -19.56
CA LEU A 1242 -11.69 -24.04 -20.28
C LEU A 1242 -11.95 -22.61 -19.80
N LYS A 1243 -12.10 -21.66 -20.73
CA LYS A 1243 -12.47 -20.27 -20.45
C LYS A 1243 -13.78 -19.92 -21.14
N TRP A 1244 -14.79 -19.50 -20.39
CA TRP A 1244 -15.95 -18.80 -20.95
C TRP A 1244 -15.64 -17.31 -21.04
N VAL A 1245 -15.49 -16.81 -22.27
CA VAL A 1245 -15.05 -15.44 -22.56
C VAL A 1245 -16.24 -14.57 -22.98
N SER A 1246 -16.35 -13.40 -22.37
CA SER A 1246 -17.26 -12.31 -22.75
C SER A 1246 -16.48 -10.98 -22.77
N PRO A 1247 -17.03 -9.87 -23.32
CA PRO A 1247 -16.34 -8.58 -23.33
C PRO A 1247 -16.01 -7.99 -21.94
N GLU A 1248 -16.70 -8.44 -20.88
CA GLU A 1248 -16.55 -7.93 -19.51
C GLU A 1248 -15.94 -8.94 -18.52
N ASN A 1249 -16.06 -10.25 -18.79
CA ASN A 1249 -15.72 -11.31 -17.84
C ASN A 1249 -15.07 -12.52 -18.55
N VAL A 1250 -14.08 -13.13 -17.90
CA VAL A 1250 -13.51 -14.42 -18.28
C VAL A 1250 -13.69 -15.38 -17.10
N VAL A 1251 -14.30 -16.53 -17.35
CA VAL A 1251 -14.60 -17.55 -16.34
C VAL A 1251 -13.74 -18.78 -16.64
N SER A 1252 -12.67 -18.99 -15.88
CA SER A 1252 -11.73 -20.09 -16.11
C SER A 1252 -12.13 -21.33 -15.30
N SER A 1253 -11.86 -22.51 -15.85
CA SER A 1253 -12.04 -23.80 -15.19
C SER A 1253 -10.85 -24.71 -15.51
N PRO A 1254 -10.06 -25.13 -14.51
CA PRO A 1254 -8.94 -26.02 -14.73
C PRO A 1254 -9.37 -27.37 -15.32
N ILE A 1255 -8.55 -27.89 -16.22
CA ILE A 1255 -8.67 -29.25 -16.78
C ILE A 1255 -7.40 -30.01 -16.41
N LEU A 1256 -7.54 -31.03 -15.56
CA LEU A 1256 -6.50 -32.01 -15.24
C LEU A 1256 -6.85 -33.33 -15.92
N VAL A 1257 -5.94 -33.90 -16.70
CA VAL A 1257 -6.12 -35.18 -17.38
C VAL A 1257 -5.02 -36.15 -16.94
N SER A 1258 -5.41 -37.38 -16.60
CA SER A 1258 -4.47 -38.47 -16.26
C SER A 1258 -4.79 -39.73 -17.07
N PHE A 1259 -3.75 -40.38 -17.59
CA PHE A 1259 -3.85 -41.63 -18.36
C PHE A 1259 -3.88 -42.89 -17.49
N LYS A 1260 -4.02 -42.72 -16.17
CA LYS A 1260 -4.29 -43.75 -15.16
C LYS A 1260 -4.99 -43.10 -13.96
N LYS A 1261 -5.69 -43.90 -13.14
CA LYS A 1261 -6.01 -43.47 -11.77
C LYS A 1261 -4.73 -43.18 -10.97
N PHE A 1262 -4.82 -42.25 -10.03
CA PHE A 1262 -3.68 -41.84 -9.22
C PHE A 1262 -3.38 -42.88 -8.14
N VAL A 1263 -4.42 -43.29 -7.41
CA VAL A 1263 -4.44 -44.45 -6.51
C VAL A 1263 -5.33 -45.53 -7.15
N GLN A 1264 -5.00 -46.81 -7.00
CA GLN A 1264 -5.93 -47.88 -7.42
C GLN A 1264 -7.15 -47.90 -6.50
N ASP A 1265 -8.33 -48.19 -7.04
CA ASP A 1265 -9.52 -48.44 -6.22
C ASP A 1265 -9.28 -49.73 -5.41
N ASN A 1266 -8.90 -49.60 -4.13
CA ASN A 1266 -8.85 -50.75 -3.23
C ASN A 1266 -10.28 -51.20 -2.91
N SER A 1267 -10.85 -52.03 -3.78
CA SER A 1267 -12.02 -52.82 -3.43
C SER A 1267 -11.70 -53.73 -2.24
N THR A 1268 -12.70 -53.92 -1.38
CA THR A 1268 -12.70 -54.77 -0.18
C THR A 1268 -11.92 -54.28 1.06
N THR A 1269 -12.68 -53.73 2.01
CA THR A 1269 -12.76 -54.27 3.38
C THR A 1269 -11.47 -54.29 4.23
N ALA A 1270 -10.88 -53.12 4.49
CA ALA A 1270 -9.74 -52.97 5.41
C ALA A 1270 -9.94 -51.96 6.56
N HIS A 1271 -11.17 -51.48 6.80
CA HIS A 1271 -11.48 -50.41 7.78
C HIS A 1271 -12.09 -50.91 9.10
N LEU A 1272 -11.55 -52.01 9.65
CA LEU A 1272 -11.81 -52.45 11.03
C LEU A 1272 -10.51 -52.95 11.68
N LYS A 1273 -9.56 -52.02 11.85
CA LYS A 1273 -8.39 -52.12 12.74
C LYS A 1273 -7.57 -50.81 12.76
N HIS A 1274 -8.07 -49.82 13.49
CA HIS A 1274 -7.32 -49.24 14.60
C HIS A 1274 -8.28 -48.58 15.60
#